data_AF-A0A4V3EQ80-F1
#
_entry.id   AF-A0A4V3EQ80-F1
#
_cell.length_a   1.000
_cell.length_b   1.000
_cell.length_c   1.000
_cell.angle_alpha   90.00
_cell.angle_beta   90.00
_cell.angle_gamma   90.00
#
_symmetry.space_group_name_H-M   'P 1'
#
loop_
_entity.id
_entity.type
_entity.pdbx_description
1 polymer ?
#
loop_
_entity_poly.entity_id
_entity_poly.type
_entity_poly.pdbx_seq_one_letter_code
_entity_poly.pdbx_strand_id
1 'polypeptide(L)'
;MHNTTASHEDDLPAVAVIGLAGRFPGADDLDAFWDNLAAGRESVRPVTDEEFLAVGGDARDLDDPALIRMASVVEGIDRFDSGFFGYSPAEAAVVDPQQRLLLETAYHALEDAGCLGGDRAGEAFGVYAGAGDSRYYPAHVHPRYAGQPGSVALVHAATANSLGTLATRVSYELGLTGPSVSLQTACSTALVAVHTACQDLLDHRCDTALAAAVSLNPSAVLGYRHVPDGPFSPDGHCRAFAADAAGTSSGDGVGAVVLKRLEDALADGDRIRAVIRGSAVNNDGRRKVGFSAPSAAGQTEVILAAQAQAEVDAATIGLIEAHGTATKLGDPIEVSALTEAFRHSTDRTGFCALGSVKTNIGHLGAAAGIAGLIKAVLALEHRQIPPSLHFDRPNPLIDFDASPFRVPTALEEWPEGDHPRRAAVSAFGIGGTNAHVILEEAPRTPPAPPRPPHDGRRLVLPLSARTAGALRGQATALARHLERRPDLRLDDVAHSLRTDRPALRHRLTVTAATRKEALDALRSATPAAPPLADAPARVAFLLPGGGTQYPGMGKELYRDQAVYRDTVDECARILRPVLGADLRTALFEEQRPDDTSAFLGLVVTEYALGRALMESGVRPDALIGHSLGEYTAACLAGVIDLADMLPLVTERIRLISSAGGATVGVAAPAERIRPLLDTDLSLAAVNGPTACTVAGHLGAVTRFEAVLTRRGIPFRRLRIPVAAHSHVLDPVLPAYETHLRQVTLRPPRIPYVTNVTGTWVTDAQATSVQHWLAHTRDTVRFADGITALWDRLHPVLVEIGPGDTLSKLAAGRLTDRTPMTVTTMRHAKAEASDGFVLAEALGRLWSAGVDRALPPVPGAPRRVPLPPYAFERHRHWIDAPGARTEPAPSDDTTTTAGPGLAPRPRLTTEHVPPRDDREREVTRLWEETLGIGGIGVHDNFFDLGGDSMRAVLLAGRLRQTGVLQVPAATLLAAPTVAGVLAAAGRPDGPAPETTSSALGPLLPLRAEGSAAPLFCVHPGAGVAWRYTGLLPHLGGDQPVYGIQAAGLDGTRPPAPDATAMVDHYLDLVRRVQPRGPYRLLGWSYGGFVAHAMACALQRDGEQVELLAMLDAPQPHGTAHDADATERQVAALLSRVAGIPVDAQTSVEAVLDQIGARVAADPASVPVSGAEAAAIAAVMRNNLRIAPHFTPGTYRGDVLFFSAVEEQRTRHPADLAVLPGKADSWRPHVDGTLHDHRVPCGHYEMTEPEPIARIGEAVTKALRALGDRACTPPSP
;
A
#
# COMPACT_ATOMS: atom_id res chain seq x y z
N MET A 1 52.97 -12.31 5.26
CA MET A 1 52.88 -11.11 6.13
C MET A 1 53.29 -9.90 5.31
N HIS A 2 52.33 -9.26 4.65
CA HIS A 2 52.45 -7.89 4.17
C HIS A 2 51.31 -7.15 4.86
N ASN A 3 51.69 -6.36 5.85
CA ASN A 3 50.79 -5.56 6.66
C ASN A 3 50.53 -4.30 5.84
N THR A 4 49.44 -4.25 5.09
CA THR A 4 48.93 -3.01 4.52
C THR A 4 48.45 -2.18 5.70
N THR A 5 49.18 -1.12 6.00
CA THR A 5 48.74 -0.03 6.88
C THR A 5 47.41 0.49 6.33
N ALA A 6 46.31 0.19 7.01
CA ALA A 6 45.07 0.94 6.85
C ALA A 6 45.41 2.40 7.13
N SER A 7 45.21 3.27 6.14
CA SER A 7 45.42 4.71 6.27
C SER A 7 44.46 5.27 7.30
N HIS A 8 44.93 6.19 8.15
CA HIS A 8 44.12 6.91 9.13
C HIS A 8 42.84 7.58 8.56
N GLU A 9 42.73 7.75 7.24
CA GLU A 9 41.55 8.29 6.54
C GLU A 9 40.30 7.39 6.61
N ASP A 10 40.44 6.06 6.80
CA ASP A 10 39.29 5.13 6.80
C ASP A 10 38.47 5.16 8.12
N ASP A 11 38.98 5.77 9.19
CA ASP A 11 38.35 5.84 10.53
C ASP A 11 37.55 7.14 10.77
N LEU A 12 37.53 8.08 9.81
CA LEU A 12 36.82 9.36 9.98
C LEU A 12 35.31 9.21 9.72
N PRO A 13 34.43 9.83 10.53
CA PRO A 13 32.99 9.80 10.31
C PRO A 13 32.61 10.40 8.94
N ALA A 14 31.95 9.62 8.10
CA ALA A 14 31.56 10.01 6.76
C ALA A 14 30.13 9.57 6.42
N VAL A 15 29.52 10.21 5.42
CA VAL A 15 28.13 9.94 5.02
C VAL A 15 28.09 9.42 3.60
N ALA A 16 27.58 8.21 3.41
CA ALA A 16 27.34 7.62 2.10
C ALA A 16 26.09 8.22 1.45
N VAL A 17 26.21 8.50 0.15
CA VAL A 17 25.06 8.72 -0.74
C VAL A 17 24.62 7.36 -1.26
N ILE A 18 23.44 6.89 -0.85
CA ILE A 18 22.95 5.53 -1.17
C ILE A 18 21.81 5.49 -2.20
N GLY A 19 21.15 6.61 -2.46
CA GLY A 19 20.15 6.72 -3.53
C GLY A 19 20.01 8.13 -4.06
N LEU A 20 19.64 8.26 -5.34
CA LEU A 20 19.40 9.54 -6.02
C LEU A 20 18.15 9.47 -6.91
N ALA A 21 17.42 10.58 -6.98
CA ALA A 21 16.43 10.82 -8.03
C ALA A 21 16.39 12.31 -8.40
N GLY A 22 15.97 12.63 -9.62
CA GLY A 22 15.78 14.00 -10.04
C GLY A 22 15.10 14.12 -11.39
N ARG A 23 14.48 15.28 -11.62
CA ARG A 23 13.90 15.69 -12.90
C ARG A 23 14.41 17.09 -13.21
N PHE A 24 15.01 17.23 -14.38
CA PHE A 24 15.66 18.45 -14.83
C PHE A 24 15.20 18.80 -16.25
N PRO A 25 15.40 20.04 -16.71
CA PRO A 25 15.03 20.45 -18.06
C PRO A 25 15.69 19.54 -19.11
N GLY A 26 14.88 18.96 -20.00
CA GLY A 26 15.32 17.99 -21.01
C GLY A 26 15.70 16.59 -20.49
N ALA A 27 15.44 16.29 -19.20
CA ALA A 27 15.75 15.00 -18.59
C ALA A 27 14.74 14.60 -17.49
N ASP A 28 13.91 13.59 -17.78
CA ASP A 28 12.96 13.03 -16.82
C ASP A 28 13.56 12.01 -15.84
N ASP A 29 14.80 11.59 -16.08
CA ASP A 29 15.55 10.68 -15.22
C ASP A 29 17.06 10.99 -15.25
N LEU A 30 17.83 10.34 -14.37
CA LEU A 30 19.26 10.59 -14.20
C LEU A 30 20.12 10.04 -15.35
N ASP A 31 19.65 9.01 -16.06
CA ASP A 31 20.34 8.48 -17.24
C ASP A 31 20.30 9.55 -18.35
N ALA A 32 19.10 10.09 -18.64
CA ALA A 32 18.93 11.18 -19.60
C ALA A 32 19.68 12.45 -19.17
N PHE A 33 19.71 12.75 -17.86
CA PHE A 33 20.45 13.89 -17.35
C PHE A 33 21.97 13.73 -17.59
N TRP A 34 22.54 12.56 -17.27
CA TRP A 34 23.94 12.29 -17.56
C TRP A 34 24.24 12.34 -19.06
N ASP A 35 23.41 11.72 -19.90
CA ASP A 35 23.59 11.76 -21.35
C ASP A 35 23.59 13.20 -21.89
N ASN A 36 22.76 14.09 -21.32
CA ASN A 36 22.73 15.50 -21.68
C ASN A 36 24.02 16.22 -21.27
N LEU A 37 24.50 15.98 -20.04
CA LEU A 37 25.74 16.58 -19.53
C LEU A 37 26.96 16.11 -20.32
N ALA A 38 27.09 14.79 -20.52
CA ALA A 38 28.23 14.18 -21.21
C ALA A 38 28.31 14.62 -22.68
N ALA A 39 27.17 14.83 -23.34
CA ALA A 39 27.10 15.34 -24.69
C ALA A 39 27.18 16.87 -24.80
N GLY A 40 27.28 17.60 -23.68
CA GLY A 40 27.32 19.06 -23.66
C GLY A 40 26.04 19.72 -24.19
N ARG A 41 24.87 19.16 -23.89
CA ARG A 41 23.57 19.72 -24.31
C ARG A 41 23.11 20.83 -23.39
N GLU A 42 22.62 21.92 -23.98
CA GLU A 42 21.90 23.00 -23.30
C GLU A 42 20.39 22.74 -23.42
N SER A 43 19.70 22.75 -22.28
CA SER A 43 18.25 22.57 -22.18
C SER A 43 17.48 23.89 -22.13
N VAL A 44 18.19 25.01 -21.98
CA VAL A 44 17.59 26.35 -22.10
C VAL A 44 17.24 26.59 -23.56
N ARG A 45 15.99 26.96 -23.83
CA ARG A 45 15.48 27.16 -25.19
C ARG A 45 14.68 28.45 -25.34
N PRO A 46 14.56 29.00 -26.55
CA PRO A 46 13.63 30.08 -26.82
C PRO A 46 12.18 29.63 -26.61
N VAL A 47 11.34 30.57 -26.16
CA VAL A 47 9.89 30.41 -26.07
C VAL A 47 9.26 30.98 -27.33
N THR A 48 8.44 30.17 -27.99
CA THR A 48 7.73 30.58 -29.20
C THR A 48 6.64 31.62 -28.90
N ASP A 49 6.22 32.39 -29.91
CA ASP A 49 5.12 33.35 -29.77
C ASP A 49 3.82 32.67 -29.34
N GLU A 50 3.57 31.46 -29.85
CA GLU A 50 2.41 30.63 -29.49
C GLU A 50 2.42 30.24 -28.00
N GLU A 51 3.55 29.70 -27.51
CA GLU A 51 3.70 29.34 -26.09
C GLU A 51 3.54 30.55 -25.17
N PHE A 52 4.14 31.68 -25.53
CA PHE A 52 4.06 32.92 -24.77
C PHE A 52 2.62 33.44 -24.68
N LEU A 53 1.88 33.44 -25.80
CA LEU A 53 0.48 33.88 -25.83
C LEU A 53 -0.45 32.90 -25.12
N ALA A 54 -0.21 31.59 -25.21
CA ALA A 54 -1.03 30.54 -24.60
C ALA A 54 -1.09 30.65 -23.07
N VAL A 55 -0.01 31.09 -22.43
CA VAL A 55 0.06 31.28 -20.97
C VAL A 55 -0.29 32.69 -20.50
N GLY A 56 -0.86 33.51 -21.38
CA GLY A 56 -1.36 34.85 -21.04
C GLY A 56 -0.37 36.00 -21.25
N GLY A 57 0.68 35.80 -22.06
CA GLY A 57 1.56 36.89 -22.51
C GLY A 57 0.81 37.94 -23.33
N ASP A 58 1.22 39.20 -23.21
CA ASP A 58 0.63 40.31 -23.97
C ASP A 58 1.22 40.35 -25.38
N ALA A 59 0.38 40.29 -26.42
CA ALA A 59 0.83 40.36 -27.82
C ALA A 59 1.65 41.62 -28.12
N ARG A 60 1.48 42.72 -27.36
CA ARG A 60 2.25 43.95 -27.49
C ARG A 60 3.72 43.79 -27.06
N ASP A 61 4.02 42.77 -26.27
CA ASP A 61 5.36 42.50 -25.74
C ASP A 61 6.19 41.59 -26.66
N LEU A 62 5.59 41.02 -27.71
CA LEU A 62 6.28 40.11 -28.64
C LEU A 62 7.47 40.77 -29.36
N ASP A 63 7.34 42.07 -29.65
CA ASP A 63 8.35 42.89 -30.32
C ASP A 63 9.26 43.67 -29.35
N ASP A 64 9.10 43.49 -28.02
CA ASP A 64 9.89 44.23 -27.04
C ASP A 64 11.28 43.60 -26.86
N PRO A 65 12.37 44.26 -27.27
CA PRO A 65 13.72 43.70 -27.17
C PRO A 65 14.22 43.59 -25.72
N ALA A 66 13.57 44.23 -24.76
CA ALA A 66 13.92 44.08 -23.34
C ALA A 66 13.30 42.81 -22.73
N LEU A 67 12.33 42.16 -23.38
CA LEU A 67 11.74 40.91 -22.91
C LEU A 67 12.53 39.71 -23.41
N ILE A 68 13.18 39.01 -22.48
CA ILE A 68 13.97 37.81 -22.77
C ILE A 68 13.07 36.58 -22.61
N ARG A 69 12.73 35.96 -23.74
CA ARG A 69 11.84 34.79 -23.82
C ARG A 69 12.64 33.50 -23.96
N MET A 70 13.31 33.12 -22.87
CA MET A 70 14.04 31.85 -22.75
C MET A 70 13.49 31.06 -21.57
N ALA A 71 13.34 29.75 -21.74
CA ALA A 71 12.80 28.86 -20.72
C ALA A 71 13.67 27.62 -20.55
N SER A 72 13.79 27.18 -19.30
CA SER A 72 14.43 25.92 -18.90
C SER A 72 13.51 25.25 -17.90
N VAL A 73 12.58 24.43 -18.38
CA VAL A 73 11.43 23.95 -17.61
C VAL A 73 11.43 22.44 -17.47
N VAL A 74 10.90 21.95 -16.35
CA VAL A 74 10.53 20.53 -16.21
C VAL A 74 9.19 20.33 -16.90
N GLU A 75 9.06 19.31 -17.73
CA GLU A 75 7.81 19.03 -18.43
C GLU A 75 6.78 18.36 -17.51
N GLY A 76 5.49 18.62 -17.76
CA GLY A 76 4.40 17.95 -17.06
C GLY A 76 4.32 18.25 -15.56
N ILE A 77 4.68 19.46 -15.12
CA ILE A 77 4.52 19.91 -13.71
C ILE A 77 3.05 19.91 -13.26
N ASP A 78 2.11 19.88 -14.19
CA ASP A 78 0.68 19.74 -13.94
C ASP A 78 0.27 18.28 -13.76
N ARG A 79 1.15 17.29 -13.97
CA ARG A 79 0.81 15.86 -13.91
C ARG A 79 1.32 15.21 -12.63
N PHE A 80 0.50 14.39 -12.00
CA PHE A 80 0.82 13.70 -10.73
C PHE A 80 -0.03 12.43 -10.58
N ASP A 81 0.50 11.39 -9.94
CA ASP A 81 -0.26 10.17 -9.61
C ASP A 81 -0.96 10.34 -8.24
N SER A 82 -2.08 11.07 -8.24
CA SER A 82 -2.80 11.39 -7.00
C SER A 82 -3.32 10.14 -6.28
N GLY A 83 -3.78 9.13 -7.04
CA GLY A 83 -4.31 7.88 -6.50
C GLY A 83 -3.24 7.05 -5.80
N PHE A 84 -1.99 7.08 -6.27
CA PHE A 84 -0.88 6.43 -5.58
C PHE A 84 -0.69 6.99 -4.17
N PHE A 85 -0.77 8.29 -3.99
CA PHE A 85 -0.58 8.98 -2.69
C PHE A 85 -1.89 9.26 -1.95
N GLY A 86 -3.01 8.65 -2.34
CA GLY A 86 -4.29 8.78 -1.61
C GLY A 86 -5.01 10.13 -1.75
N TYR A 87 -4.61 10.97 -2.70
CA TYR A 87 -5.27 12.26 -2.98
C TYR A 87 -6.44 12.10 -3.95
N SER A 88 -7.55 12.76 -3.66
CA SER A 88 -8.58 13.01 -4.67
C SER A 88 -8.07 13.97 -5.76
N PRO A 89 -8.61 13.92 -6.99
CA PRO A 89 -8.19 14.83 -8.05
C PRO A 89 -8.32 16.33 -7.70
N ALA A 90 -9.35 16.68 -6.91
CA ALA A 90 -9.60 18.04 -6.47
C ALA A 90 -8.56 18.52 -5.43
N GLU A 91 -8.17 17.66 -4.50
CA GLU A 91 -7.11 17.99 -3.54
C GLU A 91 -5.77 18.15 -4.23
N ALA A 92 -5.41 17.19 -5.10
CA ALA A 92 -4.15 17.24 -5.85
C ALA A 92 -4.03 18.49 -6.74
N ALA A 93 -5.14 19.03 -7.26
CA ALA A 93 -5.13 20.26 -8.06
C ALA A 93 -4.80 21.52 -7.23
N VAL A 94 -5.11 21.51 -5.93
CA VAL A 94 -4.82 22.61 -5.01
C VAL A 94 -3.37 22.57 -4.51
N VAL A 95 -2.78 21.38 -4.39
CA VAL A 95 -1.41 21.19 -3.91
C VAL A 95 -0.40 21.79 -4.90
N ASP A 96 0.59 22.53 -4.37
CA ASP A 96 1.66 23.11 -5.17
C ASP A 96 2.36 22.01 -6.00
N PRO A 97 2.55 22.19 -7.32
CA PRO A 97 3.32 21.25 -8.14
C PRO A 97 4.70 20.94 -7.58
N GLN A 98 5.33 21.87 -6.85
CA GLN A 98 6.59 21.64 -6.14
C GLN A 98 6.47 20.50 -5.11
N GLN A 99 5.39 20.47 -4.31
CA GLN A 99 5.19 19.41 -3.31
C GLN A 99 4.89 18.06 -3.98
N ARG A 100 4.10 18.07 -5.06
CA ARG A 100 3.75 16.87 -5.84
C ARG A 100 4.98 16.22 -6.46
N LEU A 101 5.80 17.01 -7.18
CA LEU A 101 7.02 16.51 -7.82
C LEU A 101 8.07 16.07 -6.79
N LEU A 102 8.21 16.80 -5.67
CA LEU A 102 9.11 16.40 -4.59
C LEU A 102 8.70 15.05 -4.00
N LEU A 103 7.41 14.79 -3.83
CA LEU A 103 6.90 13.54 -3.26
C LEU A 103 7.20 12.34 -4.16
N GLU A 104 6.96 12.45 -5.47
CA GLU A 104 7.37 11.41 -6.44
C GLU A 104 8.89 11.21 -6.46
N THR A 105 9.66 12.30 -6.43
CA THR A 105 11.13 12.25 -6.47
C THR A 105 11.70 11.63 -5.19
N ALA A 106 11.13 11.95 -4.03
CA ALA A 106 11.47 11.36 -2.75
C ALA A 106 11.23 9.84 -2.76
N TYR A 107 10.06 9.41 -3.25
CA TYR A 107 9.75 7.99 -3.41
C TYR A 107 10.78 7.29 -4.30
N HIS A 108 11.09 7.85 -5.48
CA HIS A 108 12.08 7.29 -6.40
C HIS A 108 13.49 7.23 -5.80
N ALA A 109 13.91 8.24 -5.00
CA ALA A 109 15.22 8.23 -4.36
C ALA A 109 15.33 7.12 -3.29
N LEU A 110 14.26 6.91 -2.50
CA LEU A 110 14.18 5.80 -1.54
C LEU A 110 14.13 4.44 -2.25
N GLU A 111 13.48 4.37 -3.41
CA GLU A 111 13.44 3.19 -4.25
C GLU A 111 14.82 2.85 -4.85
N ASP A 112 15.57 3.86 -5.31
CA ASP A 112 16.96 3.71 -5.79
C ASP A 112 17.91 3.28 -4.67
N ALA A 113 17.68 3.77 -3.44
CA ALA A 113 18.41 3.35 -2.25
C ALA A 113 18.03 1.95 -1.75
N GLY A 114 17.03 1.29 -2.33
CA GLY A 114 16.52 0.01 -1.85
C GLY A 114 15.93 0.08 -0.43
N CYS A 115 15.39 1.24 -0.05
CA CYS A 115 14.80 1.50 1.27
C CYS A 115 13.31 1.14 1.36
N LEU A 116 12.67 0.85 0.22
CA LEU A 116 11.23 0.53 0.16
C LEU A 116 10.93 -0.98 0.15
N GLY A 117 11.97 -1.82 0.15
CA GLY A 117 11.85 -3.27 0.24
C GLY A 117 12.34 -3.80 1.60
N GLY A 118 11.72 -4.88 2.10
CA GLY A 118 12.09 -5.52 3.37
C GLY A 118 11.46 -4.89 4.61
N ASP A 119 11.62 -5.56 5.76
CA ASP A 119 11.14 -5.07 7.06
C ASP A 119 12.20 -4.13 7.67
N ARG A 120 12.02 -2.82 7.45
CA ARG A 120 12.82 -1.74 8.08
C ARG A 120 12.05 -1.09 9.24
N ALA A 121 11.11 -1.83 9.85
CA ALA A 121 10.31 -1.33 10.96
C ALA A 121 11.21 -0.89 12.12
N GLY A 122 11.06 0.38 12.52
CA GLY A 122 11.79 0.96 13.64
C GLY A 122 12.98 1.85 13.26
N GLU A 123 13.38 1.90 11.99
CA GLU A 123 14.42 2.82 11.52
C GLU A 123 13.92 4.28 11.49
N ALA A 124 14.70 5.21 12.05
CA ALA A 124 14.35 6.61 12.05
C ALA A 124 14.81 7.29 10.75
N PHE A 125 13.86 7.54 9.84
CA PHE A 125 14.12 8.25 8.57
C PHE A 125 13.93 9.77 8.71
N GLY A 126 15.03 10.53 8.65
CA GLY A 126 14.99 12.00 8.61
C GLY A 126 14.64 12.53 7.21
N VAL A 127 13.96 13.69 7.14
CA VAL A 127 13.56 14.39 5.92
C VAL A 127 13.94 15.87 6.01
N TYR A 128 14.80 16.31 5.11
CA TYR A 128 15.29 17.69 5.03
C TYR A 128 14.98 18.21 3.63
N ALA A 129 13.92 19.02 3.53
CA ALA A 129 13.40 19.46 2.24
C ALA A 129 13.45 20.97 2.08
N GLY A 130 13.73 21.46 0.88
CA GLY A 130 13.61 22.88 0.55
C GLY A 130 12.84 23.13 -0.74
N ALA A 131 12.15 24.26 -0.83
CA ALA A 131 11.46 24.67 -2.05
C ALA A 131 11.70 26.15 -2.34
N GLY A 132 11.55 26.56 -3.60
CA GLY A 132 11.34 27.98 -3.93
C GLY A 132 9.98 28.48 -3.43
N ASP A 133 9.80 29.79 -3.35
CA ASP A 133 8.50 30.37 -3.01
C ASP A 133 7.41 29.87 -3.95
N SER A 134 6.23 29.54 -3.40
CA SER A 134 5.10 29.09 -4.21
C SER A 134 4.63 30.23 -5.12
N ARG A 135 4.88 30.10 -6.41
CA ARG A 135 4.29 30.97 -7.45
C ARG A 135 2.92 30.48 -7.89
N TYR A 136 2.65 29.19 -7.69
CA TYR A 136 1.37 28.58 -8.01
C TYR A 136 0.25 29.10 -7.11
N TYR A 137 0.47 29.16 -5.79
CA TYR A 137 -0.55 29.61 -4.85
C TYR A 137 -1.09 31.03 -5.15
N PRO A 138 -0.28 32.10 -5.23
CA PRO A 138 -0.80 33.45 -5.45
C PRO A 138 -1.41 33.65 -6.84
N ALA A 139 -0.89 32.98 -7.88
CA ALA A 139 -1.34 33.19 -9.26
C ALA A 139 -2.53 32.31 -9.67
N HIS A 140 -2.64 31.09 -9.11
CA HIS A 140 -3.63 30.10 -9.53
C HIS A 140 -4.64 29.79 -8.43
N VAL A 141 -4.17 29.51 -7.21
CA VAL A 141 -5.00 28.96 -6.14
C VAL A 141 -5.73 30.05 -5.35
N HIS A 142 -4.98 30.99 -4.78
CA HIS A 142 -5.49 32.08 -3.94
C HIS A 142 -6.60 32.93 -4.60
N PRO A 143 -6.52 33.28 -5.91
CA PRO A 143 -7.58 34.05 -6.56
C PRO A 143 -8.97 33.40 -6.51
N ARG A 144 -9.07 32.06 -6.42
CA ARG A 144 -10.36 31.36 -6.26
C ARG A 144 -11.03 31.61 -4.90
N TYR A 145 -10.24 32.03 -3.92
CA TYR A 145 -10.69 32.32 -2.56
C TYR A 145 -10.72 33.82 -2.26
N ALA A 146 -10.41 34.66 -3.26
CA ALA A 146 -10.50 36.11 -3.13
C ALA A 146 -11.94 36.51 -2.76
N GLY A 147 -12.09 37.25 -1.66
CA GLY A 147 -13.40 37.64 -1.11
C GLY A 147 -14.02 36.66 -0.10
N GLN A 148 -13.35 35.56 0.24
CA GLN A 148 -13.77 34.61 1.29
C GLN A 148 -12.75 34.56 2.47
N PRO A 149 -12.50 35.68 3.18
CA PRO A 149 -11.53 35.69 4.27
C PRO A 149 -11.98 34.74 5.41
N GLY A 150 -11.04 33.96 5.95
CA GLY A 150 -11.28 33.09 7.11
C GLY A 150 -11.96 31.75 6.83
N SER A 151 -12.03 31.28 5.58
CA SER A 151 -12.60 29.96 5.27
C SER A 151 -11.60 28.82 5.53
N VAL A 152 -12.10 27.66 5.96
CA VAL A 152 -11.26 26.47 6.17
C VAL A 152 -10.62 26.01 4.85
N ALA A 153 -11.32 26.13 3.72
CA ALA A 153 -10.75 25.84 2.40
C ALA A 153 -9.56 26.73 2.05
N LEU A 154 -9.59 28.02 2.41
CA LEU A 154 -8.45 28.91 2.24
C LEU A 154 -7.27 28.48 3.12
N VAL A 155 -7.53 28.10 4.38
CA VAL A 155 -6.48 27.57 5.29
C VAL A 155 -5.88 26.28 4.73
N HIS A 156 -6.70 25.37 4.21
CA HIS A 156 -6.23 24.13 3.59
C HIS A 156 -5.40 24.40 2.33
N ALA A 157 -5.88 25.29 1.46
CA ALA A 157 -5.13 25.71 0.28
C ALA A 157 -3.80 26.35 0.65
N ALA A 158 -3.76 27.23 1.66
CA ALA A 158 -2.52 27.83 2.16
C ALA A 158 -1.56 26.76 2.72
N THR A 159 -2.06 25.82 3.52
CA THR A 159 -1.28 24.70 4.08
C THR A 159 -0.73 23.79 2.98
N ALA A 160 -1.50 23.51 1.93
CA ALA A 160 -1.11 22.68 0.79
C ALA A 160 -0.06 23.32 -0.13
N ASN A 161 0.21 24.62 0.05
CA ASN A 161 1.19 25.37 -0.73
C ASN A 161 2.29 26.00 0.16
N SER A 162 2.26 25.75 1.46
CA SER A 162 3.23 26.31 2.42
C SER A 162 4.54 25.55 2.37
N LEU A 163 5.67 26.29 2.40
CA LEU A 163 6.99 25.68 2.59
C LEU A 163 7.07 24.88 3.90
N GLY A 164 6.38 25.33 4.96
CA GLY A 164 6.42 24.69 6.29
C GLY A 164 5.85 23.27 6.32
N THR A 165 5.10 22.86 5.29
CA THR A 165 4.53 21.50 5.18
C THR A 165 5.27 20.61 4.19
N LEU A 166 6.30 21.11 3.51
CA LEU A 166 7.02 20.40 2.46
C LEU A 166 7.64 19.08 2.97
N ALA A 167 8.49 19.15 3.99
CA ALA A 167 9.13 17.97 4.56
C ALA A 167 8.13 17.06 5.28
N THR A 168 7.21 17.65 6.06
CA THR A 168 6.25 16.88 6.85
C THR A 168 5.23 16.15 5.99
N ARG A 169 4.89 16.66 4.81
CA ARG A 169 4.08 15.92 3.83
C ARG A 169 4.82 14.71 3.30
N VAL A 170 6.09 14.82 2.93
CA VAL A 170 6.90 13.65 2.53
C VAL A 170 6.94 12.61 3.65
N SER A 171 7.18 13.04 4.89
CA SER A 171 7.20 12.16 6.05
C SER A 171 5.85 11.46 6.28
N TYR A 172 4.74 12.21 6.18
CA TYR A 172 3.39 11.69 6.37
C TYR A 172 3.01 10.66 5.29
N GLU A 173 3.20 11.00 4.02
CA GLU A 173 2.78 10.16 2.88
C GLU A 173 3.60 8.89 2.74
N LEU A 174 4.86 8.91 3.21
CA LEU A 174 5.79 7.78 3.11
C LEU A 174 5.99 7.04 4.44
N GLY A 175 5.34 7.48 5.53
CA GLY A 175 5.43 6.84 6.85
C GLY A 175 6.80 6.98 7.52
N LEU A 176 7.52 8.08 7.29
CA LEU A 176 8.86 8.33 7.82
C LEU A 176 8.78 9.06 9.18
N THR A 177 9.56 8.61 10.16
CA THR A 177 9.38 8.97 11.58
C THR A 177 10.53 9.74 12.22
N GLY A 178 11.60 10.04 11.48
CA GLY A 178 12.75 10.83 11.96
C GLY A 178 12.50 12.35 11.91
N PRO A 179 13.56 13.18 12.11
CA PRO A 179 13.46 14.63 12.03
C PRO A 179 12.91 15.07 10.67
N SER A 180 11.97 16.01 10.64
CA SER A 180 11.32 16.46 9.40
C SER A 180 11.34 17.98 9.31
N VAL A 181 12.25 18.53 8.51
CA VAL A 181 12.59 19.96 8.51
C VAL A 181 12.49 20.56 7.11
N SER A 182 11.70 21.63 6.98
CA SER A 182 11.66 22.46 5.77
C SER A 182 12.65 23.63 5.89
N LEU A 183 13.49 23.85 4.88
CA LEU A 183 14.56 24.86 4.87
C LEU A 183 14.45 25.81 3.66
N GLN A 184 14.90 27.06 3.83
CA GLN A 184 15.05 28.05 2.76
C GLN A 184 16.21 28.99 3.05
N THR A 185 17.25 28.93 2.22
CA THR A 185 18.43 29.80 2.24
C THR A 185 18.75 30.32 0.84
N ALA A 186 17.70 30.54 0.03
CA ALA A 186 17.78 30.90 -1.39
C ALA A 186 18.57 29.86 -2.20
N CYS A 187 19.58 30.26 -2.95
CA CYS A 187 20.31 29.40 -3.88
C CYS A 187 21.11 28.27 -3.19
N SER A 188 21.39 28.39 -1.88
CA SER A 188 22.12 27.37 -1.11
C SER A 188 21.23 26.34 -0.42
N THR A 189 19.90 26.47 -0.52
CA THR A 189 18.91 25.67 0.21
C THR A 189 19.17 24.17 0.18
N ALA A 190 19.37 23.61 -1.02
CA ALA A 190 19.65 22.18 -1.18
C ALA A 190 20.90 21.71 -0.42
N LEU A 191 22.01 22.45 -0.50
CA LEU A 191 23.25 22.03 0.18
C LEU A 191 23.18 22.25 1.69
N VAL A 192 22.42 23.25 2.15
CA VAL A 192 22.12 23.39 3.59
C VAL A 192 21.29 22.20 4.07
N ALA A 193 20.30 21.74 3.31
CA ALA A 193 19.53 20.54 3.65
C ALA A 193 20.40 19.28 3.71
N VAL A 194 21.31 19.10 2.75
CA VAL A 194 22.30 18.01 2.77
C VAL A 194 23.22 18.12 3.98
N HIS A 195 23.75 19.30 4.28
CA HIS A 195 24.60 19.52 5.45
C HIS A 195 23.86 19.18 6.75
N THR A 196 22.63 19.67 6.93
CA THR A 196 21.83 19.38 8.12
C THR A 196 21.53 17.88 8.25
N ALA A 197 21.21 17.20 7.15
CA ALA A 197 21.02 15.76 7.11
C ALA A 197 22.30 15.01 7.53
N CYS A 198 23.46 15.41 7.01
CA CYS A 198 24.74 14.83 7.42
C CYS A 198 25.03 15.03 8.91
N GLN A 199 24.77 16.23 9.45
CA GLN A 199 24.96 16.49 10.89
C GLN A 199 24.06 15.60 11.76
N ASP A 200 22.78 15.50 11.43
CA ASP A 200 21.84 14.68 12.21
C ASP A 200 22.12 13.17 12.08
N LEU A 201 22.67 12.70 10.96
CA LEU A 201 23.17 11.32 10.81
C LEU A 201 24.38 11.07 11.71
N LEU A 202 25.36 11.97 11.69
CA LEU A 202 26.58 11.86 12.50
C LEU A 202 26.30 12.01 14.00
N ASP A 203 25.27 12.78 14.36
CA ASP A 203 24.77 12.92 15.74
C ASP A 203 23.82 11.77 16.17
N HIS A 204 23.59 10.76 15.30
CA HIS A 204 22.65 9.65 15.52
C HIS A 204 21.21 10.07 15.87
N ARG A 205 20.73 11.19 15.31
CA ARG A 205 19.32 11.62 15.42
C ARG A 205 18.40 10.94 14.41
N CYS A 206 18.98 10.36 13.38
CA CYS A 206 18.32 9.49 12.40
C CYS A 206 19.32 8.43 11.90
N ASP A 207 18.80 7.38 11.27
CA ASP A 207 19.61 6.27 10.74
C ASP A 207 19.84 6.40 9.24
N THR A 208 18.79 6.85 8.54
CA THR A 208 18.83 7.23 7.13
C THR A 208 18.18 8.61 6.99
N ALA A 209 18.67 9.43 6.06
CA ALA A 209 18.13 10.77 5.82
C ALA A 209 17.86 11.01 4.34
N LEU A 210 16.72 11.61 4.04
CA LEU A 210 16.37 12.13 2.73
C LEU A 210 16.63 13.64 2.71
N ALA A 211 17.52 14.10 1.83
CA ALA A 211 17.71 15.53 1.55
C ALA A 211 17.21 15.84 0.14
N ALA A 212 16.29 16.80 0.01
CA ALA A 212 15.64 17.07 -1.27
C ALA A 212 15.37 18.57 -1.47
N ALA A 213 15.36 19.01 -2.72
CA ALA A 213 15.00 20.38 -3.05
C ALA A 213 14.28 20.49 -4.38
N VAL A 214 13.35 21.45 -4.47
CA VAL A 214 12.56 21.74 -5.65
C VAL A 214 12.48 23.25 -5.92
N SER A 215 12.44 23.66 -7.17
CA SER A 215 12.14 25.03 -7.55
C SER A 215 11.43 24.98 -8.90
N LEU A 216 10.18 25.41 -8.94
CA LEU A 216 9.38 25.45 -10.17
C LEU A 216 8.79 26.85 -10.37
N ASN A 217 8.77 27.30 -11.62
CA ASN A 217 8.14 28.53 -12.04
C ASN A 217 7.07 28.24 -13.10
N PRO A 218 5.79 28.12 -12.71
CA PRO A 218 4.67 27.92 -13.64
C PRO A 218 4.57 28.98 -14.75
N SER A 219 5.18 30.15 -14.54
CA SER A 219 5.18 31.27 -15.49
C SER A 219 6.51 31.43 -16.24
N ALA A 220 7.40 30.42 -16.22
CA ALA A 220 8.73 30.51 -16.84
C ALA A 220 8.68 30.88 -18.33
N VAL A 221 7.66 30.43 -19.05
CA VAL A 221 7.44 30.73 -20.47
C VAL A 221 7.04 32.18 -20.75
N LEU A 222 6.66 32.97 -19.74
CA LEU A 222 6.48 34.42 -19.91
C LEU A 222 7.82 35.18 -20.02
N GLY A 223 8.95 34.50 -19.78
CA GLY A 223 10.27 35.12 -19.79
C GLY A 223 10.47 36.11 -18.65
N TYR A 224 11.45 36.99 -18.80
CA TYR A 224 11.72 38.09 -17.88
C TYR A 224 12.20 39.32 -18.63
N ARG A 225 11.98 40.49 -18.05
CA ARG A 225 12.50 41.75 -18.62
C ARG A 225 13.91 42.00 -18.12
N HIS A 226 14.85 42.19 -19.06
CA HIS A 226 16.23 42.46 -18.73
C HIS A 226 16.35 43.83 -18.04
N VAL A 227 17.07 43.86 -16.92
CA VAL A 227 17.41 45.07 -16.19
C VAL A 227 18.93 45.24 -16.27
N PRO A 228 19.43 46.35 -16.83
CA PRO A 228 20.87 46.63 -16.85
C PRO A 228 21.48 46.51 -15.45
N ASP A 229 22.62 45.84 -15.36
CA ASP A 229 23.34 45.53 -14.11
C ASP A 229 22.55 44.68 -13.09
N GLY A 230 21.44 44.08 -13.52
CA GLY A 230 20.70 43.07 -12.77
C GLY A 230 21.37 41.69 -12.81
N PRO A 231 20.84 40.72 -12.04
CA PRO A 231 21.43 39.38 -11.95
C PRO A 231 21.11 38.48 -13.15
N PHE A 232 20.12 38.84 -13.98
CA PHE A 232 19.65 38.02 -15.08
C PHE A 232 20.31 38.38 -16.41
N SER A 233 20.61 37.35 -17.20
CA SER A 233 21.27 37.45 -18.49
C SER A 233 20.47 38.31 -19.49
N PRO A 234 21.11 39.06 -20.39
CA PRO A 234 20.43 39.78 -21.46
C PRO A 234 19.95 38.89 -22.61
N ASP A 235 20.33 37.60 -22.65
CA ASP A 235 19.95 36.67 -23.72
C ASP A 235 19.51 35.30 -23.21
N GLY A 236 19.41 35.13 -21.89
CA GLY A 236 18.95 33.91 -21.26
C GLY A 236 19.94 32.75 -21.26
N HIS A 237 21.21 32.94 -21.64
CA HIS A 237 22.25 31.93 -21.47
C HIS A 237 23.11 32.20 -20.23
N CYS A 238 23.55 31.13 -19.56
CA CYS A 238 24.50 31.18 -18.43
C CYS A 238 25.93 30.89 -18.94
N ARG A 239 26.79 31.91 -19.02
CA ARG A 239 28.18 31.78 -19.49
C ARG A 239 29.18 31.83 -18.34
N ALA A 240 29.14 30.84 -17.46
CA ALA A 240 29.96 30.84 -16.25
C ALA A 240 31.45 30.93 -16.60
N PHE A 241 32.14 31.88 -15.96
CA PHE A 241 33.58 32.16 -16.07
C PHE A 241 34.06 32.70 -17.43
N ALA A 242 33.18 32.87 -18.41
CA ALA A 242 33.51 33.38 -19.73
C ALA A 242 33.70 34.91 -19.74
N ALA A 243 34.40 35.43 -20.75
CA ALA A 243 34.66 36.86 -20.93
C ALA A 243 33.39 37.70 -21.12
N ASP A 244 32.34 37.11 -21.65
CA ASP A 244 31.03 37.71 -21.92
C ASP A 244 29.95 37.28 -20.91
N ALA A 245 30.36 36.78 -19.73
CA ALA A 245 29.48 36.53 -18.60
C ALA A 245 28.66 37.80 -18.25
N ALA A 246 27.34 37.73 -18.39
CA ALA A 246 26.46 38.89 -18.31
C ALA A 246 25.24 38.69 -17.38
N GLY A 247 25.18 37.59 -16.65
CA GLY A 247 24.08 37.25 -15.75
C GLY A 247 23.65 35.79 -15.89
N THR A 248 22.69 35.40 -15.05
CA THR A 248 22.16 34.04 -14.99
C THR A 248 20.83 33.90 -15.72
N SER A 249 20.44 32.68 -16.04
CA SER A 249 19.12 32.32 -16.57
C SER A 249 18.39 31.46 -15.56
N SER A 250 17.07 31.62 -15.43
CA SER A 250 16.29 30.82 -14.48
C SER A 250 15.98 29.43 -15.05
N GLY A 251 15.87 28.44 -14.17
CA GLY A 251 15.38 27.12 -14.55
C GLY A 251 14.56 26.44 -13.46
N ASP A 252 13.85 25.40 -13.86
CA ASP A 252 13.06 24.54 -12.98
C ASP A 252 13.81 23.24 -12.67
N GLY A 253 13.58 22.66 -11.50
CA GLY A 253 14.03 21.31 -11.24
C GLY A 253 13.73 20.80 -9.85
N VAL A 254 13.88 19.49 -9.71
CA VAL A 254 13.73 18.78 -8.44
C VAL A 254 14.79 17.69 -8.36
N GLY A 255 15.37 17.52 -7.16
CA GLY A 255 16.29 16.42 -6.89
C GLY A 255 16.23 16.01 -5.43
N ALA A 256 16.53 14.73 -5.18
CA ALA A 256 16.59 14.14 -3.87
C ALA A 256 17.77 13.17 -3.76
N VAL A 257 18.39 13.15 -2.59
CA VAL A 257 19.46 12.20 -2.21
C VAL A 257 19.10 11.49 -0.92
N VAL A 258 19.39 10.21 -0.85
CA VAL A 258 19.27 9.40 0.36
C VAL A 258 20.67 9.18 0.93
N LEU A 259 20.82 9.49 2.21
CA LEU A 259 22.07 9.57 2.93
C LEU A 259 22.05 8.61 4.11
N LYS A 260 23.19 8.02 4.41
CA LYS A 260 23.37 7.12 5.56
C LYS A 260 24.80 7.22 6.04
N ARG A 261 25.06 6.97 7.33
CA ARG A 261 26.45 6.86 7.81
C ARG A 261 27.18 5.80 6.99
N LEU A 262 28.42 6.07 6.59
CA LEU A 262 29.17 5.18 5.70
C LEU A 262 29.32 3.78 6.30
N GLU A 263 29.60 3.70 7.60
CA GLU A 263 29.72 2.45 8.34
C GLU A 263 28.44 1.60 8.28
N ASP A 264 27.27 2.22 8.45
CA ASP A 264 25.99 1.52 8.40
C ASP A 264 25.61 1.12 6.98
N ALA A 265 25.92 1.97 5.99
CA ALA A 265 25.71 1.63 4.58
C ALA A 265 26.55 0.42 4.16
N LEU A 266 27.80 0.33 4.64
CA LEU A 266 28.67 -0.83 4.43
C LEU A 266 28.16 -2.07 5.16
N ALA A 267 27.69 -1.92 6.40
CA ALA A 267 27.15 -3.02 7.21
C ALA A 267 25.88 -3.63 6.59
N ASP A 268 25.01 -2.78 6.06
CA ASP A 268 23.74 -3.21 5.46
C ASP A 268 23.87 -3.64 3.99
N GLY A 269 25.06 -3.50 3.41
CA GLY A 269 25.31 -3.85 2.01
C GLY A 269 24.58 -2.92 1.04
N ASP A 270 24.41 -1.66 1.42
CA ASP A 270 23.80 -0.63 0.59
C ASP A 270 24.70 -0.28 -0.62
N ARG A 271 24.08 0.18 -1.71
CA ARG A 271 24.81 0.67 -2.88
C ARG A 271 25.32 2.07 -2.60
N ILE A 272 26.62 2.20 -2.33
CA ILE A 272 27.25 3.51 -2.14
C ILE A 272 27.55 4.12 -3.52
N ARG A 273 26.92 5.25 -3.81
CA ARG A 273 27.09 6.05 -5.05
C ARG A 273 28.34 6.93 -4.98
N ALA A 274 28.51 7.57 -3.84
CA ALA A 274 29.60 8.47 -3.48
C ALA A 274 29.62 8.65 -1.96
N VAL A 275 30.65 9.31 -1.43
CA VAL A 275 30.77 9.62 -0.01
C VAL A 275 30.94 11.12 0.20
N ILE A 276 30.15 11.70 1.10
CA ILE A 276 30.34 13.05 1.62
C ILE A 276 31.37 12.97 2.75
N ARG A 277 32.55 13.56 2.52
CA ARG A 277 33.66 13.60 3.49
C ARG A 277 33.54 14.78 4.45
N GLY A 278 33.02 15.91 3.98
CA GLY A 278 32.85 17.10 4.79
C GLY A 278 31.88 18.08 4.15
N SER A 279 31.23 18.90 4.98
CA SER A 279 30.33 19.94 4.50
C SER A 279 30.24 21.09 5.50
N ALA A 280 30.32 22.33 5.03
CA ALA A 280 30.24 23.50 5.90
C ALA A 280 29.20 24.49 5.40
N VAL A 281 28.63 25.23 6.35
CA VAL A 281 27.70 26.35 6.10
C VAL A 281 28.14 27.56 6.93
N ASN A 282 28.13 28.75 6.34
CA ASN A 282 28.36 30.00 7.07
C ASN A 282 27.47 31.15 6.55
N ASN A 283 27.69 32.38 7.05
CA ASN A 283 27.07 33.57 6.48
C ASN A 283 28.08 34.73 6.32
N ASP A 284 27.99 35.45 5.21
CA ASP A 284 28.85 36.60 4.90
C ASP A 284 28.71 37.77 5.89
N GLY A 285 27.58 37.90 6.59
CA GLY A 285 27.30 39.01 7.50
C GLY A 285 27.43 40.36 6.79
N ARG A 286 28.08 41.32 7.45
CA ARG A 286 28.36 42.68 6.94
C ARG A 286 29.66 42.80 6.13
N ARG A 287 30.35 41.70 5.82
CA ARG A 287 31.64 41.71 5.09
C ARG A 287 31.49 42.07 3.61
N LYS A 288 30.28 41.94 3.09
CA LYS A 288 29.88 42.29 1.71
C LYS A 288 29.43 43.74 1.59
N VAL A 289 29.64 44.33 0.41
CA VAL A 289 29.32 45.75 0.10
C VAL A 289 27.82 46.05 0.05
N GLY A 290 26.97 45.03 -0.05
CA GLY A 290 25.52 45.16 -0.08
C GLY A 290 24.86 43.82 0.21
N PHE A 291 23.55 43.81 0.50
CA PHE A 291 22.83 42.60 0.89
C PHE A 291 22.92 41.46 -0.14
N SER A 292 22.87 41.79 -1.43
CA SER A 292 22.91 40.84 -2.55
C SER A 292 24.32 40.55 -3.09
N ALA A 293 25.34 41.26 -2.62
CA ALA A 293 26.71 41.07 -3.09
C ALA A 293 27.35 39.83 -2.41
N PRO A 294 28.16 39.02 -3.12
CA PRO A 294 28.92 37.95 -2.48
C PRO A 294 30.11 38.50 -1.68
N SER A 295 30.70 37.65 -0.82
CA SER A 295 31.93 37.94 -0.06
C SER A 295 33.01 36.90 -0.34
N ALA A 296 34.15 37.32 -0.89
CA ALA A 296 35.29 36.42 -1.11
C ALA A 296 35.73 35.76 0.21
N ALA A 297 35.91 36.54 1.28
CA ALA A 297 36.33 36.02 2.58
C ALA A 297 35.33 35.01 3.18
N GLY A 298 34.02 35.25 2.99
CA GLY A 298 32.99 34.32 3.49
C GLY A 298 33.01 33.00 2.73
N GLN A 299 33.23 33.05 1.41
CA GLN A 299 33.40 31.86 0.58
C GLN A 299 34.70 31.11 0.90
N THR A 300 35.83 31.79 1.06
CA THR A 300 37.11 31.20 1.47
C THR A 300 36.95 30.44 2.78
N GLU A 301 36.32 31.05 3.79
CA GLU A 301 36.10 30.42 5.10
C GLU A 301 35.25 29.15 5.04
N VAL A 302 34.15 29.14 4.28
CA VAL A 302 33.30 27.94 4.19
C VAL A 302 33.99 26.81 3.45
N ILE A 303 34.79 27.13 2.42
CA ILE A 303 35.58 26.14 1.68
C ILE A 303 36.63 25.52 2.60
N LEU A 304 37.40 26.35 3.33
CA LEU A 304 38.38 25.88 4.30
C LEU A 304 37.74 25.05 5.42
N ALA A 305 36.57 25.44 5.92
CA ALA A 305 35.87 24.69 6.96
C ALA A 305 35.44 23.30 6.47
N ALA A 306 34.92 23.19 5.25
CA ALA A 306 34.55 21.90 4.65
C ALA A 306 35.77 21.02 4.36
N GLN A 307 36.87 21.60 3.88
CA GLN A 307 38.15 20.89 3.68
C GLN A 307 38.73 20.39 5.01
N ALA A 308 38.69 21.23 6.05
CA ALA A 308 39.15 20.87 7.39
C ALA A 308 38.31 19.75 8.00
N GLN A 309 36.98 19.80 7.87
CA GLN A 309 36.12 18.71 8.33
C GLN A 309 36.36 17.40 7.57
N ALA A 310 36.62 17.49 6.27
CA ALA A 310 36.92 16.33 5.43
C ALA A 310 38.34 15.76 5.66
N GLU A 311 39.23 16.52 6.31
CA GLU A 311 40.67 16.23 6.43
C GLU A 311 41.36 15.89 5.10
N VAL A 312 40.92 16.50 3.99
CA VAL A 312 41.49 16.27 2.65
C VAL A 312 42.39 17.41 2.17
N ASP A 313 43.49 17.06 1.51
CA ASP A 313 44.33 18.02 0.78
C ASP A 313 43.61 18.50 -0.49
N ALA A 314 43.54 19.82 -0.70
CA ALA A 314 42.89 20.42 -1.86
C ALA A 314 43.54 19.99 -3.19
N ALA A 315 44.81 19.57 -3.19
CA ALA A 315 45.50 19.00 -4.35
C ALA A 315 44.86 17.72 -4.90
N THR A 316 44.02 17.06 -4.09
CA THR A 316 43.33 15.81 -4.44
C THR A 316 41.93 16.04 -5.02
N ILE A 317 41.40 17.26 -4.93
CA ILE A 317 40.09 17.62 -5.48
C ILE A 317 40.26 17.85 -6.99
N GLY A 318 39.67 16.98 -7.80
CA GLY A 318 39.79 17.00 -9.26
C GLY A 318 38.70 17.81 -9.96
N LEU A 319 37.56 18.05 -9.30
CA LEU A 319 36.41 18.77 -9.85
C LEU A 319 35.79 19.71 -8.80
N ILE A 320 35.61 20.98 -9.15
CA ILE A 320 34.71 21.91 -8.48
C ILE A 320 33.47 22.09 -9.36
N GLU A 321 32.32 21.65 -8.85
CA GLU A 321 31.02 22.08 -9.31
C GLU A 321 30.65 23.38 -8.58
N ALA A 322 30.90 24.49 -9.25
CA ALA A 322 30.81 25.82 -8.68
C ALA A 322 29.36 26.31 -8.50
N HIS A 323 29.20 27.38 -7.73
CA HIS A 323 27.98 28.17 -7.77
C HIS A 323 27.82 28.83 -9.15
N GLY A 324 28.87 29.39 -9.73
CA GLY A 324 29.03 29.72 -11.16
C GLY A 324 27.78 30.28 -11.82
N THR A 325 27.34 31.47 -11.40
CA THR A 325 26.09 32.11 -11.86
C THR A 325 26.26 32.94 -13.12
N ALA A 326 27.47 33.00 -13.70
CA ALA A 326 27.77 33.80 -14.88
C ALA A 326 27.60 35.31 -14.66
N THR A 327 27.75 35.78 -13.42
CA THR A 327 27.63 37.20 -13.09
C THR A 327 29.00 37.86 -13.14
N LYS A 328 29.06 39.09 -13.69
CA LYS A 328 30.31 39.86 -13.87
C LYS A 328 31.14 39.99 -12.59
N LEU A 329 30.48 40.11 -11.44
CA LEU A 329 31.13 40.26 -10.14
C LEU A 329 31.27 38.93 -9.39
N GLY A 330 30.29 38.02 -9.50
CA GLY A 330 30.26 36.78 -8.72
C GLY A 330 31.32 35.78 -9.16
N ASP A 331 31.49 35.58 -10.47
CA ASP A 331 32.43 34.58 -10.98
C ASP A 331 33.89 34.87 -10.58
N PRO A 332 34.42 36.12 -10.69
CA PRO A 332 35.76 36.42 -10.19
C PRO A 332 35.92 36.27 -8.68
N ILE A 333 34.89 36.62 -7.91
CA ILE A 333 34.91 36.47 -6.45
C ILE A 333 34.98 34.99 -6.05
N GLU A 334 34.19 34.14 -6.70
CA GLU A 334 34.18 32.71 -6.44
C GLU A 334 35.52 32.04 -6.77
N VAL A 335 36.10 32.33 -7.94
CA VAL A 335 37.40 31.75 -8.32
C VAL A 335 38.53 32.28 -7.43
N SER A 336 38.47 33.55 -7.03
CA SER A 336 39.43 34.11 -6.07
C SER A 336 39.34 33.41 -4.70
N ALA A 337 38.13 33.19 -4.18
CA ALA A 337 37.92 32.54 -2.89
C ALA A 337 38.36 31.07 -2.90
N LEU A 338 38.02 30.34 -3.97
CA LEU A 338 38.49 28.98 -4.20
C LEU A 338 40.02 28.92 -4.29
N THR A 339 40.64 29.85 -5.03
CA THR A 339 42.09 29.91 -5.17
C THR A 339 42.76 30.18 -3.83
N GLU A 340 42.27 31.15 -3.06
CA GLU A 340 42.77 31.46 -1.72
C GLU A 340 42.68 30.24 -0.79
N ALA A 341 41.55 29.54 -0.76
CA ALA A 341 41.38 28.34 0.05
C ALA A 341 42.35 27.22 -0.39
N PHE A 342 42.47 26.94 -1.68
CA PHE A 342 43.34 25.87 -2.20
C PHE A 342 44.83 26.17 -1.94
N ARG A 343 45.24 27.45 -1.96
CA ARG A 343 46.62 27.86 -1.68
C ARG A 343 47.08 27.60 -0.24
N HIS A 344 46.16 27.26 0.67
CA HIS A 344 46.55 26.82 2.02
C HIS A 344 47.22 25.44 2.03
N SER A 345 46.95 24.59 1.03
CA SER A 345 47.50 23.22 0.97
C SER A 345 48.28 22.92 -0.32
N THR A 346 48.11 23.70 -1.40
CA THR A 346 48.80 23.40 -2.67
C THR A 346 49.20 24.62 -3.52
N ASP A 347 50.39 24.55 -4.11
CA ASP A 347 50.92 25.50 -5.10
C ASP A 347 50.66 25.09 -6.56
N ARG A 348 50.01 23.94 -6.80
CA ARG A 348 49.72 23.46 -8.16
C ARG A 348 48.76 24.39 -8.90
N THR A 349 48.87 24.46 -10.22
CA THR A 349 48.00 25.24 -11.12
C THR A 349 47.35 24.34 -12.18
N GLY A 350 46.21 24.77 -12.71
CA GLY A 350 45.52 24.14 -13.86
C GLY A 350 45.09 22.67 -13.71
N PHE A 351 45.15 22.07 -12.52
CA PHE A 351 44.90 20.64 -12.33
C PHE A 351 43.44 20.31 -11.97
N CYS A 352 42.70 21.25 -11.39
CA CYS A 352 41.33 21.04 -10.94
C CYS A 352 40.34 21.55 -12.00
N ALA A 353 39.39 20.72 -12.42
CA ALA A 353 38.34 21.15 -13.32
C ALA A 353 37.33 22.05 -12.58
N LEU A 354 36.92 23.15 -13.20
CA LEU A 354 35.92 24.09 -12.67
C LEU A 354 34.76 24.16 -13.64
N GLY A 355 33.58 23.70 -13.22
CA GLY A 355 32.38 23.69 -14.04
C GLY A 355 31.14 24.20 -13.31
N SER A 356 30.07 24.44 -14.06
CA SER A 356 28.75 24.78 -13.51
C SER A 356 27.65 24.14 -14.36
N VAL A 357 26.78 23.34 -13.72
CA VAL A 357 25.59 22.74 -14.32
C VAL A 357 24.62 23.79 -14.86
N LYS A 358 24.70 25.03 -14.38
CA LYS A 358 23.83 26.13 -14.79
C LYS A 358 24.03 26.52 -16.25
N THR A 359 25.19 26.20 -16.82
CA THR A 359 25.46 26.36 -18.26
C THR A 359 24.61 25.42 -19.12
N ASN A 360 24.16 24.28 -18.57
CA ASN A 360 23.29 23.33 -19.25
C ASN A 360 21.80 23.61 -19.02
N ILE A 361 21.40 23.88 -17.78
CA ILE A 361 19.97 23.88 -17.37
C ILE A 361 19.49 25.18 -16.72
N GLY A 362 20.32 26.23 -16.69
CA GLY A 362 20.01 27.45 -15.96
C GLY A 362 20.14 27.29 -14.43
N HIS A 363 19.84 28.36 -13.71
CA HIS A 363 19.86 28.41 -12.26
C HIS A 363 18.51 27.96 -11.66
N LEU A 364 18.53 26.80 -11.01
CA LEU A 364 17.34 26.16 -10.45
C LEU A 364 16.91 26.69 -9.07
N GLY A 365 17.17 27.96 -8.76
CA GLY A 365 16.85 28.55 -7.44
C GLY A 365 17.27 27.68 -6.25
N ALA A 366 16.30 27.29 -5.41
CA ALA A 366 16.51 26.44 -4.24
C ALA A 366 17.05 25.03 -4.56
N ALA A 367 16.77 24.50 -5.76
CA ALA A 367 17.23 23.20 -6.24
C ALA A 367 18.60 23.25 -6.95
N ALA A 368 19.25 24.43 -7.06
CA ALA A 368 20.52 24.53 -7.78
C ALA A 368 21.63 23.69 -7.16
N GLY A 369 21.71 23.66 -5.82
CA GLY A 369 22.70 22.87 -5.10
C GLY A 369 22.53 21.36 -5.30
N ILE A 370 21.28 20.86 -5.34
CA ILE A 370 21.03 19.41 -5.49
C ILE A 370 21.38 18.94 -6.91
N ALA A 371 21.11 19.76 -7.93
CA ALA A 371 21.51 19.46 -9.31
C ALA A 371 23.05 19.40 -9.46
N GLY A 372 23.77 20.34 -8.84
CA GLY A 372 25.24 20.31 -8.80
C GLY A 372 25.79 19.09 -8.06
N LEU A 373 25.20 18.74 -6.91
CA LEU A 373 25.55 17.54 -6.16
C LEU A 373 25.34 16.27 -6.99
N ILE A 374 24.19 16.12 -7.63
CA ILE A 374 23.87 14.97 -8.48
C ILE A 374 24.83 14.90 -9.67
N LYS A 375 25.13 16.02 -10.34
CA LYS A 375 26.15 16.05 -11.40
C LYS A 375 27.51 15.57 -10.91
N ALA A 376 27.96 16.03 -9.75
CA ALA A 376 29.25 15.63 -9.18
C ALA A 376 29.28 14.13 -8.82
N VAL A 377 28.20 13.59 -8.26
CA VAL A 377 28.08 12.14 -7.99
C VAL A 377 28.11 11.34 -9.28
N LEU A 378 27.36 11.75 -10.31
CA LEU A 378 27.37 11.08 -11.62
C LEU A 378 28.75 11.14 -12.28
N ALA A 379 29.47 12.26 -12.18
CA ALA A 379 30.84 12.40 -12.67
C ALA A 379 31.81 11.41 -11.99
N LEU A 380 31.65 11.19 -10.68
CA LEU A 380 32.41 10.18 -9.93
C LEU A 380 32.05 8.75 -10.37
N GLU A 381 30.76 8.44 -10.54
CA GLU A 381 30.27 7.11 -10.96
C GLU A 381 30.74 6.75 -12.37
N HIS A 382 30.61 7.69 -13.30
CA HIS A 382 31.04 7.52 -14.70
C HIS A 382 32.54 7.71 -14.89
N ARG A 383 33.25 8.24 -13.89
CA ARG A 383 34.69 8.56 -13.93
C ARG A 383 35.03 9.49 -15.10
N GLN A 384 34.18 10.49 -15.32
CA GLN A 384 34.29 11.44 -16.42
C GLN A 384 33.89 12.84 -15.94
N ILE A 385 34.53 13.86 -16.50
CA ILE A 385 34.23 15.28 -16.22
C ILE A 385 33.47 15.86 -17.42
N PRO A 386 32.19 16.21 -17.28
CA PRO A 386 31.41 16.78 -18.38
C PRO A 386 31.84 18.22 -18.70
N PRO A 387 31.66 18.67 -19.96
CA PRO A 387 31.98 20.04 -20.36
C PRO A 387 31.11 21.08 -19.65
N SER A 388 31.67 22.26 -19.39
CA SER A 388 30.95 23.47 -19.05
C SER A 388 30.72 24.28 -20.33
N LEU A 389 29.47 24.67 -20.60
CA LEU A 389 29.10 25.28 -21.88
C LEU A 389 29.44 26.78 -21.92
N HIS A 390 29.44 27.32 -23.15
CA HIS A 390 29.61 28.75 -23.45
C HIS A 390 30.93 29.38 -22.98
N PHE A 391 31.99 28.59 -22.87
CA PHE A 391 33.32 29.05 -22.45
C PHE A 391 34.27 29.11 -23.66
N ASP A 392 34.20 30.21 -24.43
CA ASP A 392 35.11 30.44 -25.57
C ASP A 392 36.41 31.15 -25.15
N ARG A 393 36.28 32.15 -24.28
CA ARG A 393 37.41 32.96 -23.77
C ARG A 393 37.25 33.18 -22.27
N PRO A 394 38.34 33.11 -21.48
CA PRO A 394 38.27 33.31 -20.04
C PRO A 394 37.93 34.76 -19.68
N ASN A 395 37.22 34.96 -18.57
CA ASN A 395 36.98 36.27 -17.98
C ASN A 395 38.32 36.94 -17.59
N PRO A 396 38.64 38.14 -18.11
CA PRO A 396 39.92 38.81 -17.84
C PRO A 396 40.10 39.25 -16.38
N LEU A 397 39.04 39.22 -15.57
CA LEU A 397 39.11 39.47 -14.13
C LEU A 397 39.53 38.22 -13.33
N ILE A 398 39.71 37.08 -14.00
CA ILE A 398 40.12 35.81 -13.41
C ILE A 398 41.50 35.43 -13.95
N ASP A 399 42.48 35.34 -13.05
CA ASP A 399 43.83 34.85 -13.40
C ASP A 399 43.85 33.32 -13.39
N PHE A 400 43.35 32.71 -14.46
CA PHE A 400 43.31 31.26 -14.59
C PHE A 400 44.71 30.63 -14.61
N ASP A 401 45.69 31.28 -15.24
CA ASP A 401 47.06 30.78 -15.38
C ASP A 401 47.74 30.60 -14.01
N ALA A 402 47.49 31.52 -13.08
CA ALA A 402 47.98 31.42 -11.70
C ALA A 402 47.05 30.63 -10.75
N SER A 403 45.88 30.19 -11.21
CA SER A 403 44.90 29.47 -10.39
C SER A 403 45.08 27.94 -10.44
N PRO A 404 44.56 27.20 -9.44
CA PRO A 404 44.43 25.74 -9.51
C PRO A 404 43.52 25.23 -10.64
N PHE A 405 42.72 26.10 -11.24
CA PHE A 405 41.52 25.73 -11.98
C PHE A 405 41.68 25.81 -13.50
N ARG A 406 40.95 24.95 -14.21
CA ARG A 406 40.69 25.04 -15.66
C ARG A 406 39.23 24.74 -15.94
N VAL A 407 38.64 25.34 -16.97
CA VAL A 407 37.25 25.06 -17.36
C VAL A 407 37.23 23.99 -18.47
N PRO A 408 36.63 22.81 -18.26
CA PRO A 408 36.56 21.77 -19.28
C PRO A 408 35.54 22.17 -20.36
N THR A 409 35.93 22.11 -21.64
CA THR A 409 35.05 22.43 -22.79
C THR A 409 34.66 21.22 -23.62
N ALA A 410 35.19 20.04 -23.28
CA ALA A 410 34.81 18.75 -23.82
C ALA A 410 34.66 17.72 -22.69
N LEU A 411 34.04 16.57 -22.97
CA LEU A 411 33.99 15.45 -22.04
C LEU A 411 35.42 14.90 -21.83
N GLU A 412 35.90 14.90 -20.59
CA GLU A 412 37.23 14.40 -20.22
C GLU A 412 37.10 13.10 -19.42
N GLU A 413 37.96 12.13 -19.70
CA GLU A 413 38.15 10.98 -18.80
C GLU A 413 38.74 11.48 -17.46
N TRP A 414 38.23 10.95 -16.35
CA TRP A 414 38.78 11.22 -15.03
C TRP A 414 39.61 10.00 -14.59
N PRO A 415 40.91 9.95 -14.88
CA PRO A 415 41.72 8.78 -14.58
C PRO A 415 41.88 8.55 -13.08
N GLU A 416 42.20 7.32 -12.73
CA GLU A 416 42.51 6.92 -11.37
C GLU A 416 43.87 7.49 -10.96
N GLY A 417 43.96 8.04 -9.76
CA GLY A 417 45.20 8.59 -9.19
C GLY A 417 45.64 7.86 -7.93
N ASP A 418 46.61 8.44 -7.22
CA ASP A 418 47.13 7.93 -5.94
C ASP A 418 46.13 8.08 -4.78
N HIS A 419 45.06 8.86 -5.00
CA HIS A 419 43.97 9.11 -4.08
C HIS A 419 42.62 8.85 -4.76
N PRO A 420 41.56 8.55 -3.99
CA PRO A 420 40.21 8.48 -4.52
C PRO A 420 39.84 9.77 -5.26
N ARG A 421 39.05 9.66 -6.34
CA ARG A 421 38.52 10.84 -7.04
C ARG A 421 37.68 11.66 -6.08
N ARG A 422 37.97 12.96 -5.99
CA ARG A 422 37.23 13.90 -5.12
C ARG A 422 36.67 15.05 -5.93
N ALA A 423 35.42 15.38 -5.66
CA ALA A 423 34.74 16.56 -6.19
C ALA A 423 34.34 17.48 -5.03
N ALA A 424 34.09 18.75 -5.30
CA ALA A 424 33.42 19.63 -4.35
C ALA A 424 32.31 20.41 -5.02
N VAL A 425 31.29 20.80 -4.24
CA VAL A 425 30.09 21.47 -4.72
C VAL A 425 29.84 22.72 -3.89
N SER A 426 29.72 23.86 -4.56
CA SER A 426 29.48 25.18 -3.94
C SER A 426 28.06 25.69 -4.24
N ALA A 427 27.41 26.27 -3.23
CA ALA A 427 26.19 27.04 -3.43
C ALA A 427 26.14 28.25 -2.50
N PHE A 428 25.96 29.44 -3.08
CA PHE A 428 25.99 30.71 -2.36
C PHE A 428 24.64 31.41 -2.48
N GLY A 429 23.91 31.52 -1.37
CA GLY A 429 22.57 32.12 -1.34
C GLY A 429 22.64 33.64 -1.28
N ILE A 430 21.71 34.31 -1.97
CA ILE A 430 21.51 35.75 -1.77
C ILE A 430 21.21 36.05 -0.30
N GLY A 431 21.76 37.13 0.24
CA GLY A 431 21.80 37.39 1.69
C GLY A 431 23.05 36.81 2.38
N GLY A 432 23.80 35.94 1.70
CA GLY A 432 25.16 35.53 2.03
C GLY A 432 25.30 34.20 2.76
N THR A 433 24.28 33.33 2.78
CA THR A 433 24.42 31.98 3.35
C THR A 433 25.13 31.07 2.36
N ASN A 434 26.36 30.68 2.68
CA ASN A 434 27.19 29.87 1.81
C ASN A 434 27.21 28.42 2.29
N ALA A 435 27.25 27.48 1.35
CA ALA A 435 27.43 26.07 1.62
C ALA A 435 28.48 25.46 0.67
N HIS A 436 29.32 24.59 1.20
CA HIS A 436 30.33 23.84 0.44
C HIS A 436 30.38 22.39 0.90
N VAL A 437 30.40 21.44 -0.04
CA VAL A 437 30.39 19.99 0.23
C VAL A 437 31.55 19.32 -0.51
N ILE A 438 32.31 18.48 0.20
CA ILE A 438 33.38 17.64 -0.36
C ILE A 438 32.85 16.21 -0.57
N LEU A 439 32.94 15.72 -1.80
CA LEU A 439 32.56 14.38 -2.24
C LEU A 439 33.80 13.55 -2.59
N GLU A 440 33.69 12.25 -2.39
CA GLU A 440 34.67 11.25 -2.78
C GLU A 440 33.98 10.09 -3.50
N GLU A 441 34.67 9.44 -4.44
CA GLU A 441 34.17 8.22 -5.07
C GLU A 441 33.87 7.12 -4.05
N ALA A 442 32.90 6.25 -4.37
CA ALA A 442 32.52 5.15 -3.49
C ALA A 442 33.73 4.23 -3.14
N PRO A 443 33.79 3.67 -1.92
CA PRO A 443 34.89 2.79 -1.52
C PRO A 443 35.05 1.63 -2.49
N ARG A 444 36.29 1.28 -2.81
CA ARG A 444 36.58 0.16 -3.70
C ARG A 444 36.13 -1.14 -3.05
N THR A 445 35.13 -1.76 -3.64
CA THR A 445 34.88 -3.17 -3.36
C THR A 445 35.97 -3.97 -4.10
N PRO A 446 36.70 -4.87 -3.41
CA PRO A 446 37.64 -5.76 -4.08
C PRO A 446 36.94 -6.46 -5.25
N PRO A 447 37.58 -6.60 -6.42
CA PRO A 447 36.97 -7.27 -7.55
C PRO A 447 36.57 -8.67 -7.12
N ALA A 448 35.27 -8.86 -6.96
CA ALA A 448 34.74 -10.13 -6.52
C ALA A 448 35.07 -11.21 -7.57
N PRO A 449 35.33 -12.45 -7.14
CA PRO A 449 35.76 -13.51 -8.03
C PRO A 449 34.78 -13.66 -9.21
N PRO A 450 35.28 -13.98 -10.41
CA PRO A 450 34.44 -14.16 -11.59
C PRO A 450 33.35 -15.19 -11.26
N ARG A 451 32.08 -14.74 -11.33
CA ARG A 451 30.95 -15.62 -11.08
C ARG A 451 30.83 -16.62 -12.22
N PRO A 452 30.42 -17.87 -11.93
CA PRO A 452 30.20 -18.85 -12.97
C PRO A 452 29.21 -18.34 -14.03
N PRO A 453 29.32 -18.82 -15.28
CA PRO A 453 28.31 -18.56 -16.30
C PRO A 453 26.92 -18.93 -15.78
N HIS A 454 25.89 -18.28 -16.31
CA HIS A 454 24.51 -18.70 -16.04
C HIS A 454 24.37 -20.19 -16.39
N ASP A 455 23.86 -20.97 -15.44
CA ASP A 455 23.65 -22.41 -15.60
C ASP A 455 22.36 -22.75 -16.36
N GLY A 456 21.73 -21.75 -16.97
CA GLY A 456 20.50 -21.89 -17.74
C GLY A 456 19.24 -22.08 -16.89
N ARG A 457 19.34 -21.95 -15.55
CA ARG A 457 18.15 -22.02 -14.68
C ARG A 457 17.16 -20.92 -15.02
N ARG A 458 15.87 -21.24 -14.96
CA ARG A 458 14.80 -20.24 -15.11
C ARG A 458 14.63 -19.45 -13.82
N LEU A 459 14.59 -18.13 -13.95
CA LEU A 459 14.40 -17.19 -12.87
C LEU A 459 13.00 -16.58 -12.96
N VAL A 460 12.43 -16.28 -11.80
CA VAL A 460 11.16 -15.55 -11.68
C VAL A 460 11.48 -14.08 -11.41
N LEU A 461 11.02 -13.20 -12.30
CA LEU A 461 11.10 -11.74 -12.16
C LEU A 461 9.76 -11.22 -11.63
N PRO A 462 9.64 -10.88 -10.33
CA PRO A 462 8.41 -10.33 -9.78
C PRO A 462 8.29 -8.84 -10.07
N LEU A 463 7.09 -8.40 -10.45
CA LEU A 463 6.72 -7.02 -10.65
C LEU A 463 5.42 -6.74 -9.90
N SER A 464 5.33 -5.57 -9.27
CA SER A 464 4.09 -5.15 -8.64
C SER A 464 3.85 -3.66 -8.71
N ALA A 465 2.57 -3.27 -8.68
CA ALA A 465 2.15 -1.88 -8.67
C ALA A 465 0.84 -1.66 -7.90
N ARG A 466 0.48 -0.39 -7.67
CA ARG A 466 -0.82 -0.02 -7.07
C ARG A 466 -1.99 -0.09 -8.05
N THR A 467 -1.74 -0.08 -9.35
CA THR A 467 -2.78 -0.17 -10.39
C THR A 467 -2.35 -1.10 -11.52
N ALA A 468 -3.32 -1.51 -12.35
CA ALA A 468 -3.05 -2.40 -13.47
C ALA A 468 -2.23 -1.74 -14.59
N GLY A 469 -2.37 -0.43 -14.83
CA GLY A 469 -1.57 0.23 -15.86
C GLY A 469 -0.20 0.67 -15.36
N ALA A 470 -0.02 1.02 -14.08
CA ALA A 470 1.31 1.18 -13.49
C ALA A 470 2.11 -0.12 -13.57
N LEU A 471 1.47 -1.28 -13.38
CA LEU A 471 2.12 -2.59 -13.56
C LEU A 471 2.61 -2.82 -15.00
N ARG A 472 1.81 -2.42 -16.01
CA ARG A 472 2.23 -2.46 -17.41
C ARG A 472 3.37 -1.47 -17.71
N GLY A 473 3.28 -0.28 -17.11
CA GLY A 473 4.35 0.72 -17.15
C GLY A 473 5.65 0.17 -16.60
N GLN A 474 5.59 -0.52 -15.46
CA GLN A 474 6.75 -1.13 -14.82
C GLN A 474 7.37 -2.24 -15.68
N ALA A 475 6.55 -3.12 -16.26
CA ALA A 475 7.04 -4.16 -17.19
C ALA A 475 7.74 -3.55 -18.41
N THR A 476 7.17 -2.48 -18.96
CA THR A 476 7.76 -1.73 -20.09
C THR A 476 9.08 -1.07 -19.71
N ALA A 477 9.14 -0.44 -18.53
CA ALA A 477 10.33 0.21 -18.02
C ALA A 477 11.47 -0.80 -17.79
N LEU A 478 11.16 -1.97 -17.21
CA LEU A 478 12.12 -3.04 -17.01
C LEU A 478 12.63 -3.61 -18.34
N ALA A 479 11.76 -3.82 -19.32
CA ALA A 479 12.18 -4.28 -20.65
C ALA A 479 13.18 -3.30 -21.29
N ARG A 480 12.86 -1.99 -21.29
CA ARG A 480 13.75 -0.95 -21.82
C ARG A 480 15.08 -0.87 -21.06
N HIS A 481 15.05 -1.09 -19.76
CA HIS A 481 16.26 -1.10 -18.93
C HIS A 481 17.18 -2.28 -19.31
N LEU A 482 16.63 -3.49 -19.43
CA LEU A 482 17.39 -4.69 -19.85
C LEU A 482 17.93 -4.60 -21.29
N GLU A 483 17.25 -3.86 -22.17
CA GLU A 483 17.74 -3.57 -23.53
C GLU A 483 18.95 -2.64 -23.53
N ARG A 484 18.89 -1.56 -22.74
CA ARG A 484 19.98 -0.57 -22.63
C ARG A 484 21.19 -1.11 -21.86
N ARG A 485 21.00 -2.12 -21.02
CA ARG A 485 22.02 -2.66 -20.13
C ARG A 485 22.28 -4.16 -20.38
N PRO A 486 22.94 -4.50 -21.51
CA PRO A 486 23.24 -5.88 -21.86
C PRO A 486 24.32 -6.52 -20.96
N ASP A 487 24.92 -5.76 -20.06
CA ASP A 487 25.84 -6.21 -19.02
C ASP A 487 25.12 -6.81 -17.80
N LEU A 488 23.85 -6.44 -17.56
CA LEU A 488 23.10 -6.94 -16.41
C LEU A 488 22.79 -8.43 -16.50
N ARG A 489 23.00 -9.11 -15.39
CA ARG A 489 22.66 -10.52 -15.22
C ARG A 489 21.27 -10.68 -14.63
N LEU A 490 20.52 -11.65 -15.12
CA LEU A 490 19.12 -11.83 -14.70
C LEU A 490 18.98 -12.28 -13.24
N ASP A 491 19.99 -12.93 -12.67
CA ASP A 491 20.00 -13.33 -11.25
C ASP A 491 20.07 -12.12 -10.32
N ASP A 492 20.90 -11.13 -10.67
CA ASP A 492 20.99 -9.86 -9.96
C ASP A 492 19.67 -9.07 -10.08
N VAL A 493 19.09 -9.02 -11.28
CA VAL A 493 17.78 -8.35 -11.51
C VAL A 493 16.66 -9.03 -10.71
N ALA A 494 16.59 -10.36 -10.75
CA ALA A 494 15.61 -11.13 -9.98
C ALA A 494 15.78 -10.92 -8.46
N HIS A 495 17.01 -10.78 -7.99
CA HIS A 495 17.33 -10.50 -6.60
C HIS A 495 16.86 -9.11 -6.19
N SER A 496 17.27 -8.06 -6.90
CA SER A 496 16.85 -6.68 -6.60
C SER A 496 15.34 -6.48 -6.66
N LEU A 497 14.64 -7.12 -7.59
CA LEU A 497 13.17 -7.07 -7.65
C LEU A 497 12.50 -7.69 -6.41
N ARG A 498 13.16 -8.63 -5.73
CA ARG A 498 12.64 -9.30 -4.53
C ARG A 498 13.00 -8.58 -3.24
N THR A 499 14.19 -7.97 -3.18
CA THR A 499 14.73 -7.38 -1.95
C THR A 499 14.50 -5.88 -1.85
N ASP A 500 14.47 -5.18 -3.00
CA ASP A 500 14.59 -3.71 -3.04
C ASP A 500 13.27 -3.03 -3.44
N ARG A 501 12.25 -3.84 -3.77
CA ARG A 501 10.94 -3.38 -4.24
C ARG A 501 9.82 -3.91 -3.35
N PRO A 502 8.82 -3.08 -3.01
CA PRO A 502 7.67 -3.51 -2.23
C PRO A 502 6.77 -4.43 -3.06
N ALA A 503 6.19 -5.45 -2.43
CA ALA A 503 5.25 -6.38 -3.06
C ALA A 503 3.81 -5.84 -3.02
N LEU A 504 3.48 -4.95 -3.97
CA LEU A 504 2.19 -4.25 -4.05
C LEU A 504 1.03 -5.14 -4.56
N ARG A 505 -0.21 -4.64 -4.51
CA ARG A 505 -1.44 -5.42 -4.74
C ARG A 505 -1.65 -5.94 -6.17
N HIS A 506 -1.25 -5.20 -7.21
CA HIS A 506 -1.29 -5.70 -8.58
C HIS A 506 0.04 -6.37 -8.86
N ARG A 507 0.03 -7.66 -9.18
CA ARG A 507 1.25 -8.45 -9.31
C ARG A 507 1.33 -9.13 -10.67
N LEU A 508 2.54 -9.16 -11.21
CA LEU A 508 2.90 -9.87 -12.43
C LEU A 508 4.22 -10.59 -12.20
N THR A 509 4.36 -11.78 -12.77
CA THR A 509 5.63 -12.51 -12.78
C THR A 509 5.99 -12.90 -14.20
N VAL A 510 7.29 -12.85 -14.49
CA VAL A 510 7.87 -13.34 -15.75
C VAL A 510 8.89 -14.42 -15.43
N THR A 511 8.82 -15.55 -16.13
CA THR A 511 9.81 -16.63 -16.01
C THR A 511 10.73 -16.66 -17.22
N ALA A 512 12.06 -16.60 -17.00
CA ALA A 512 13.03 -16.56 -18.08
C ALA A 512 14.37 -17.21 -17.70
N ALA A 513 14.98 -17.94 -18.63
CA ALA A 513 16.36 -18.43 -18.51
C ALA A 513 17.38 -17.49 -19.20
N THR A 514 16.91 -16.69 -20.16
CA THR A 514 17.76 -15.78 -20.92
C THR A 514 17.15 -14.39 -20.99
N ARG A 515 17.98 -13.37 -21.24
CA ARG A 515 17.52 -11.99 -21.41
C ARG A 515 16.49 -11.86 -22.53
N LYS A 516 16.71 -12.56 -23.65
CA LYS A 516 15.77 -12.53 -24.78
C LYS A 516 14.39 -13.03 -24.35
N GLU A 517 14.33 -14.17 -23.66
CA GLU A 517 13.07 -14.70 -23.11
C GLU A 517 12.43 -13.70 -22.13
N ALA A 518 13.23 -13.05 -21.28
CA ALA A 518 12.73 -12.05 -20.34
C ALA A 518 12.10 -10.85 -21.06
N LEU A 519 12.74 -10.33 -22.11
CA LEU A 519 12.22 -9.21 -22.91
C LEU A 519 10.92 -9.58 -23.62
N ASP A 520 10.88 -10.74 -24.28
CA ASP A 520 9.69 -11.20 -24.99
C ASP A 520 8.52 -11.42 -24.03
N ALA A 521 8.78 -11.98 -22.85
CA ALA A 521 7.77 -12.18 -21.82
C ALA A 521 7.31 -10.85 -21.19
N LEU A 522 8.22 -9.92 -20.82
CA LEU A 522 7.84 -8.62 -20.24
C LEU A 522 6.93 -7.79 -21.16
N ARG A 523 7.13 -7.88 -22.48
CA ARG A 523 6.33 -7.15 -23.48
C ARG A 523 4.94 -7.74 -23.71
N SER A 524 4.75 -9.02 -23.43
CA SER A 524 3.51 -9.75 -23.69
C SER A 524 2.75 -10.16 -22.43
N ALA A 525 3.37 -10.00 -21.25
CA ALA A 525 2.85 -10.49 -19.99
C ALA A 525 1.58 -9.76 -19.55
N THR A 526 0.60 -10.56 -19.12
CA THR A 526 -0.63 -10.10 -18.47
C THR A 526 -0.70 -10.67 -17.06
N PRO A 527 -1.21 -9.92 -16.07
CA PRO A 527 -1.40 -10.43 -14.72
C PRO A 527 -2.20 -11.73 -14.71
N ALA A 528 -1.67 -12.76 -14.06
CA ALA A 528 -2.31 -14.08 -13.97
C ALA A 528 -3.38 -14.17 -12.86
N ALA A 529 -3.40 -13.20 -11.95
CA ALA A 529 -4.30 -13.13 -10.80
C ALA A 529 -4.97 -11.75 -10.75
N PRO A 530 -6.19 -11.65 -10.17
CA PRO A 530 -6.78 -10.36 -9.84
C PRO A 530 -5.92 -9.62 -8.80
N PRO A 531 -6.16 -8.31 -8.58
CA PRO A 531 -5.49 -7.57 -7.51
C PRO A 531 -5.73 -8.24 -6.15
N LEU A 532 -4.72 -8.24 -5.30
CA LEU A 532 -4.82 -8.83 -3.97
C LEU A 532 -5.88 -8.13 -3.13
N ALA A 533 -6.63 -8.92 -2.37
CA ALA A 533 -7.48 -8.44 -1.29
C ALA A 533 -6.64 -8.18 -0.03
N ASP A 534 -7.21 -7.46 0.94
CA ASP A 534 -6.51 -7.12 2.19
C ASP A 534 -6.30 -8.33 3.11
N ALA A 535 -7.08 -9.40 2.93
CA ALA A 535 -6.91 -10.64 3.67
C ALA A 535 -5.71 -11.45 3.14
N PRO A 536 -4.90 -12.06 4.02
CA PRO A 536 -3.77 -12.86 3.60
C PRO A 536 -4.23 -14.08 2.79
N ALA A 537 -3.47 -14.41 1.74
CA ALA A 537 -3.74 -15.55 0.90
C ALA A 537 -3.66 -16.85 1.71
N ARG A 538 -4.69 -17.69 1.58
CA ARG A 538 -4.71 -19.05 2.16
C ARG A 538 -4.28 -20.06 1.11
N VAL A 539 -3.52 -21.07 1.51
CA VAL A 539 -2.97 -22.09 0.61
C VAL A 539 -3.47 -23.46 1.02
N ALA A 540 -3.95 -24.25 0.06
CA ALA A 540 -4.28 -25.66 0.29
C ALA A 540 -3.50 -26.56 -0.67
N PHE A 541 -2.83 -27.59 -0.13
CA PHE A 541 -2.14 -28.57 -0.96
C PHE A 541 -3.08 -29.71 -1.34
N LEU A 542 -3.09 -30.06 -2.62
CA LEU A 542 -3.86 -31.13 -3.24
C LEU A 542 -2.88 -32.24 -3.65
N LEU A 543 -2.98 -33.40 -3.01
CA LEU A 543 -2.03 -34.51 -3.18
C LEU A 543 -2.69 -35.60 -4.04
N PRO A 544 -2.23 -35.82 -5.28
CA PRO A 544 -2.86 -36.75 -6.21
C PRO A 544 -2.90 -38.20 -5.69
N GLY A 545 -3.77 -38.98 -6.31
CA GLY A 545 -3.83 -40.42 -6.10
C GLY A 545 -3.04 -41.17 -7.18
N GLY A 546 -3.07 -42.49 -7.09
CA GLY A 546 -2.48 -43.35 -8.11
C GLY A 546 -3.06 -43.11 -9.52
N GLY A 547 -2.18 -43.09 -10.53
CA GLY A 547 -2.53 -42.94 -11.95
C GLY A 547 -1.90 -41.74 -12.65
N THR A 548 -1.22 -40.85 -11.92
CA THR A 548 -0.50 -39.68 -12.46
C THR A 548 1.01 -39.92 -12.63
N GLN A 549 1.54 -40.98 -12.03
CA GLN A 549 2.97 -41.31 -12.08
C GLN A 549 3.47 -41.65 -13.49
N TYR A 550 4.73 -41.30 -13.78
CA TYR A 550 5.40 -41.65 -15.03
C TYR A 550 6.92 -41.81 -14.82
N PRO A 551 7.63 -42.56 -15.69
CA PRO A 551 9.07 -42.75 -15.56
C PRO A 551 9.84 -41.42 -15.65
N GLY A 552 10.75 -41.18 -14.71
CA GLY A 552 11.58 -39.96 -14.70
C GLY A 552 10.91 -38.72 -14.13
N MET A 553 9.73 -38.84 -13.50
CA MET A 553 9.11 -37.73 -12.78
C MET A 553 10.05 -37.23 -11.67
N GLY A 554 10.32 -35.92 -11.65
CA GLY A 554 11.06 -35.27 -10.57
C GLY A 554 12.57 -35.46 -10.68
N LYS A 555 13.06 -36.04 -11.77
CA LYS A 555 14.49 -36.25 -12.03
C LYS A 555 15.27 -34.93 -12.12
N GLU A 556 14.68 -33.92 -12.76
CA GLU A 556 15.27 -32.57 -12.80
C GLU A 556 15.26 -31.91 -11.42
N LEU A 557 14.16 -32.04 -10.67
CA LEU A 557 14.05 -31.51 -9.31
C LEU A 557 15.09 -32.16 -8.38
N TYR A 558 15.33 -33.47 -8.51
CA TYR A 558 16.39 -34.17 -7.78
C TYR A 558 17.79 -33.63 -8.08
N ARG A 559 18.05 -33.20 -9.33
CA ARG A 559 19.32 -32.57 -9.70
C ARG A 559 19.43 -31.15 -9.12
N ASP A 560 18.36 -30.36 -9.25
CA ASP A 560 18.44 -28.90 -9.14
C ASP A 560 17.93 -28.34 -7.79
N GLN A 561 17.17 -29.11 -7.01
CA GLN A 561 16.57 -28.69 -5.73
C GLN A 561 17.10 -29.53 -4.57
N ALA A 562 17.87 -28.89 -3.68
CA ALA A 562 18.55 -29.58 -2.58
C ALA A 562 17.58 -30.27 -1.60
N VAL A 563 16.56 -29.56 -1.11
CA VAL A 563 15.57 -30.12 -0.17
C VAL A 563 14.82 -31.30 -0.79
N TYR A 564 14.45 -31.20 -2.07
CA TYR A 564 13.80 -32.29 -2.78
C TYR A 564 14.71 -33.52 -2.88
N ARG A 565 15.97 -33.32 -3.29
CA ARG A 565 16.97 -34.39 -3.41
C ARG A 565 17.20 -35.11 -2.08
N ASP A 566 17.48 -34.36 -1.03
CA ASP A 566 17.80 -34.90 0.30
C ASP A 566 16.61 -35.68 0.87
N THR A 567 15.38 -35.19 0.63
CA THR A 567 14.15 -35.89 1.02
C THR A 567 13.94 -37.19 0.24
N VAL A 568 14.21 -37.20 -1.08
CA VAL A 568 14.15 -38.42 -1.90
C VAL A 568 15.18 -39.45 -1.43
N ASP A 569 16.40 -39.02 -1.10
CA ASP A 569 17.47 -39.89 -0.60
C ASP A 569 17.10 -40.49 0.76
N GLU A 570 16.49 -39.72 1.65
CA GLU A 570 15.96 -40.22 2.92
C GLU A 570 14.87 -41.28 2.70
N CYS A 571 13.90 -41.00 1.82
CA CYS A 571 12.83 -41.94 1.50
C CYS A 571 13.38 -43.24 0.90
N ALA A 572 14.34 -43.15 -0.02
CA ALA A 572 15.00 -44.31 -0.62
C ALA A 572 15.72 -45.16 0.44
N ARG A 573 16.38 -44.53 1.42
CA ARG A 573 17.02 -45.23 2.55
C ARG A 573 16.00 -45.97 3.41
N ILE A 574 14.85 -45.37 3.72
CA ILE A 574 13.77 -45.99 4.50
C ILE A 574 13.15 -47.19 3.76
N LEU A 575 12.95 -47.06 2.45
CA LEU A 575 12.29 -48.09 1.63
C LEU A 575 13.21 -49.24 1.23
N ARG A 576 14.53 -49.05 1.19
CA ARG A 576 15.48 -50.07 0.74
C ARG A 576 15.35 -51.43 1.45
N PRO A 577 15.19 -51.52 2.79
CA PRO A 577 14.97 -52.79 3.47
C PRO A 577 13.62 -53.43 3.12
N VAL A 578 12.60 -52.62 2.81
CA VAL A 578 11.23 -53.08 2.52
C VAL A 578 11.10 -53.58 1.07
N LEU A 579 11.76 -52.89 0.13
CA LEU A 579 11.71 -53.18 -1.31
C LEU A 579 12.78 -54.18 -1.75
N GLY A 580 13.90 -54.30 -1.02
CA GLY A 580 15.07 -55.08 -1.43
C GLY A 580 15.85 -54.45 -2.60
N ALA A 581 15.47 -53.25 -3.04
CA ALA A 581 16.07 -52.49 -4.13
C ALA A 581 16.04 -50.99 -3.82
N ASP A 582 16.80 -50.19 -4.57
CA ASP A 582 16.78 -48.74 -4.47
C ASP A 582 15.61 -48.17 -5.28
N LEU A 583 14.70 -47.44 -4.62
CA LEU A 583 13.53 -46.84 -5.28
C LEU A 583 13.95 -45.89 -6.41
N ARG A 584 15.12 -45.23 -6.32
CA ARG A 584 15.56 -44.22 -7.30
C ARG A 584 15.78 -44.82 -8.69
N THR A 585 16.27 -46.05 -8.77
CA THR A 585 16.40 -46.78 -10.05
C THR A 585 15.04 -46.91 -10.72
N ALA A 586 14.02 -47.35 -9.96
CA ALA A 586 12.67 -47.42 -10.47
C ALA A 586 12.13 -46.02 -10.81
N LEU A 587 12.30 -45.02 -9.94
CA LEU A 587 11.77 -43.67 -10.14
C LEU A 587 12.33 -42.97 -11.40
N PHE A 588 13.63 -43.13 -11.69
CA PHE A 588 14.33 -42.35 -12.72
C PHE A 588 14.67 -43.08 -14.02
N GLU A 589 14.68 -44.42 -14.03
CA GLU A 589 15.22 -45.21 -15.14
C GLU A 589 14.18 -46.17 -15.74
N GLU A 590 13.47 -46.96 -14.92
CA GLU A 590 12.50 -47.94 -15.42
C GLU A 590 11.25 -48.01 -14.52
N GLN A 591 10.08 -47.77 -15.10
CA GLN A 591 8.79 -48.07 -14.45
C GLN A 591 7.97 -49.00 -15.34
N ARG A 592 7.56 -50.13 -14.79
CA ARG A 592 6.29 -50.75 -15.19
C ARG A 592 5.18 -49.99 -14.46
N PRO A 593 4.21 -49.37 -15.16
CA PRO A 593 3.20 -48.48 -14.56
C PRO A 593 2.40 -49.08 -13.39
N ASP A 594 2.36 -50.41 -13.31
CA ASP A 594 1.50 -51.20 -12.42
C ASP A 594 2.27 -51.87 -11.26
N ASP A 595 3.51 -51.43 -10.98
CA ASP A 595 4.35 -51.99 -9.91
C ASP A 595 4.30 -51.15 -8.62
N THR A 596 4.56 -51.78 -7.47
CA THR A 596 4.57 -51.15 -6.13
C THR A 596 5.51 -49.94 -6.09
N SER A 597 6.65 -50.05 -6.77
CA SER A 597 7.64 -48.98 -6.90
C SER A 597 7.12 -47.72 -7.62
N ALA A 598 6.11 -47.85 -8.49
CA ALA A 598 5.51 -46.72 -9.20
C ALA A 598 4.66 -45.85 -8.27
N PHE A 599 3.82 -46.49 -7.47
CA PHE A 599 2.97 -45.82 -6.47
C PHE A 599 3.80 -45.21 -5.33
N LEU A 600 4.85 -45.91 -4.88
CA LEU A 600 5.78 -45.34 -3.90
C LEU A 600 6.57 -44.17 -4.48
N GLY A 601 6.96 -44.25 -5.75
CA GLY A 601 7.57 -43.14 -6.46
C GLY A 601 6.70 -41.89 -6.42
N LEU A 602 5.38 -42.03 -6.58
CA LEU A 602 4.43 -40.91 -6.47
C LEU A 602 4.44 -40.32 -5.06
N VAL A 603 4.22 -41.15 -4.04
CA VAL A 603 4.19 -40.69 -2.63
C VAL A 603 5.48 -39.97 -2.23
N VAL A 604 6.64 -40.50 -2.64
CA VAL A 604 7.94 -39.87 -2.37
C VAL A 604 8.08 -38.54 -3.12
N THR A 605 7.63 -38.47 -4.37
CA THR A 605 7.64 -37.23 -5.17
C THR A 605 6.74 -36.15 -4.54
N GLU A 606 5.51 -36.51 -4.15
CA GLU A 606 4.58 -35.59 -3.49
C GLU A 606 5.12 -35.08 -2.16
N TYR A 607 5.64 -35.99 -1.32
CA TYR A 607 6.20 -35.63 -0.02
C TYR A 607 7.43 -34.72 -0.17
N ALA A 608 8.37 -35.07 -1.04
CA ALA A 608 9.59 -34.29 -1.27
C ALA A 608 9.27 -32.90 -1.86
N LEU A 609 8.31 -32.80 -2.78
CA LEU A 609 7.90 -31.53 -3.36
C LEU A 609 7.14 -30.65 -2.35
N GLY A 610 6.23 -31.25 -1.58
CA GLY A 610 5.52 -30.56 -0.50
C GLY A 610 6.49 -30.01 0.55
N ARG A 611 7.47 -30.82 0.96
CA ARG A 611 8.55 -30.39 1.88
C ARG A 611 9.38 -29.26 1.29
N ALA A 612 9.78 -29.35 0.02
CA ALA A 612 10.56 -28.30 -0.63
C ALA A 612 9.82 -26.95 -0.67
N LEU A 613 8.51 -26.95 -0.95
CA LEU A 613 7.68 -25.74 -0.93
C LEU A 613 7.46 -25.19 0.49
N MET A 614 7.24 -26.07 1.48
CA MET A 614 7.12 -25.65 2.87
C MET A 614 8.42 -25.00 3.38
N GLU A 615 9.57 -25.55 3.02
CA GLU A 615 10.88 -25.02 3.38
C GLU A 615 11.18 -23.69 2.66
N SER A 616 10.71 -23.53 1.42
CA SER A 616 10.82 -22.25 0.71
C SER A 616 9.91 -21.16 1.28
N GLY A 617 8.97 -21.50 2.16
CA GLY A 617 8.09 -20.55 2.85
C GLY A 617 6.61 -20.65 2.47
N VAL A 618 6.22 -21.56 1.56
CA VAL A 618 4.82 -21.81 1.19
C VAL A 618 4.20 -22.75 2.22
N ARG A 619 3.57 -22.18 3.24
CA ARG A 619 2.92 -22.95 4.31
C ARG A 619 1.47 -23.26 3.93
N PRO A 620 1.07 -24.54 3.87
CA PRO A 620 -0.34 -24.88 3.64
C PRO A 620 -1.16 -24.60 4.90
N ASP A 621 -2.27 -23.90 4.74
CA ASP A 621 -3.33 -23.75 5.76
C ASP A 621 -4.19 -25.01 5.85
N ALA A 622 -4.24 -25.79 4.77
CA ALA A 622 -4.94 -27.06 4.72
C ALA A 622 -4.34 -28.04 3.71
N LEU A 623 -4.64 -29.33 3.90
CA LEU A 623 -4.27 -30.39 2.97
C LEU A 623 -5.51 -31.19 2.55
N ILE A 624 -5.48 -31.74 1.34
CA ILE A 624 -6.41 -32.78 0.89
C ILE A 624 -5.65 -33.73 -0.01
N GLY A 625 -5.73 -35.03 0.24
CA GLY A 625 -5.14 -36.04 -0.61
C GLY A 625 -6.20 -36.91 -1.26
N HIS A 626 -5.95 -37.43 -2.47
CA HIS A 626 -6.85 -38.37 -3.12
C HIS A 626 -6.36 -39.79 -2.90
N SER A 627 -7.09 -40.57 -2.08
CA SER A 627 -6.73 -41.92 -1.68
C SER A 627 -5.29 -42.05 -1.18
N LEU A 628 -4.36 -42.44 -2.04
CA LEU A 628 -2.96 -42.64 -1.68
C LEU A 628 -2.34 -41.32 -1.18
N GLY A 629 -2.69 -40.19 -1.81
CA GLY A 629 -2.23 -38.87 -1.41
C GLY A 629 -2.68 -38.45 0.00
N GLU A 630 -3.72 -39.07 0.58
CA GLU A 630 -4.14 -38.74 1.96
C GLU A 630 -3.11 -39.23 2.99
N TYR A 631 -2.34 -40.28 2.69
CA TYR A 631 -1.20 -40.69 3.53
C TYR A 631 -0.07 -39.66 3.45
N THR A 632 0.20 -39.10 2.27
CA THR A 632 1.14 -37.98 2.12
C THR A 632 0.65 -36.76 2.92
N ALA A 633 -0.64 -36.46 2.85
CA ALA A 633 -1.27 -35.33 3.56
C ALA A 633 -1.13 -35.49 5.07
N ALA A 634 -1.49 -36.68 5.59
CA ALA A 634 -1.36 -37.01 7.00
C ALA A 634 0.10 -36.98 7.48
N CYS A 635 1.05 -37.39 6.64
CA CYS A 635 2.47 -37.31 6.97
C CYS A 635 2.97 -35.85 7.04
N LEU A 636 2.61 -35.01 6.07
CA LEU A 636 2.92 -33.57 6.09
C LEU A 636 2.24 -32.85 7.27
N ALA A 637 1.03 -33.28 7.65
CA ALA A 637 0.31 -32.79 8.83
C ALA A 637 0.89 -33.28 10.17
N GLY A 638 1.83 -34.23 10.15
CA GLY A 638 2.45 -34.79 11.36
C GLY A 638 1.62 -35.85 12.07
N VAL A 639 0.60 -36.41 11.41
CA VAL A 639 -0.21 -37.53 11.95
C VAL A 639 0.58 -38.83 11.95
N ILE A 640 1.35 -39.07 10.89
CA ILE A 640 2.18 -40.28 10.71
C ILE A 640 3.61 -39.84 10.40
N ASP A 641 4.61 -40.40 11.08
CA ASP A 641 6.01 -40.11 10.76
C ASP A 641 6.40 -40.76 9.42
N LEU A 642 7.32 -40.13 8.68
CA LEU A 642 7.77 -40.61 7.37
C LEU A 642 8.31 -42.06 7.43
N ALA A 643 9.03 -42.39 8.49
CA ALA A 643 9.61 -43.71 8.73
C ALA A 643 8.54 -44.81 8.92
N ASP A 644 7.35 -44.46 9.40
CA ASP A 644 6.23 -45.37 9.59
C ASP A 644 5.30 -45.38 8.36
N MET A 645 5.08 -44.21 7.75
CA MET A 645 4.19 -44.05 6.60
C MET A 645 4.67 -44.86 5.39
N LEU A 646 5.96 -44.81 5.06
CA LEU A 646 6.49 -45.47 3.85
C LEU A 646 6.37 -47.01 3.89
N PRO A 647 6.75 -47.72 4.98
CA PRO A 647 6.49 -49.15 5.11
C PRO A 647 4.99 -49.48 5.11
N LEU A 648 4.17 -48.72 5.85
CA LEU A 648 2.73 -48.94 5.93
C LEU A 648 2.06 -48.83 4.54
N VAL A 649 2.41 -47.81 3.77
CA VAL A 649 1.89 -47.60 2.42
C VAL A 649 2.39 -48.69 1.47
N THR A 650 3.64 -49.16 1.64
CA THR A 650 4.16 -50.29 0.86
C THR A 650 3.31 -51.55 1.05
N GLU A 651 2.99 -51.88 2.31
CA GLU A 651 2.13 -53.03 2.62
C GLU A 651 0.69 -52.83 2.16
N ARG A 652 0.15 -51.61 2.26
CA ARG A 652 -1.17 -51.27 1.67
C ARG A 652 -1.21 -51.58 0.18
N ILE A 653 -0.19 -51.13 -0.57
CA ILE A 653 -0.11 -51.35 -2.02
C ILE A 653 0.00 -52.85 -2.33
N ARG A 654 0.83 -53.60 -1.59
CA ARG A 654 0.98 -55.07 -1.75
C ARG A 654 -0.32 -55.82 -1.51
N LEU A 655 -1.03 -55.51 -0.42
CA LEU A 655 -2.29 -56.15 -0.05
C LEU A 655 -3.42 -55.82 -1.05
N ILE A 656 -3.53 -54.56 -1.49
CA ILE A 656 -4.50 -54.18 -2.53
C ILE A 656 -4.17 -54.89 -3.85
N SER A 657 -2.90 -54.99 -4.21
CA SER A 657 -2.46 -55.66 -5.43
C SER A 657 -2.72 -57.17 -5.39
N SER A 658 -2.55 -57.82 -4.22
CA SER A 658 -2.81 -59.25 -4.07
C SER A 658 -4.31 -59.60 -4.09
N ALA A 659 -5.18 -58.68 -3.67
CA ALA A 659 -6.64 -58.82 -3.79
C ALA A 659 -7.13 -58.74 -5.26
N GLY A 660 -6.41 -58.01 -6.11
CA GLY A 660 -6.70 -57.86 -7.54
C GLY A 660 -8.00 -57.08 -7.82
N GLY A 661 -8.64 -57.37 -8.96
CA GLY A 661 -9.88 -56.73 -9.40
C GLY A 661 -9.68 -55.69 -10.51
N ALA A 662 -10.66 -54.82 -10.70
CA ALA A 662 -10.60 -53.78 -11.71
C ALA A 662 -11.32 -52.51 -11.24
N THR A 663 -10.95 -51.39 -11.86
CA THR A 663 -11.53 -50.08 -11.59
C THR A 663 -11.87 -49.35 -12.89
N VAL A 664 -13.03 -48.72 -12.97
CA VAL A 664 -13.51 -47.97 -14.13
C VAL A 664 -13.95 -46.55 -13.72
N GLY A 665 -13.45 -45.54 -14.42
CA GLY A 665 -13.93 -44.16 -14.30
C GLY A 665 -15.16 -43.95 -15.18
N VAL A 666 -16.20 -43.33 -14.63
CA VAL A 666 -17.50 -43.13 -15.27
C VAL A 666 -17.82 -41.64 -15.30
N ALA A 667 -18.15 -41.13 -16.49
CA ALA A 667 -18.52 -39.73 -16.69
C ALA A 667 -20.02 -39.51 -16.36
N ALA A 668 -20.42 -39.74 -15.11
CA ALA A 668 -21.77 -39.54 -14.63
C ALA A 668 -21.83 -39.17 -13.13
N PRO A 669 -22.90 -38.49 -12.69
CA PRO A 669 -23.15 -38.23 -11.27
C PRO A 669 -23.39 -39.51 -10.47
N ALA A 670 -23.06 -39.48 -9.17
CA ALA A 670 -23.18 -40.64 -8.29
C ALA A 670 -24.64 -41.15 -8.20
N GLU A 671 -25.61 -40.26 -8.24
CA GLU A 671 -27.06 -40.54 -8.21
C GLU A 671 -27.50 -41.38 -9.41
N ARG A 672 -26.84 -41.21 -10.58
CA ARG A 672 -27.11 -42.00 -11.79
C ARG A 672 -26.40 -43.34 -11.77
N ILE A 673 -25.29 -43.46 -11.03
CA ILE A 673 -24.47 -44.67 -10.94
C ILE A 673 -24.98 -45.61 -9.85
N ARG A 674 -25.36 -45.10 -8.68
CA ARG A 674 -25.81 -45.90 -7.53
C ARG A 674 -26.88 -46.95 -7.88
N PRO A 675 -27.92 -46.65 -8.68
CA PRO A 675 -28.94 -47.64 -9.06
C PRO A 675 -28.42 -48.74 -10.02
N LEU A 676 -27.21 -48.59 -10.55
CA LEU A 676 -26.58 -49.52 -11.49
C LEU A 676 -25.55 -50.44 -10.82
N LEU A 677 -25.27 -50.25 -9.53
CA LEU A 677 -24.32 -51.07 -8.77
C LEU A 677 -25.04 -52.30 -8.20
N ASP A 678 -24.51 -53.49 -8.48
CA ASP A 678 -24.89 -54.72 -7.78
C ASP A 678 -24.01 -54.93 -6.54
N THR A 679 -24.21 -56.03 -5.81
CA THR A 679 -23.42 -56.35 -4.61
C THR A 679 -21.95 -56.64 -4.91
N ASP A 680 -21.60 -56.91 -6.17
CA ASP A 680 -20.23 -57.21 -6.63
C ASP A 680 -19.48 -55.94 -7.08
N LEU A 681 -20.07 -54.75 -6.88
CA LEU A 681 -19.50 -53.45 -7.26
C LEU A 681 -19.57 -52.47 -6.08
N SER A 682 -18.58 -51.59 -6.02
CA SER A 682 -18.54 -50.51 -5.05
C SER A 682 -18.26 -49.18 -5.75
N LEU A 683 -18.91 -48.12 -5.27
CA LEU A 683 -18.57 -46.76 -5.67
C LEU A 683 -17.25 -46.41 -4.98
N ALA A 684 -16.15 -46.42 -5.73
CA ALA A 684 -14.81 -46.23 -5.20
C ALA A 684 -14.48 -44.75 -4.96
N ALA A 685 -14.97 -43.85 -5.81
CA ALA A 685 -14.74 -42.41 -5.64
C ALA A 685 -15.84 -41.55 -6.25
N VAL A 686 -16.08 -40.39 -5.63
CA VAL A 686 -16.87 -39.27 -6.17
C VAL A 686 -15.92 -38.08 -6.32
N ASN A 687 -15.39 -37.88 -7.52
CA ASN A 687 -14.34 -36.91 -7.82
C ASN A 687 -14.89 -35.55 -8.28
N GLY A 688 -16.12 -35.52 -8.77
CA GLY A 688 -16.79 -34.29 -9.20
C GLY A 688 -18.25 -34.57 -9.57
N PRO A 689 -19.01 -33.52 -9.98
CA PRO A 689 -20.43 -33.63 -10.28
C PRO A 689 -20.75 -34.68 -11.36
N THR A 690 -19.83 -34.94 -12.27
CA THR A 690 -19.98 -35.91 -13.37
C THR A 690 -18.80 -36.87 -13.46
N ALA A 691 -17.99 -37.00 -12.41
CA ALA A 691 -16.79 -37.83 -12.42
C ALA A 691 -16.78 -38.77 -11.21
N CYS A 692 -17.12 -40.04 -11.44
CA CYS A 692 -17.12 -41.07 -10.42
C CYS A 692 -16.25 -42.26 -10.83
N THR A 693 -15.87 -43.07 -9.85
CA THR A 693 -15.09 -44.30 -10.07
C THR A 693 -15.82 -45.48 -9.45
N VAL A 694 -15.90 -46.60 -10.17
CA VAL A 694 -16.51 -47.86 -9.71
C VAL A 694 -15.44 -48.95 -9.71
N ALA A 695 -15.40 -49.75 -8.64
CA ALA A 695 -14.44 -50.83 -8.46
C ALA A 695 -15.14 -52.13 -8.05
N GLY A 696 -14.55 -53.27 -8.43
CA GLY A 696 -15.04 -54.60 -8.06
C GLY A 696 -14.21 -55.71 -8.70
N HIS A 697 -14.67 -56.95 -8.60
CA HIS A 697 -14.02 -58.06 -9.30
C HIS A 697 -14.05 -57.83 -10.82
N LEU A 698 -13.00 -58.30 -11.52
CA LEU A 698 -12.82 -58.06 -12.97
C LEU A 698 -14.05 -58.45 -13.80
N GLY A 699 -14.70 -59.57 -13.46
CA GLY A 699 -15.92 -60.03 -14.11
C GLY A 699 -17.10 -59.06 -13.92
N ALA A 700 -17.30 -58.55 -12.71
CA ALA A 700 -18.37 -57.61 -12.38
C ALA A 700 -18.17 -56.26 -13.09
N VAL A 701 -16.95 -55.73 -13.09
CA VAL A 701 -16.61 -54.48 -13.80
C VAL A 701 -16.83 -54.65 -15.30
N THR A 702 -16.48 -55.80 -15.89
CA THR A 702 -16.71 -56.06 -17.31
C THR A 702 -18.21 -56.12 -17.66
N ARG A 703 -19.05 -56.70 -16.78
CA ARG A 703 -20.51 -56.65 -16.94
C ARG A 703 -21.04 -55.22 -16.83
N PHE A 704 -20.50 -54.44 -15.90
CA PHE A 704 -20.88 -53.05 -15.68
C PHE A 704 -20.55 -52.17 -16.90
N GLU A 705 -19.37 -52.33 -17.50
CA GLU A 705 -18.99 -51.62 -18.73
C GLU A 705 -19.96 -51.91 -19.90
N ALA A 706 -20.46 -53.15 -20.02
CA ALA A 706 -21.49 -53.48 -21.00
C ALA A 706 -22.83 -52.78 -20.69
N VAL A 707 -23.19 -52.61 -19.42
CA VAL A 707 -24.35 -51.81 -19.00
C VAL A 707 -24.16 -50.33 -19.36
N LEU A 708 -23.00 -49.75 -19.07
CA LEU A 708 -22.68 -48.36 -19.40
C LEU A 708 -22.72 -48.11 -20.92
N THR A 709 -22.15 -49.04 -21.70
CA THR A 709 -22.18 -49.02 -23.17
C THR A 709 -23.63 -49.00 -23.68
N ARG A 710 -24.49 -49.89 -23.20
CA ARG A 710 -25.92 -49.94 -23.60
C ARG A 710 -26.69 -48.67 -23.23
N ARG A 711 -26.29 -47.97 -22.15
CA ARG A 711 -26.92 -46.74 -21.69
C ARG A 711 -26.28 -45.46 -22.24
N GLY A 712 -25.28 -45.58 -23.11
CA GLY A 712 -24.56 -44.45 -23.70
C GLY A 712 -23.82 -43.58 -22.67
N ILE A 713 -23.41 -44.16 -21.53
CA ILE A 713 -22.67 -43.43 -20.50
C ILE A 713 -21.17 -43.56 -20.79
N PRO A 714 -20.41 -42.46 -21.00
CA PRO A 714 -18.98 -42.56 -21.26
C PRO A 714 -18.22 -43.08 -20.05
N PHE A 715 -17.26 -43.98 -20.28
CA PHE A 715 -16.41 -44.56 -19.25
C PHE A 715 -15.02 -44.88 -19.78
N ARG A 716 -14.08 -45.09 -18.86
CA ARG A 716 -12.71 -45.50 -19.17
C ARG A 716 -12.19 -46.42 -18.07
N ARG A 717 -11.79 -47.64 -18.44
CA ARG A 717 -11.07 -48.54 -17.53
C ARG A 717 -9.75 -47.90 -17.11
N LEU A 718 -9.49 -47.85 -15.80
CA LEU A 718 -8.24 -47.30 -15.28
C LEU A 718 -7.13 -48.33 -15.48
N ARG A 719 -5.92 -47.85 -15.80
CA ARG A 719 -4.73 -48.69 -16.02
C ARG A 719 -4.09 -49.07 -14.68
N ILE A 720 -4.91 -49.54 -13.74
CA ILE A 720 -4.47 -50.03 -12.43
C ILE A 720 -5.27 -51.32 -12.19
N PRO A 721 -4.63 -52.50 -12.14
CA PRO A 721 -5.31 -53.80 -12.08
C PRO A 721 -5.79 -54.17 -10.67
N VAL A 722 -6.36 -53.21 -9.94
CA VAL A 722 -6.83 -53.39 -8.55
C VAL A 722 -8.21 -52.77 -8.38
N ALA A 723 -8.96 -53.27 -7.39
CA ALA A 723 -10.26 -52.75 -6.98
C ALA A 723 -10.17 -52.04 -5.62
N ALA A 724 -9.39 -50.96 -5.54
CA ALA A 724 -9.29 -50.15 -4.33
C ALA A 724 -10.64 -49.52 -3.95
N HIS A 725 -10.86 -49.27 -2.65
CA HIS A 725 -12.11 -48.68 -2.13
C HIS A 725 -13.36 -49.52 -2.46
N SER A 726 -13.24 -50.84 -2.29
CA SER A 726 -14.33 -51.78 -2.58
C SER A 726 -14.32 -52.99 -1.65
N HIS A 727 -15.43 -53.73 -1.64
CA HIS A 727 -15.58 -55.00 -0.91
C HIS A 727 -14.56 -56.07 -1.28
N VAL A 728 -13.89 -55.95 -2.44
CA VAL A 728 -12.80 -56.85 -2.84
C VAL A 728 -11.65 -56.83 -1.82
N LEU A 729 -11.51 -55.75 -1.04
CA LEU A 729 -10.47 -55.63 -0.03
C LEU A 729 -10.81 -56.28 1.31
N ASP A 730 -12.07 -56.64 1.58
CA ASP A 730 -12.50 -57.18 2.88
C ASP A 730 -11.61 -58.35 3.39
N PRO A 731 -11.16 -59.30 2.54
CA PRO A 731 -10.28 -60.39 2.99
C PRO A 731 -8.88 -59.96 3.43
N VAL A 732 -8.37 -58.82 2.95
CA VAL A 732 -7.01 -58.33 3.24
C VAL A 732 -6.97 -57.26 4.34
N LEU A 733 -8.12 -56.70 4.73
CA LEU A 733 -8.20 -55.68 5.79
C LEU A 733 -7.64 -56.13 7.16
N PRO A 734 -7.87 -57.37 7.66
CA PRO A 734 -7.30 -57.81 8.93
C PRO A 734 -5.76 -57.84 8.94
N ALA A 735 -5.16 -58.20 7.79
CA ALA A 735 -3.71 -58.15 7.63
C ALA A 735 -3.20 -56.70 7.63
N TYR A 736 -3.94 -55.78 6.99
CA TYR A 736 -3.59 -54.37 7.00
C TYR A 736 -3.75 -53.72 8.39
N GLU A 737 -4.79 -54.09 9.14
CA GLU A 737 -5.00 -53.64 10.52
C GLU A 737 -3.80 -53.97 11.42
N THR A 738 -3.21 -55.14 11.25
CA THR A 738 -2.02 -55.57 12.00
C THR A 738 -0.85 -54.60 11.80
N HIS A 739 -0.65 -54.11 10.57
CA HIS A 739 0.38 -53.12 10.25
C HIS A 739 0.02 -51.73 10.79
N LEU A 740 -1.24 -51.31 10.68
CA LEU A 740 -1.71 -50.02 11.21
C LEU A 740 -1.49 -49.90 12.73
N ARG A 741 -1.67 -50.99 13.48
CA ARG A 741 -1.47 -51.01 14.94
C ARG A 741 -0.02 -50.85 15.38
N GLN A 742 0.93 -51.02 14.46
CA GLN A 742 2.36 -50.83 14.72
C GLN A 742 2.81 -49.38 14.50
N VAL A 743 1.95 -48.54 13.91
CA VAL A 743 2.24 -47.15 13.59
C VAL A 743 1.75 -46.23 14.70
N THR A 744 2.55 -45.20 15.02
CA THR A 744 2.13 -44.17 15.97
C THR A 744 1.34 -43.09 15.24
N LEU A 745 0.04 -42.97 15.56
CA LEU A 745 -0.83 -41.92 15.01
C LEU A 745 -0.94 -40.75 15.99
N ARG A 746 -0.86 -39.51 15.47
CA ARG A 746 -0.93 -38.28 16.27
C ARG A 746 -1.99 -37.31 15.72
N PRO A 747 -2.52 -36.40 16.56
CA PRO A 747 -3.38 -35.32 16.08
C PRO A 747 -2.67 -34.46 15.01
N PRO A 748 -3.39 -33.99 13.97
CA PRO A 748 -2.81 -33.18 12.91
C PRO A 748 -2.37 -31.80 13.41
N ARG A 749 -1.18 -31.37 12.98
CA ARG A 749 -0.68 -29.99 13.20
C ARG A 749 -1.10 -29.05 12.07
N ILE A 750 -1.36 -29.61 10.89
CA ILE A 750 -1.92 -28.91 9.74
C ILE A 750 -3.29 -29.53 9.47
N PRO A 751 -4.38 -28.74 9.48
CA PRO A 751 -5.72 -29.26 9.19
C PRO A 751 -5.78 -29.94 7.82
N TYR A 752 -6.51 -31.04 7.70
CA TYR A 752 -6.77 -31.67 6.41
C TYR A 752 -8.18 -32.22 6.29
N VAL A 753 -8.62 -32.40 5.05
CA VAL A 753 -9.94 -32.94 4.71
C VAL A 753 -9.80 -34.42 4.39
N THR A 754 -10.55 -35.27 5.08
CA THR A 754 -10.49 -36.73 4.89
C THR A 754 -11.45 -37.21 3.80
N ASN A 755 -11.00 -38.19 3.02
CA ASN A 755 -11.77 -38.80 1.93
C ASN A 755 -12.97 -39.61 2.44
N VAL A 756 -12.93 -40.09 3.69
CA VAL A 756 -13.98 -40.95 4.26
C VAL A 756 -15.29 -40.18 4.44
N THR A 757 -15.21 -39.00 5.05
CA THR A 757 -16.39 -38.18 5.35
C THR A 757 -16.61 -37.07 4.33
N GLY A 758 -15.58 -36.69 3.57
CA GLY A 758 -15.64 -35.54 2.66
C GLY A 758 -15.65 -34.20 3.40
N THR A 759 -15.16 -34.15 4.65
CA THR A 759 -15.07 -32.93 5.45
C THR A 759 -13.81 -32.97 6.33
N TRP A 760 -13.58 -31.93 7.12
CA TRP A 760 -12.45 -31.78 8.03
C TRP A 760 -12.32 -32.98 8.97
N VAL A 761 -11.14 -33.56 9.02
CA VAL A 761 -10.83 -34.66 9.96
C VAL A 761 -10.80 -34.13 11.40
N THR A 762 -11.26 -34.93 12.35
CA THR A 762 -11.08 -34.65 13.78
C THR A 762 -9.85 -35.37 14.34
N ASP A 763 -9.32 -34.89 15.46
CA ASP A 763 -8.19 -35.55 16.14
C ASP A 763 -8.46 -37.02 16.44
N ALA A 764 -9.70 -37.33 16.86
CA ALA A 764 -10.14 -38.69 17.14
C ALA A 764 -10.21 -39.57 15.88
N GLN A 765 -10.57 -39.00 14.73
CA GLN A 765 -10.57 -39.73 13.46
C GLN A 765 -9.13 -39.96 12.97
N ALA A 766 -8.28 -38.92 12.97
CA ALA A 766 -6.90 -39.01 12.51
C ALA A 766 -6.07 -40.04 13.32
N THR A 767 -6.37 -40.19 14.61
CA THR A 767 -5.69 -41.13 15.51
C THR A 767 -6.35 -42.51 15.62
N SER A 768 -7.37 -42.79 14.80
CA SER A 768 -8.12 -44.05 14.83
C SER A 768 -7.67 -45.03 13.75
N VAL A 769 -7.25 -46.23 14.16
CA VAL A 769 -6.99 -47.34 13.23
C VAL A 769 -8.23 -47.68 12.40
N GLN A 770 -9.42 -47.59 12.99
CA GLN A 770 -10.68 -47.88 12.28
C GLN A 770 -10.97 -46.87 11.18
N HIS A 771 -10.58 -45.61 11.38
CA HIS A 771 -10.69 -44.59 10.34
C HIS A 771 -9.79 -44.91 9.14
N TRP A 772 -8.55 -45.35 9.37
CA TRP A 772 -7.62 -45.72 8.30
C TRP A 772 -7.99 -47.01 7.57
N LEU A 773 -8.67 -47.94 8.24
CA LEU A 773 -9.31 -49.10 7.60
C LEU A 773 -10.47 -48.66 6.71
N ALA A 774 -11.37 -47.82 7.22
CA ALA A 774 -12.45 -47.21 6.45
C ALA A 774 -11.90 -46.43 5.23
N HIS A 775 -10.85 -45.62 5.42
CA HIS A 775 -10.18 -44.92 4.33
C HIS A 775 -9.65 -45.83 3.22
N THR A 776 -9.24 -47.05 3.55
CA THR A 776 -8.77 -48.02 2.54
C THR A 776 -9.93 -48.71 1.83
N ARG A 777 -11.08 -48.85 2.48
CA ARG A 777 -12.21 -49.67 2.06
C ARG A 777 -13.38 -48.88 1.45
N ASP A 778 -13.64 -47.68 1.94
CA ASP A 778 -14.85 -46.90 1.65
C ASP A 778 -14.64 -45.89 0.52
N THR A 779 -15.74 -45.31 0.03
CA THR A 779 -15.73 -44.35 -1.08
C THR A 779 -14.88 -43.11 -0.78
N VAL A 780 -14.01 -42.73 -1.71
CA VAL A 780 -13.31 -41.44 -1.69
C VAL A 780 -14.25 -40.29 -2.04
N ARG A 781 -14.56 -39.42 -1.08
CA ARG A 781 -15.48 -38.27 -1.22
C ARG A 781 -14.75 -36.97 -1.56
N PHE A 782 -13.93 -36.98 -2.62
CA PHE A 782 -13.08 -35.83 -2.98
C PHE A 782 -13.88 -34.57 -3.35
N ALA A 783 -14.99 -34.71 -4.11
CA ALA A 783 -15.82 -33.56 -4.49
C ALA A 783 -16.44 -32.82 -3.29
N ASP A 784 -16.91 -33.59 -2.30
CA ASP A 784 -17.42 -33.05 -1.03
C ASP A 784 -16.29 -32.37 -0.28
N GLY A 785 -15.12 -33.00 -0.24
CA GLY A 785 -13.94 -32.46 0.42
C GLY A 785 -13.45 -31.13 -0.15
N ILE A 786 -13.44 -30.97 -1.47
CA ILE A 786 -13.13 -29.68 -2.12
C ILE A 786 -14.16 -28.61 -1.76
N THR A 787 -15.44 -28.97 -1.63
CA THR A 787 -16.49 -28.04 -1.22
C THR A 787 -16.24 -27.57 0.22
N ALA A 788 -16.02 -28.51 1.15
CA ALA A 788 -15.75 -28.21 2.55
C ALA A 788 -14.45 -27.40 2.77
N LEU A 789 -13.43 -27.65 1.94
CA LEU A 789 -12.18 -26.90 1.92
C LEU A 789 -12.42 -25.45 1.47
N TRP A 790 -13.15 -25.27 0.37
CA TRP A 790 -13.44 -23.96 -0.20
C TRP A 790 -14.31 -23.10 0.71
N ASP A 791 -15.40 -23.67 1.25
CA ASP A 791 -16.36 -22.93 2.08
C ASP A 791 -15.75 -22.38 3.38
N ARG A 792 -14.67 -23.00 3.88
CA ARG A 792 -13.97 -22.54 5.09
C ARG A 792 -12.86 -21.54 4.80
N LEU A 793 -12.09 -21.72 3.73
CA LEU A 793 -10.80 -21.04 3.55
C LEU A 793 -10.67 -20.21 2.27
N HIS A 794 -11.47 -20.48 1.23
CA HIS A 794 -11.28 -19.92 -0.12
C HIS A 794 -9.80 -19.92 -0.60
N PRO A 795 -9.09 -21.06 -0.52
CA PRO A 795 -7.64 -21.06 -0.68
C PRO A 795 -7.20 -21.09 -2.15
N VAL A 796 -5.95 -20.68 -2.39
CA VAL A 796 -5.20 -21.07 -3.59
C VAL A 796 -4.96 -22.57 -3.53
N LEU A 797 -5.41 -23.28 -4.57
CA LEU A 797 -5.32 -24.75 -4.64
C LEU A 797 -4.02 -25.14 -5.34
N VAL A 798 -3.11 -25.78 -4.62
CA VAL A 798 -1.76 -26.13 -5.11
C VAL A 798 -1.65 -27.63 -5.24
N GLU A 799 -1.60 -28.14 -6.46
CA GLU A 799 -1.41 -29.58 -6.70
C GLU A 799 0.06 -29.95 -6.57
N ILE A 800 0.36 -30.81 -5.58
CA ILE A 800 1.71 -31.27 -5.23
C ILE A 800 1.94 -32.62 -5.89
N GLY A 801 2.54 -32.62 -7.07
CA GLY A 801 2.78 -33.85 -7.81
C GLY A 801 2.49 -33.70 -9.31
N PRO A 802 2.59 -34.80 -10.07
CA PRO A 802 2.64 -34.72 -11.53
C PRO A 802 1.29 -34.34 -12.16
N GLY A 803 1.28 -33.24 -12.92
CA GLY A 803 0.12 -32.81 -13.71
C GLY A 803 -0.89 -31.96 -12.93
N ASP A 804 -2.11 -31.86 -13.48
CA ASP A 804 -3.14 -30.93 -13.05
C ASP A 804 -4.51 -31.62 -12.85
N THR A 805 -4.49 -32.90 -12.48
CA THR A 805 -5.71 -33.73 -12.45
C THR A 805 -6.64 -33.30 -11.33
N LEU A 806 -6.11 -33.14 -10.11
CA LEU A 806 -6.92 -32.70 -8.98
C LEU A 806 -7.36 -31.24 -9.13
N SER A 807 -6.52 -30.39 -9.71
CA SER A 807 -6.82 -29.00 -10.05
C SER A 807 -8.02 -28.90 -10.98
N LYS A 808 -8.06 -29.71 -12.05
CA LYS A 808 -9.20 -29.79 -12.98
C LYS A 808 -10.47 -30.31 -12.31
N LEU A 809 -10.36 -31.32 -11.45
CA LEU A 809 -11.51 -31.86 -10.69
C LEU A 809 -12.07 -30.82 -9.72
N ALA A 810 -11.20 -30.09 -9.01
CA ALA A 810 -11.59 -29.03 -8.10
C ALA A 810 -12.25 -27.86 -8.85
N ALA A 811 -11.66 -27.41 -9.96
CA ALA A 811 -12.24 -26.37 -10.83
C ALA A 811 -13.61 -26.81 -11.40
N GLY A 812 -13.75 -28.07 -11.80
CA GLY A 812 -15.02 -28.63 -12.27
C GLY A 812 -16.09 -28.76 -11.18
N ARG A 813 -15.70 -28.81 -9.89
CA ARG A 813 -16.62 -28.75 -8.75
C ARG A 813 -17.01 -27.31 -8.39
N LEU A 814 -16.09 -26.37 -8.60
CA LEU A 814 -16.19 -24.96 -8.19
C LEU A 814 -16.45 -24.02 -9.40
N THR A 815 -17.20 -24.47 -10.40
CA THR A 815 -17.41 -23.74 -11.68
C THR A 815 -17.94 -22.33 -11.46
N ASP A 816 -18.77 -22.12 -10.44
CA ASP A 816 -19.41 -20.83 -10.14
C ASP A 816 -18.50 -19.88 -9.33
N ARG A 817 -17.28 -20.31 -8.98
CA ARG A 817 -16.37 -19.62 -8.05
C ARG A 817 -14.98 -19.31 -8.63
N THR A 818 -14.63 -19.87 -9.79
CA THR A 818 -13.34 -19.69 -10.49
C THR A 818 -12.11 -19.76 -9.57
N PRO A 819 -11.78 -20.95 -9.00
CA PRO A 819 -10.67 -21.08 -8.07
C PRO A 819 -9.31 -20.86 -8.75
N MET A 820 -8.36 -20.26 -8.04
CA MET A 820 -6.98 -20.21 -8.48
C MET A 820 -6.31 -21.56 -8.22
N THR A 821 -5.84 -22.20 -9.29
CA THR A 821 -5.12 -23.48 -9.22
C THR A 821 -3.67 -23.33 -9.68
N VAL A 822 -2.76 -23.94 -8.94
CA VAL A 822 -1.32 -23.94 -9.20
C VAL A 822 -0.82 -25.37 -9.33
N THR A 823 -0.20 -25.69 -10.47
CA THR A 823 0.45 -26.97 -10.72
C THR A 823 1.95 -26.85 -10.48
N THR A 824 2.53 -27.76 -9.71
CA THR A 824 3.94 -27.67 -9.27
C THR A 824 4.90 -28.55 -10.08
N MET A 825 4.37 -29.43 -10.94
CA MET A 825 5.16 -30.39 -11.72
C MET A 825 4.49 -30.72 -13.05
N ARG A 826 5.27 -31.05 -14.08
CA ARG A 826 4.72 -31.26 -15.43
C ARG A 826 3.80 -32.48 -15.49
N HIS A 827 2.83 -32.40 -16.39
CA HIS A 827 2.06 -33.57 -16.81
C HIS A 827 2.93 -34.50 -17.69
N ALA A 828 2.69 -35.82 -17.65
CA ALA A 828 3.48 -36.83 -18.38
C ALA A 828 3.63 -36.57 -19.89
N LYS A 829 2.65 -35.89 -20.50
CA LYS A 829 2.61 -35.55 -21.93
C LYS A 829 3.10 -34.13 -22.27
N ALA A 830 3.46 -33.33 -21.27
CA ALA A 830 3.94 -31.97 -21.50
C ALA A 830 5.42 -31.99 -21.91
N GLU A 831 5.78 -31.13 -22.87
CA GLU A 831 7.16 -30.92 -23.30
C GLU A 831 7.94 -30.03 -22.31
N ALA A 832 7.25 -29.29 -21.45
CA ALA A 832 7.84 -28.42 -20.45
C ALA A 832 8.63 -29.20 -19.39
N SER A 833 9.75 -28.64 -18.94
CA SER A 833 10.60 -29.21 -17.89
C SER A 833 9.97 -29.04 -16.49
N ASP A 834 10.33 -29.89 -15.52
CA ASP A 834 9.80 -29.78 -14.15
C ASP A 834 10.26 -28.47 -13.48
N GLY A 835 11.51 -28.06 -13.74
CA GLY A 835 12.04 -26.78 -13.25
C GLY A 835 11.28 -25.57 -13.80
N PHE A 836 10.81 -25.62 -15.06
CA PHE A 836 9.96 -24.56 -15.61
C PHE A 836 8.61 -24.50 -14.91
N VAL A 837 7.93 -25.64 -14.75
CA VAL A 837 6.61 -25.69 -14.11
C VAL A 837 6.69 -25.24 -12.65
N LEU A 838 7.75 -25.62 -11.93
CA LEU A 838 7.98 -25.15 -10.57
C LEU A 838 8.22 -23.62 -10.52
N ALA A 839 9.05 -23.07 -11.41
CA ALA A 839 9.28 -21.62 -11.45
C ALA A 839 7.98 -20.83 -11.73
N GLU A 840 7.17 -21.29 -12.68
CA GLU A 840 5.82 -20.76 -12.94
C GLU A 840 4.91 -20.87 -11.71
N ALA A 841 4.95 -22.00 -11.00
CA ALA A 841 4.16 -22.22 -9.79
C ALA A 841 4.51 -21.22 -8.69
N LEU A 842 5.80 -21.01 -8.41
CA LEU A 842 6.26 -20.05 -7.41
C LEU A 842 5.88 -18.61 -7.80
N GLY A 843 5.98 -18.26 -9.09
CA GLY A 843 5.53 -16.97 -9.60
C GLY A 843 4.03 -16.75 -9.41
N ARG A 844 3.21 -17.74 -9.74
CA ARG A 844 1.75 -17.69 -9.54
C ARG A 844 1.37 -17.58 -8.06
N LEU A 845 2.04 -18.33 -7.18
CA LEU A 845 1.82 -18.24 -5.73
C LEU A 845 2.13 -16.83 -5.20
N TRP A 846 3.26 -16.25 -5.62
CA TRP A 846 3.60 -14.88 -5.26
C TRP A 846 2.58 -13.87 -5.81
N SER A 847 2.15 -14.03 -7.05
CA SER A 847 1.09 -13.20 -7.64
C SER A 847 -0.26 -13.34 -6.91
N ALA A 848 -0.49 -14.46 -6.23
CA ALA A 848 -1.69 -14.72 -5.43
C ALA A 848 -1.62 -14.18 -3.99
N GLY A 849 -0.50 -13.56 -3.58
CA GLY A 849 -0.33 -13.01 -2.23
C GLY A 849 0.47 -13.90 -1.28
N VAL A 850 1.08 -14.98 -1.78
CA VAL A 850 2.00 -15.81 -0.98
C VAL A 850 3.41 -15.24 -1.09
N ASP A 851 3.70 -14.16 -0.35
CA ASP A 851 4.95 -13.38 -0.49
C ASP A 851 6.22 -14.22 -0.38
N ARG A 852 6.23 -15.19 0.53
CA ARG A 852 7.37 -16.08 0.77
C ARG A 852 7.53 -17.18 -0.29
N ALA A 853 6.68 -17.25 -1.32
CA ALA A 853 6.79 -18.28 -2.35
C ALA A 853 8.07 -18.19 -3.18
N LEU A 854 8.69 -17.01 -3.30
CA LEU A 854 9.93 -16.85 -4.05
C LEU A 854 11.14 -17.01 -3.12
N PRO A 855 11.87 -18.14 -3.17
CA PRO A 855 13.09 -18.31 -2.36
C PRO A 855 14.18 -17.33 -2.80
N PRO A 856 15.23 -17.11 -1.99
CA PRO A 856 16.39 -16.32 -2.39
C PRO A 856 16.99 -16.83 -3.71
N VAL A 857 17.45 -15.91 -4.57
CA VAL A 857 18.12 -16.28 -5.82
C VAL A 857 19.48 -16.91 -5.48
N PRO A 858 19.79 -18.14 -5.94
CA PRO A 858 21.07 -18.78 -5.61
C PRO A 858 22.28 -18.12 -6.29
N GLY A 859 23.49 -18.36 -5.79
CA GLY A 859 24.73 -17.94 -6.44
C GLY A 859 25.24 -16.55 -6.07
N ALA A 860 24.91 -16.07 -4.87
CA ALA A 860 25.31 -14.75 -4.33
C ALA A 860 25.04 -13.62 -5.36
N PRO A 861 23.77 -13.42 -5.74
CA PRO A 861 23.38 -12.31 -6.60
C PRO A 861 23.73 -10.98 -5.93
N ARG A 862 23.88 -9.94 -6.74
CA ARG A 862 24.17 -8.58 -6.27
C ARG A 862 22.96 -7.69 -6.50
N ARG A 863 22.81 -6.68 -5.66
CA ARG A 863 21.88 -5.58 -5.91
C ARG A 863 22.33 -4.83 -7.17
N VAL A 864 21.39 -4.54 -8.06
CA VAL A 864 21.60 -3.77 -9.29
C VAL A 864 20.56 -2.66 -9.41
N PRO A 865 20.90 -1.53 -10.06
CA PRO A 865 19.92 -0.48 -10.31
C PRO A 865 18.77 -1.05 -11.14
N LEU A 866 17.55 -0.65 -10.77
CA LEU A 866 16.32 -1.00 -11.46
C LEU A 866 15.59 0.29 -11.83
N PRO A 867 14.76 0.29 -12.89
CA PRO A 867 13.96 1.45 -13.22
C PRO A 867 13.04 1.81 -12.04
N PRO A 868 12.77 3.11 -11.85
CA PRO A 868 11.90 3.57 -10.78
C PRO A 868 10.43 3.20 -11.06
N TYR A 869 9.57 3.38 -10.06
CA TYR A 869 8.14 3.12 -10.14
C TYR A 869 7.47 3.93 -11.26
N ALA A 870 6.72 3.25 -12.11
CA ALA A 870 5.99 3.85 -13.22
C ALA A 870 4.66 4.49 -12.77
N PHE A 871 4.73 5.72 -12.25
CA PHE A 871 3.56 6.52 -11.86
C PHE A 871 2.56 6.73 -13.00
N GLU A 872 1.26 6.57 -12.72
CA GLU A 872 0.15 6.89 -13.63
C GLU A 872 -0.27 8.34 -13.45
N ARG A 873 0.45 9.24 -14.10
CA ARG A 873 0.27 10.68 -13.90
C ARG A 873 -0.94 11.22 -14.65
N HIS A 874 -1.82 11.91 -13.94
CA HIS A 874 -2.97 12.64 -14.48
C HIS A 874 -2.81 14.14 -14.27
N ARG A 875 -3.50 14.95 -15.08
CA ARG A 875 -3.46 16.42 -14.95
C ARG A 875 -4.22 16.86 -13.70
N HIS A 876 -3.53 17.62 -12.85
CA HIS A 876 -4.03 18.27 -11.65
C HIS A 876 -3.56 19.73 -11.67
N TRP A 877 -4.45 20.64 -12.09
CA TRP A 877 -4.10 22.05 -12.26
C TRP A 877 -5.29 22.95 -12.05
N ILE A 878 -5.02 24.15 -11.55
CA ILE A 878 -5.94 25.26 -11.44
C ILE A 878 -5.46 26.32 -12.41
N ASP A 879 -6.29 26.66 -13.40
CA ASP A 879 -5.94 27.71 -14.35
C ASP A 879 -6.01 29.10 -13.67
N ALA A 880 -5.06 29.96 -14.03
CA ALA A 880 -5.02 31.34 -13.53
C ALA A 880 -6.19 32.15 -14.13
N PRO A 881 -6.71 33.18 -13.42
CA PRO A 881 -7.74 34.05 -13.97
C PRO A 881 -7.31 34.69 -15.29
N GLY A 882 -8.10 34.51 -16.36
CA GLY A 882 -7.84 35.13 -17.67
C GLY A 882 -7.03 34.29 -18.67
N ALA A 883 -6.63 33.06 -18.33
CA ALA A 883 -6.00 32.14 -19.27
C ALA A 883 -6.95 31.79 -20.44
N ARG A 884 -6.47 31.85 -21.69
CA ARG A 884 -7.23 31.43 -22.88
C ARG A 884 -7.10 29.92 -23.03
N THR A 885 -8.21 29.19 -22.87
CA THR A 885 -8.25 27.75 -23.16
C THR A 885 -8.37 27.52 -24.67
N GLU A 886 -7.40 26.84 -25.28
CA GLU A 886 -7.66 26.17 -26.55
C GLU A 886 -8.60 24.97 -26.29
N PRO A 887 -9.61 24.75 -27.15
CA PRO A 887 -10.45 23.56 -27.05
C PRO A 887 -9.62 22.32 -27.37
N ALA A 888 -9.53 21.38 -26.43
CA ALA A 888 -8.97 20.06 -26.67
C ALA A 888 -9.68 19.37 -27.86
N PRO A 889 -9.01 18.49 -28.63
CA PRO A 889 -9.67 17.68 -29.63
C PRO A 889 -10.79 16.89 -28.95
N SER A 890 -12.02 17.08 -29.41
CA SER A 890 -13.19 16.39 -28.90
C SER A 890 -13.12 14.91 -29.22
N ASP A 891 -12.81 14.08 -28.22
CA ASP A 891 -13.24 12.69 -28.24
C ASP A 891 -14.76 12.68 -28.03
N ASP A 892 -15.44 12.23 -29.08
CA ASP A 892 -16.88 12.26 -29.26
C ASP A 892 -17.53 11.18 -28.37
N THR A 893 -17.74 11.50 -27.10
CA THR A 893 -18.78 10.85 -26.29
C THR A 893 -19.48 11.91 -25.43
N THR A 894 -20.64 12.35 -25.90
CA THR A 894 -21.59 13.20 -25.19
C THR A 894 -21.96 12.65 -23.81
N THR A 895 -21.60 13.39 -22.76
CA THR A 895 -22.51 13.71 -21.65
C THR A 895 -22.13 15.09 -21.11
N THR A 896 -23.05 16.03 -21.20
CA THR A 896 -22.82 17.47 -21.03
C THR A 896 -22.40 17.85 -19.61
N ALA A 897 -21.16 18.31 -19.44
CA ALA A 897 -20.69 19.13 -18.32
C ALA A 897 -20.07 20.43 -18.87
N GLY A 898 -20.29 21.55 -18.18
CA GLY A 898 -19.72 22.86 -18.58
C GLY A 898 -18.20 22.92 -18.46
N PRO A 899 -17.53 23.92 -19.09
CA PRO A 899 -16.08 23.99 -19.16
C PRO A 899 -15.45 24.17 -17.76
N GLY A 900 -14.63 23.20 -17.33
CA GLY A 900 -13.78 23.29 -16.12
C GLY A 900 -14.16 22.40 -14.93
N LEU A 901 -15.21 21.58 -15.02
CA LEU A 901 -15.65 20.67 -13.95
C LEU A 901 -15.42 19.19 -14.33
N ALA A 902 -15.05 18.35 -13.36
CA ALA A 902 -14.92 16.90 -13.57
C ALA A 902 -16.29 16.27 -13.86
N PRO A 903 -16.40 15.22 -14.70
CA PRO A 903 -17.69 14.59 -14.98
C PRO A 903 -18.26 13.91 -13.73
N ARG A 904 -19.60 13.91 -13.59
CA ARG A 904 -20.32 13.18 -12.54
C ARG A 904 -19.79 11.74 -12.38
N PRO A 905 -19.34 11.32 -11.18
CA PRO A 905 -18.86 9.95 -10.95
C PRO A 905 -19.98 8.92 -11.19
N ARG A 906 -19.61 7.64 -11.39
CA ARG A 906 -20.58 6.56 -11.54
C ARG A 906 -21.28 6.28 -10.21
N LEU A 907 -22.41 6.95 -9.97
CA LEU A 907 -23.31 6.72 -8.86
C LEU A 907 -24.37 5.68 -9.23
N THR A 908 -24.85 4.92 -8.24
CA THR A 908 -26.01 4.02 -8.38
C THR A 908 -27.33 4.76 -8.55
N THR A 909 -27.37 6.05 -8.16
CA THR A 909 -28.52 6.94 -8.32
C THR A 909 -28.66 7.36 -9.79
N GLU A 910 -29.87 7.27 -10.33
CA GLU A 910 -30.19 7.75 -11.67
C GLU A 910 -30.00 9.27 -11.76
N HIS A 911 -29.36 9.74 -12.84
CA HIS A 911 -29.11 11.18 -13.01
C HIS A 911 -30.40 11.92 -13.39
N VAL A 912 -30.86 12.82 -12.52
CA VAL A 912 -32.00 13.71 -12.77
C VAL A 912 -31.51 15.16 -12.82
N PRO A 913 -31.57 15.84 -13.98
CA PRO A 913 -31.08 17.22 -14.09
C PRO A 913 -31.99 18.21 -13.33
N PRO A 914 -31.48 19.39 -12.93
CA PRO A 914 -32.26 20.41 -12.24
C PRO A 914 -33.43 20.92 -13.09
N ARG A 915 -34.63 20.92 -12.50
CA ARG A 915 -35.92 21.11 -13.20
C ARG A 915 -36.33 22.57 -13.27
N ASP A 916 -36.04 23.35 -12.24
CA ASP A 916 -36.34 24.78 -12.16
C ASP A 916 -35.09 25.64 -11.91
N ASP A 917 -35.24 26.98 -11.97
CA ASP A 917 -34.11 27.91 -11.82
C ASP A 917 -33.48 27.84 -10.42
N ARG A 918 -34.26 27.48 -9.41
CA ARG A 918 -33.79 27.37 -8.03
C ARG A 918 -32.96 26.11 -7.82
N GLU A 919 -33.40 24.98 -8.38
CA GLU A 919 -32.63 23.74 -8.48
C GLU A 919 -31.35 23.97 -9.30
N ARG A 920 -31.43 24.70 -10.43
CA ARG A 920 -30.25 25.02 -11.24
C ARG A 920 -29.20 25.82 -10.47
N GLU A 921 -29.63 26.80 -9.70
CA GLU A 921 -28.73 27.67 -8.93
C GLU A 921 -28.10 26.96 -7.72
N VAL A 922 -28.87 26.13 -7.01
CA VAL A 922 -28.35 25.28 -5.92
C VAL A 922 -27.43 24.19 -6.46
N THR A 923 -27.81 23.49 -7.54
CA THR A 923 -26.95 22.52 -8.23
C THR A 923 -25.66 23.17 -8.67
N ARG A 924 -25.70 24.37 -9.27
CA ARG A 924 -24.49 25.11 -9.67
C ARG A 924 -23.55 25.36 -8.49
N LEU A 925 -24.07 25.79 -7.33
CA LEU A 925 -23.24 25.99 -6.14
C LEU A 925 -22.68 24.68 -5.58
N TRP A 926 -23.42 23.58 -5.72
CA TRP A 926 -22.95 22.21 -5.45
C TRP A 926 -21.78 21.84 -6.37
N GLU A 927 -21.95 22.04 -7.67
CA GLU A 927 -20.97 21.74 -8.72
C GLU A 927 -19.69 22.55 -8.54
N GLU A 928 -19.82 23.85 -8.26
CA GLU A 928 -18.68 24.74 -7.99
C GLU A 928 -17.96 24.39 -6.68
N THR A 929 -18.67 23.90 -5.66
CA THR A 929 -18.07 23.56 -4.36
C THR A 929 -17.36 22.21 -4.39
N LEU A 930 -17.84 21.28 -5.22
CA LEU A 930 -17.28 19.94 -5.37
C LEU A 930 -16.31 19.80 -6.55
N GLY A 931 -16.35 20.74 -7.50
CA GLY A 931 -15.55 20.66 -8.74
C GLY A 931 -16.06 19.60 -9.72
N ILE A 932 -17.32 19.20 -9.62
CA ILE A 932 -17.95 18.14 -10.42
C ILE A 932 -19.13 18.75 -11.19
N GLY A 933 -19.26 18.44 -12.48
CA GLY A 933 -20.33 18.92 -13.35
C GLY A 933 -21.30 17.80 -13.73
N GLY A 934 -22.53 18.20 -14.04
CA GLY A 934 -23.63 17.27 -14.31
C GLY A 934 -24.18 16.66 -13.01
N ILE A 935 -24.18 17.39 -11.90
CA ILE A 935 -24.77 16.92 -10.64
C ILE A 935 -26.30 16.87 -10.78
N GLY A 936 -26.87 15.69 -10.54
CA GLY A 936 -28.31 15.49 -10.49
C GLY A 936 -28.90 15.98 -9.17
N VAL A 937 -30.18 16.38 -9.17
CA VAL A 937 -30.82 16.95 -7.97
C VAL A 937 -30.96 15.97 -6.80
N HIS A 938 -30.84 14.68 -7.08
CA HIS A 938 -30.89 13.60 -6.09
C HIS A 938 -29.50 13.02 -5.76
N ASP A 939 -28.43 13.59 -6.31
CA ASP A 939 -27.08 13.14 -6.01
C ASP A 939 -26.69 13.56 -4.60
N ASN A 940 -26.22 12.60 -3.82
CA ASN A 940 -25.79 12.83 -2.46
C ASN A 940 -24.42 13.55 -2.45
N PHE A 941 -24.34 14.64 -1.71
CA PHE A 941 -23.17 15.50 -1.56
C PHE A 941 -21.92 14.72 -1.13
N PHE A 942 -22.05 13.72 -0.27
CA PHE A 942 -20.91 12.93 0.21
C PHE A 942 -20.48 11.85 -0.79
N ASP A 943 -21.43 11.25 -1.51
CA ASP A 943 -21.13 10.28 -2.57
C ASP A 943 -20.40 10.94 -3.75
N LEU A 944 -20.55 12.26 -3.89
CA LEU A 944 -19.83 13.11 -4.84
C LEU A 944 -18.45 13.57 -4.30
N GLY A 945 -17.96 13.01 -3.19
CA GLY A 945 -16.67 13.41 -2.60
C GLY A 945 -16.73 14.71 -1.79
N GLY A 946 -17.92 15.10 -1.33
CA GLY A 946 -18.10 16.13 -0.32
C GLY A 946 -17.71 15.62 1.07
N ASP A 947 -17.21 16.52 1.91
CA ASP A 947 -16.90 16.27 3.32
C ASP A 947 -17.59 17.34 4.20
N SER A 948 -17.55 17.16 5.52
CA SER A 948 -18.24 18.07 6.47
C SER A 948 -17.79 19.53 6.34
N MET A 949 -16.53 19.76 5.94
CA MET A 949 -15.99 21.10 5.76
C MET A 949 -16.53 21.73 4.47
N ARG A 950 -16.58 20.96 3.37
CA ARG A 950 -17.17 21.38 2.11
C ARG A 950 -18.68 21.60 2.26
N ALA A 951 -19.37 20.81 3.09
CA ALA A 951 -20.77 21.02 3.42
C ALA A 951 -20.98 22.34 4.18
N VAL A 952 -20.10 22.68 5.13
CA VAL A 952 -20.11 23.98 5.83
C VAL A 952 -19.85 25.13 4.87
N LEU A 953 -18.90 24.97 3.94
CA LEU A 953 -18.60 25.98 2.91
C LEU A 953 -19.78 26.16 1.94
N LEU A 954 -20.39 25.07 1.48
CA LEU A 954 -21.60 25.10 0.65
C LEU A 954 -22.76 25.80 1.38
N ALA A 955 -22.97 25.50 2.66
CA ALA A 955 -23.97 26.17 3.50
C ALA A 955 -23.70 27.68 3.61
N GLY A 956 -22.42 28.04 3.82
CA GLY A 956 -21.98 29.43 3.87
C GLY A 956 -22.24 30.15 2.54
N ARG A 957 -21.92 29.52 1.41
CA ARG A 957 -22.13 30.09 0.08
C ARG A 957 -23.60 30.22 -0.28
N LEU A 958 -24.44 29.22 0.02
CA LEU A 958 -25.90 29.28 -0.17
C LEU A 958 -26.53 30.45 0.60
N ARG A 959 -26.05 30.72 1.83
CA ARG A 959 -26.48 31.88 2.63
C ARG A 959 -25.96 33.21 2.10
N GLN A 960 -24.69 33.29 1.72
CA GLN A 960 -24.04 34.51 1.22
C GLN A 960 -24.59 34.96 -0.13
N THR A 961 -24.94 34.02 -1.01
CA THR A 961 -25.52 34.30 -2.34
C THR A 961 -27.03 34.58 -2.29
N GLY A 962 -27.67 34.36 -1.14
CA GLY A 962 -29.11 34.56 -0.97
C GLY A 962 -29.99 33.49 -1.61
N VAL A 963 -29.39 32.46 -2.22
CA VAL A 963 -30.09 31.37 -2.91
C VAL A 963 -30.88 30.51 -1.92
N LEU A 964 -30.29 30.23 -0.74
CA LEU A 964 -30.93 29.44 0.30
C LEU A 964 -30.44 29.78 1.72
N GLN A 965 -31.37 30.03 2.64
CA GLN A 965 -31.06 30.24 4.06
C GLN A 965 -31.15 28.92 4.83
N VAL A 966 -30.06 28.15 4.86
CA VAL A 966 -30.02 26.87 5.58
C VAL A 966 -28.76 26.76 6.47
N PRO A 967 -28.89 26.22 7.70
CA PRO A 967 -27.75 25.81 8.53
C PRO A 967 -26.93 24.70 7.86
N ALA A 968 -25.64 24.60 8.18
CA ALA A 968 -24.80 23.50 7.67
C ALA A 968 -25.36 22.12 8.04
N ALA A 969 -26.00 22.00 9.21
CA ALA A 969 -26.69 20.78 9.63
C ALA A 969 -27.78 20.32 8.65
N THR A 970 -28.43 21.22 7.92
CA THR A 970 -29.44 20.86 6.92
C THR A 970 -28.83 20.17 5.70
N LEU A 971 -27.62 20.59 5.30
CA LEU A 971 -26.84 19.93 4.25
C LEU A 971 -26.32 18.55 4.68
N LEU A 972 -26.05 18.36 5.98
CA LEU A 972 -25.67 17.06 6.51
C LEU A 972 -26.89 16.12 6.65
N ALA A 973 -28.06 16.68 6.98
CA ALA A 973 -29.30 15.93 7.22
C ALA A 973 -30.07 15.56 5.94
N ALA A 974 -29.97 16.39 4.90
CA ALA A 974 -30.63 16.16 3.62
C ALA A 974 -29.66 16.44 2.46
N PRO A 975 -28.58 15.65 2.30
CA PRO A 975 -27.40 15.98 1.49
C PRO A 975 -27.62 15.92 -0.04
N THR A 976 -28.81 16.24 -0.54
CA THR A 976 -29.11 16.35 -1.97
C THR A 976 -29.66 17.74 -2.26
N VAL A 977 -29.53 18.22 -3.51
CA VAL A 977 -30.10 19.51 -3.93
C VAL A 977 -31.61 19.54 -3.65
N ALA A 978 -32.32 18.46 -4.01
CA ALA A 978 -33.74 18.31 -3.75
C ALA A 978 -34.07 18.26 -2.25
N GLY A 979 -33.26 17.57 -1.45
CA GLY A 979 -33.44 17.44 -0.01
C GLY A 979 -33.25 18.76 0.73
N VAL A 980 -32.21 19.52 0.39
CA VAL A 980 -31.95 20.83 0.97
C VAL A 980 -32.99 21.87 0.54
N LEU A 981 -33.46 21.83 -0.71
CA LEU A 981 -34.56 22.69 -1.17
C LEU A 981 -35.88 22.37 -0.49
N ALA A 982 -36.18 21.09 -0.28
CA ALA A 982 -37.35 20.65 0.48
C ALA A 982 -37.29 21.11 1.94
N ALA A 983 -36.10 21.09 2.56
CA ALA A 983 -35.88 21.56 3.92
C ALA A 983 -35.93 23.09 4.08
N ALA A 984 -35.77 23.86 2.99
CA ALA A 984 -35.66 25.32 3.03
C ALA A 984 -36.98 26.10 2.83
N GLY A 985 -38.06 25.46 2.38
CA GLY A 985 -39.38 26.11 2.21
C GLY A 985 -39.47 27.22 1.13
N ARG A 986 -40.68 27.49 0.66
CA ARG A 986 -41.02 28.57 -0.30
C ARG A 986 -41.15 29.92 0.43
N PRO A 987 -40.81 31.07 -0.19
CA PRO A 987 -40.93 32.39 0.44
C PRO A 987 -42.37 32.83 0.81
N ASP A 988 -43.42 32.22 0.25
CA ASP A 988 -44.80 32.75 0.34
C ASP A 988 -45.85 31.70 0.75
N GLY A 989 -45.68 31.06 1.91
CA GLY A 989 -46.72 30.19 2.49
C GLY A 989 -46.66 30.20 4.03
N PRO A 990 -47.81 30.00 4.73
CA PRO A 990 -47.83 30.00 6.18
C PRO A 990 -46.90 28.90 6.72
N ALA A 991 -46.08 29.26 7.71
CA ALA A 991 -45.03 28.41 8.25
C ALA A 991 -45.58 27.03 8.65
N PRO A 992 -45.04 25.92 8.08
CA PRO A 992 -45.40 24.59 8.53
C PRO A 992 -44.75 24.35 9.90
N GLU A 993 -45.59 24.14 10.92
CA GLU A 993 -45.19 23.57 12.19
C GLU A 993 -44.63 22.16 11.97
N THR A 994 -43.31 22.01 12.02
CA THR A 994 -42.58 20.81 12.50
C THR A 994 -41.09 21.10 12.50
N THR A 995 -40.62 21.70 13.58
CA THR A 995 -39.19 21.82 13.91
C THR A 995 -38.65 20.46 14.36
N SER A 996 -37.86 19.78 13.54
CA SER A 996 -36.96 18.74 14.01
C SER A 996 -35.56 19.33 14.15
N SER A 997 -35.21 19.66 15.40
CA SER A 997 -33.86 20.12 15.78
C SER A 997 -32.82 19.04 15.46
N ALA A 998 -31.59 19.43 15.09
CA ALA A 998 -30.46 18.51 14.91
C ALA A 998 -30.09 17.72 16.19
N LEU A 999 -30.65 18.10 17.35
CA LEU A 999 -30.53 17.40 18.63
C LEU A 999 -31.77 16.59 19.00
N GLY A 1000 -32.73 16.41 18.08
CA GLY A 1000 -33.96 15.66 18.35
C GLY A 1000 -33.69 14.22 18.87
N PRO A 1001 -34.59 13.68 19.71
CA PRO A 1001 -34.37 12.40 20.40
C PRO A 1001 -34.21 11.19 19.46
N LEU A 1002 -34.72 11.29 18.22
CA LEU A 1002 -34.53 10.31 17.17
C LEU A 1002 -33.99 10.99 15.91
N LEU A 1003 -32.75 10.70 15.56
CA LEU A 1003 -32.01 11.29 14.44
C LEU A 1003 -32.02 10.33 13.24
N PRO A 1004 -32.72 10.66 12.14
CA PRO A 1004 -32.66 9.84 10.91
C PRO A 1004 -31.28 10.02 10.25
N LEU A 1005 -30.41 9.01 10.37
CA LEU A 1005 -29.11 9.01 9.70
C LEU A 1005 -29.25 8.65 8.22
N ARG A 1006 -30.15 7.70 7.93
CA ARG A 1006 -30.69 7.39 6.60
C ARG A 1006 -32.09 6.83 6.78
N ALA A 1007 -33.12 7.63 6.52
CA ALA A 1007 -34.52 7.19 6.68
C ALA A 1007 -35.03 6.36 5.49
N GLU A 1008 -34.32 6.41 4.36
CA GLU A 1008 -34.69 5.75 3.12
C GLU A 1008 -34.30 4.26 3.13
N GLY A 1009 -35.11 3.42 2.50
CA GLY A 1009 -34.92 1.98 2.41
C GLY A 1009 -36.18 1.19 2.78
N SER A 1010 -36.27 -0.04 2.26
CA SER A 1010 -37.41 -0.95 2.48
C SER A 1010 -37.13 -2.03 3.53
N ALA A 1011 -35.87 -2.19 3.96
CA ALA A 1011 -35.50 -3.13 5.01
C ALA A 1011 -35.92 -2.66 6.41
N ALA A 1012 -35.95 -3.59 7.38
CA ALA A 1012 -36.19 -3.24 8.78
C ALA A 1012 -35.09 -2.27 9.29
N PRO A 1013 -35.44 -1.13 9.92
CA PRO A 1013 -34.49 -0.14 10.38
C PRO A 1013 -33.46 -0.65 11.40
N LEU A 1014 -32.23 -0.16 11.29
CA LEU A 1014 -31.18 -0.32 12.30
C LEU A 1014 -31.20 0.87 13.25
N PHE A 1015 -31.43 0.62 14.55
CA PHE A 1015 -31.43 1.66 15.57
C PHE A 1015 -30.10 1.68 16.32
N CYS A 1016 -29.38 2.80 16.24
CA CYS A 1016 -28.07 2.99 16.84
C CYS A 1016 -28.16 3.85 18.11
N VAL A 1017 -27.86 3.28 19.27
CA VAL A 1017 -28.02 3.92 20.58
C VAL A 1017 -26.80 4.76 20.94
N HIS A 1018 -27.02 5.98 21.44
CA HIS A 1018 -25.95 6.91 21.79
C HIS A 1018 -24.88 6.33 22.76
N PRO A 1019 -23.61 6.77 22.66
CA PRO A 1019 -22.57 6.51 23.67
C PRO A 1019 -22.75 7.42 24.90
N GLY A 1020 -21.82 7.39 25.86
CA GLY A 1020 -21.95 8.10 27.14
C GLY A 1020 -22.25 9.60 27.04
N ALA A 1021 -21.72 10.26 26.00
CA ALA A 1021 -21.93 11.69 25.72
C ALA A 1021 -23.31 12.05 25.12
N GLY A 1022 -24.10 11.07 24.70
CA GLY A 1022 -25.49 11.27 24.27
C GLY A 1022 -25.75 11.49 22.78
N VAL A 1023 -24.70 11.64 21.96
CA VAL A 1023 -24.82 11.95 20.53
C VAL A 1023 -24.67 10.72 19.62
N ALA A 1024 -25.61 10.50 18.70
CA ALA A 1024 -25.63 9.32 17.82
C ALA A 1024 -25.07 9.55 16.38
N TRP A 1025 -24.62 10.76 16.03
CA TRP A 1025 -24.12 11.07 14.67
C TRP A 1025 -22.84 10.29 14.30
N ARG A 1026 -22.07 9.81 15.28
CA ARG A 1026 -20.85 9.00 15.06
C ARG A 1026 -21.12 7.71 14.28
N TYR A 1027 -22.36 7.23 14.24
CA TYR A 1027 -22.76 6.07 13.44
C TYR A 1027 -22.95 6.37 11.95
N THR A 1028 -22.82 7.63 11.51
CA THR A 1028 -22.84 8.00 10.08
C THR A 1028 -21.75 7.28 9.28
N GLY A 1029 -20.61 6.97 9.92
CA GLY A 1029 -19.55 6.16 9.32
C GLY A 1029 -19.98 4.74 8.93
N LEU A 1030 -21.09 4.21 9.47
CA LEU A 1030 -21.62 2.90 9.07
C LEU A 1030 -22.37 2.96 7.72
N LEU A 1031 -22.92 4.12 7.34
CA LEU A 1031 -23.85 4.24 6.21
C LEU A 1031 -23.28 3.76 4.87
N PRO A 1032 -22.02 4.07 4.50
CA PRO A 1032 -21.44 3.59 3.24
C PRO A 1032 -21.36 2.07 3.13
N HIS A 1033 -21.37 1.36 4.27
CA HIS A 1033 -21.15 -0.08 4.33
C HIS A 1033 -22.46 -0.88 4.37
N LEU A 1034 -23.53 -0.29 4.92
CA LEU A 1034 -24.82 -0.98 5.18
C LEU A 1034 -25.70 -1.20 3.94
N GLY A 1035 -25.26 -0.78 2.74
CA GLY A 1035 -26.05 -0.83 1.51
C GLY A 1035 -27.16 0.21 1.46
N GLY A 1036 -27.56 0.66 0.26
CA GLY A 1036 -28.49 1.79 0.09
C GLY A 1036 -29.92 1.57 0.60
N ASP A 1037 -30.36 0.31 0.74
CA ASP A 1037 -31.73 -0.05 1.13
C ASP A 1037 -31.94 -0.25 2.64
N GLN A 1038 -30.90 -0.05 3.47
CA GLN A 1038 -30.97 -0.23 4.93
C GLN A 1038 -31.26 1.10 5.64
N PRO A 1039 -32.46 1.33 6.22
CA PRO A 1039 -32.71 2.51 7.04
C PRO A 1039 -31.91 2.46 8.34
N VAL A 1040 -31.41 3.61 8.81
CA VAL A 1040 -30.61 3.76 10.02
C VAL A 1040 -31.06 4.99 10.81
N TYR A 1041 -31.37 4.80 12.09
CA TYR A 1041 -31.79 5.86 13.01
C TYR A 1041 -30.88 5.89 14.24
N GLY A 1042 -30.34 7.06 14.57
CA GLY A 1042 -29.63 7.29 15.82
C GLY A 1042 -30.58 7.69 16.93
N ILE A 1043 -30.49 7.05 18.10
CA ILE A 1043 -31.23 7.45 19.31
C ILE A 1043 -30.34 8.37 20.12
N GLN A 1044 -30.73 9.65 20.24
CA GLN A 1044 -30.01 10.62 21.06
C GLN A 1044 -30.45 10.54 22.53
N ALA A 1045 -29.58 10.96 23.44
CA ALA A 1045 -29.88 10.89 24.86
C ALA A 1045 -31.04 11.81 25.26
N ALA A 1046 -31.90 11.32 26.16
CA ALA A 1046 -32.93 12.15 26.78
C ALA A 1046 -32.30 13.39 27.44
N GLY A 1047 -32.81 14.57 27.08
CA GLY A 1047 -32.38 15.87 27.62
C GLY A 1047 -31.18 16.51 26.95
N LEU A 1048 -30.64 15.90 25.88
CA LEU A 1048 -29.61 16.53 25.04
C LEU A 1048 -30.14 17.71 24.22
N ASP A 1049 -31.41 17.68 23.82
CA ASP A 1049 -32.10 18.76 23.10
C ASP A 1049 -32.54 19.92 23.99
N GLY A 1050 -32.31 19.83 25.31
CA GLY A 1050 -32.75 20.81 26.30
C GLY A 1050 -34.25 20.90 26.50
N THR A 1051 -35.07 20.05 25.86
CA THR A 1051 -36.54 20.13 25.95
C THR A 1051 -37.09 19.37 27.16
N ARG A 1052 -36.29 18.47 27.74
CA ARG A 1052 -36.64 17.63 28.90
C ARG A 1052 -35.40 17.35 29.75
N PRO A 1053 -35.54 17.00 31.04
CA PRO A 1053 -34.40 16.55 31.84
C PRO A 1053 -33.90 15.17 31.37
N PRO A 1054 -32.63 14.82 31.65
CA PRO A 1054 -32.12 13.47 31.50
C PRO A 1054 -32.96 12.43 32.24
N ALA A 1055 -32.95 11.19 31.74
CA ALA A 1055 -33.73 10.11 32.35
C ALA A 1055 -33.34 9.89 33.82
N PRO A 1056 -34.30 9.71 34.75
CA PRO A 1056 -34.00 9.59 36.18
C PRO A 1056 -33.28 8.29 36.54
N ASP A 1057 -33.57 7.20 35.82
CA ASP A 1057 -33.01 5.87 36.01
C ASP A 1057 -32.95 5.08 34.69
N ALA A 1058 -32.34 3.89 34.74
CA ALA A 1058 -32.14 3.00 33.59
C ALA A 1058 -33.45 2.53 32.96
N THR A 1059 -34.47 2.24 33.78
CA THR A 1059 -35.78 1.77 33.31
C THR A 1059 -36.48 2.87 32.51
N ALA A 1060 -36.56 4.09 33.07
CA ALA A 1060 -37.14 5.24 32.40
C ALA A 1060 -36.41 5.61 31.10
N MET A 1061 -35.09 5.37 31.03
CA MET A 1061 -34.31 5.54 29.80
C MET A 1061 -34.70 4.52 28.73
N VAL A 1062 -34.73 3.24 29.08
CA VAL A 1062 -35.09 2.16 28.16
C VAL A 1062 -36.53 2.33 27.66
N ASP A 1063 -37.49 2.59 28.56
CA ASP A 1063 -38.89 2.80 28.18
C ASP A 1063 -39.04 3.96 27.20
N HIS A 1064 -38.34 5.07 27.45
CA HIS A 1064 -38.37 6.21 26.55
C HIS A 1064 -37.78 5.88 25.17
N TYR A 1065 -36.67 5.14 25.10
CA TYR A 1065 -36.07 4.76 23.82
C TYR A 1065 -36.87 3.71 23.08
N LEU A 1066 -37.54 2.80 23.78
CA LEU A 1066 -38.50 1.87 23.20
C LEU A 1066 -39.69 2.61 22.57
N ASP A 1067 -40.20 3.65 23.24
CA ASP A 1067 -41.24 4.51 22.66
C ASP A 1067 -40.78 5.22 21.38
N LEU A 1068 -39.50 5.62 21.30
CA LEU A 1068 -38.95 6.25 20.10
C LEU A 1068 -38.83 5.25 18.94
N VAL A 1069 -38.27 4.05 19.17
CA VAL A 1069 -38.16 3.05 18.10
C VAL A 1069 -39.52 2.56 17.65
N ARG A 1070 -40.51 2.44 18.56
CA ARG A 1070 -41.89 2.04 18.23
C ARG A 1070 -42.64 3.06 17.37
N ARG A 1071 -42.25 4.33 17.40
CA ARG A 1071 -42.81 5.35 16.48
C ARG A 1071 -42.39 5.12 15.03
N VAL A 1072 -41.20 4.56 14.81
CA VAL A 1072 -40.69 4.25 13.47
C VAL A 1072 -41.06 2.82 13.06
N GLN A 1073 -40.94 1.88 13.99
CA GLN A 1073 -41.24 0.48 13.77
C GLN A 1073 -42.17 -0.03 14.89
N PRO A 1074 -43.49 -0.03 14.68
CA PRO A 1074 -44.45 -0.40 15.73
C PRO A 1074 -44.37 -1.84 16.24
N ARG A 1075 -43.87 -2.77 15.42
CA ARG A 1075 -43.64 -4.19 15.75
C ARG A 1075 -42.35 -4.71 15.14
N GLY A 1076 -41.77 -5.74 15.77
CA GLY A 1076 -40.54 -6.39 15.32
C GLY A 1076 -40.65 -7.02 13.91
N PRO A 1077 -39.51 -7.40 13.32
CA PRO A 1077 -38.23 -7.63 13.99
C PRO A 1077 -37.38 -6.36 14.18
N TYR A 1078 -36.88 -6.11 15.39
CA TYR A 1078 -36.02 -4.97 15.72
C TYR A 1078 -34.53 -5.29 15.50
N ARG A 1079 -33.75 -4.28 15.07
CA ARG A 1079 -32.29 -4.33 14.94
C ARG A 1079 -31.66 -3.23 15.80
N LEU A 1080 -30.81 -3.61 16.75
CA LEU A 1080 -30.22 -2.69 17.72
C LEU A 1080 -28.69 -2.74 17.65
N LEU A 1081 -28.06 -1.56 17.70
CA LEU A 1081 -26.61 -1.40 17.75
C LEU A 1081 -26.22 -0.35 18.78
N GLY A 1082 -25.19 -0.58 19.59
CA GLY A 1082 -24.73 0.42 20.56
C GLY A 1082 -23.24 0.34 20.87
N TRP A 1083 -22.58 1.49 20.94
CA TRP A 1083 -21.16 1.66 21.27
C TRP A 1083 -20.97 2.15 22.69
N SER A 1084 -20.00 1.55 23.39
CA SER A 1084 -19.63 1.88 24.75
C SER A 1084 -20.85 1.78 25.67
N TYR A 1085 -21.23 2.87 26.33
CA TYR A 1085 -22.48 2.97 27.10
C TYR A 1085 -23.73 2.53 26.32
N GLY A 1086 -23.81 2.86 25.03
CA GLY A 1086 -24.93 2.47 24.17
C GLY A 1086 -25.09 0.96 24.05
N GLY A 1087 -24.02 0.18 24.26
CA GLY A 1087 -24.08 -1.28 24.31
C GLY A 1087 -24.90 -1.81 25.49
N PHE A 1088 -24.80 -1.20 26.68
CA PHE A 1088 -25.66 -1.53 27.84
C PHE A 1088 -27.12 -1.31 27.50
N VAL A 1089 -27.41 -0.14 26.94
CA VAL A 1089 -28.76 0.30 26.66
C VAL A 1089 -29.38 -0.55 25.54
N ALA A 1090 -28.63 -0.85 24.47
CA ALA A 1090 -29.07 -1.73 23.38
C ALA A 1090 -29.40 -3.15 23.88
N HIS A 1091 -28.57 -3.72 24.76
CA HIS A 1091 -28.84 -5.04 25.37
C HIS A 1091 -30.10 -5.01 26.26
N ALA A 1092 -30.25 -3.98 27.09
CA ALA A 1092 -31.43 -3.81 27.94
C ALA A 1092 -32.72 -3.61 27.13
N MET A 1093 -32.67 -2.81 26.06
CA MET A 1093 -33.77 -2.64 25.10
C MET A 1093 -34.14 -3.97 24.44
N ALA A 1094 -33.15 -4.75 24.01
CA ALA A 1094 -33.38 -6.06 23.40
C ALA A 1094 -34.09 -7.02 24.37
N CYS A 1095 -33.64 -7.09 25.63
CA CYS A 1095 -34.28 -7.90 26.67
C CYS A 1095 -35.72 -7.43 26.97
N ALA A 1096 -35.96 -6.12 27.00
CA ALA A 1096 -37.29 -5.56 27.22
C ALA A 1096 -38.24 -5.90 26.05
N LEU A 1097 -37.79 -5.75 24.80
CA LEU A 1097 -38.56 -6.17 23.62
C LEU A 1097 -38.92 -7.67 23.66
N GLN A 1098 -37.99 -8.54 24.05
CA GLN A 1098 -38.27 -9.98 24.18
C GLN A 1098 -39.25 -10.31 25.30
N ARG A 1099 -39.26 -9.55 26.40
CA ARG A 1099 -40.27 -9.69 27.47
C ARG A 1099 -41.66 -9.28 26.99
N ASP A 1100 -41.72 -8.27 26.12
CA ASP A 1100 -42.96 -7.79 25.50
C ASP A 1100 -43.44 -8.69 24.34
N GLY A 1101 -42.72 -9.77 24.04
CA GLY A 1101 -43.05 -10.73 22.98
C GLY A 1101 -42.63 -10.30 21.57
N GLU A 1102 -41.80 -9.26 21.45
CA GLU A 1102 -41.29 -8.75 20.18
C GLU A 1102 -40.03 -9.50 19.72
N GLN A 1103 -39.87 -9.65 18.40
CA GLN A 1103 -38.67 -10.25 17.82
C GLN A 1103 -37.54 -9.23 17.72
N VAL A 1104 -36.33 -9.62 18.12
CA VAL A 1104 -35.08 -8.86 17.88
C VAL A 1104 -34.17 -9.73 17.04
N GLU A 1105 -33.89 -9.33 15.80
CA GLU A 1105 -33.15 -10.17 14.84
C GLU A 1105 -31.66 -9.83 14.76
N LEU A 1106 -31.26 -8.65 15.26
CA LEU A 1106 -29.86 -8.26 15.37
C LEU A 1106 -29.65 -7.46 16.65
N LEU A 1107 -28.67 -7.90 17.46
CA LEU A 1107 -28.10 -7.12 18.55
C LEU A 1107 -26.58 -7.02 18.33
N ALA A 1108 -26.08 -5.79 18.15
CA ALA A 1108 -24.67 -5.49 18.00
C ALA A 1108 -24.17 -4.57 19.12
N MET A 1109 -23.06 -4.94 19.76
CA MET A 1109 -22.46 -4.23 20.89
C MET A 1109 -21.01 -3.89 20.57
N LEU A 1110 -20.71 -2.61 20.41
CA LEU A 1110 -19.37 -2.11 20.11
C LEU A 1110 -18.67 -1.77 21.42
N ASP A 1111 -17.69 -2.59 21.79
CA ASP A 1111 -16.78 -2.43 22.92
C ASP A 1111 -17.48 -2.01 24.23
N ALA A 1112 -18.62 -2.66 24.52
CA ALA A 1112 -19.44 -2.38 25.69
C ALA A 1112 -18.66 -2.72 26.99
N PRO A 1113 -18.62 -1.81 27.98
CA PRO A 1113 -17.92 -2.07 29.25
C PRO A 1113 -18.47 -3.29 30.01
N GLN A 1114 -17.71 -3.79 30.99
CA GLN A 1114 -18.14 -4.94 31.79
C GLN A 1114 -19.42 -4.64 32.60
N PRO A 1115 -20.39 -5.56 32.68
CA PRO A 1115 -21.67 -5.30 33.33
C PRO A 1115 -21.69 -5.46 34.85
N HIS A 1116 -20.58 -5.91 35.45
CA HIS A 1116 -20.44 -6.12 36.89
C HIS A 1116 -19.15 -5.48 37.39
N GLY A 1117 -19.10 -5.15 38.68
CA GLY A 1117 -17.88 -4.63 39.33
C GLY A 1117 -17.68 -3.11 39.21
N THR A 1118 -18.64 -2.39 38.63
CA THR A 1118 -18.59 -0.94 38.45
C THR A 1118 -19.31 -0.25 39.62
N ALA A 1119 -18.58 0.46 40.49
CA ALA A 1119 -19.18 1.43 41.42
C ALA A 1119 -19.11 2.82 40.79
N HIS A 1120 -20.14 3.65 40.99
CA HIS A 1120 -20.08 5.05 40.54
C HIS A 1120 -19.04 5.83 41.34
N ASP A 1121 -18.00 6.30 40.65
CA ASP A 1121 -17.01 7.25 41.17
C ASP A 1121 -17.33 8.65 40.62
N ALA A 1122 -17.78 9.53 41.52
CA ALA A 1122 -18.15 10.90 41.17
C ALA A 1122 -16.95 11.71 40.68
N ASP A 1123 -15.77 11.52 41.27
CA ASP A 1123 -14.57 12.27 40.90
C ASP A 1123 -14.03 11.80 39.54
N ALA A 1124 -14.12 10.50 39.24
CA ALA A 1124 -13.79 9.98 37.92
C ALA A 1124 -14.76 10.48 36.84
N THR A 1125 -16.05 10.54 37.16
CA THR A 1125 -17.10 11.08 36.28
C THR A 1125 -16.79 12.54 35.90
N GLU A 1126 -16.48 13.38 36.89
CA GLU A 1126 -16.12 14.78 36.65
C GLU A 1126 -14.89 14.93 35.74
N ARG A 1127 -13.84 14.13 35.96
CA ARG A 1127 -12.64 14.15 35.11
C ARG A 1127 -12.94 13.73 33.66
N GLN A 1128 -13.77 12.70 33.46
CA GLN A 1128 -14.13 12.23 32.12
C GLN A 1128 -14.97 13.26 31.36
N VAL A 1129 -15.90 13.91 32.05
CA VAL A 1129 -16.75 14.96 31.46
C VAL A 1129 -15.91 16.19 31.10
N ALA A 1130 -15.02 16.63 31.98
CA ALA A 1130 -14.12 17.77 31.70
C ALA A 1130 -13.20 17.48 30.51
N ALA A 1131 -12.60 16.29 30.45
CA ALA A 1131 -11.73 15.90 29.35
C ALA A 1131 -12.47 15.78 28.00
N LEU A 1132 -13.76 15.40 28.00
CA LEU A 1132 -14.58 15.42 26.79
C LEU A 1132 -14.87 16.87 26.36
N LEU A 1133 -15.37 17.71 27.26
CA LEU A 1133 -15.74 19.09 26.95
C LEU A 1133 -14.54 19.89 26.44
N SER A 1134 -13.36 19.70 27.05
CA SER A 1134 -12.13 20.36 26.59
C SER A 1134 -11.74 19.91 25.17
N ARG A 1135 -11.86 18.62 24.85
CA ARG A 1135 -11.62 18.13 23.47
C ARG A 1135 -12.64 18.68 22.47
N VAL A 1136 -13.92 18.68 22.84
CA VAL A 1136 -15.00 19.21 21.99
C VAL A 1136 -14.84 20.72 21.76
N ALA A 1137 -14.34 21.45 22.76
CA ALA A 1137 -14.13 22.90 22.68
C ALA A 1137 -12.73 23.32 22.20
N GLY A 1138 -11.84 22.38 21.85
CA GLY A 1138 -10.46 22.69 21.45
C GLY A 1138 -9.67 23.43 22.54
N ILE A 1139 -9.85 23.03 23.80
CA ILE A 1139 -9.17 23.56 24.98
C ILE A 1139 -8.12 22.52 25.44
N PRO A 1140 -6.86 22.92 25.71
CA PRO A 1140 -5.85 22.02 26.26
C PRO A 1140 -6.31 21.37 27.58
N VAL A 1141 -6.13 20.05 27.72
CA VAL A 1141 -6.57 19.31 28.91
C VAL A 1141 -5.51 19.43 30.02
N ASP A 1142 -5.85 20.06 31.14
CA ASP A 1142 -5.05 20.02 32.37
C ASP A 1142 -5.67 19.03 33.38
N ALA A 1143 -4.85 18.31 34.13
CA ALA A 1143 -5.24 17.17 34.96
C ALA A 1143 -6.07 17.54 36.20
N GLN A 1144 -6.22 18.85 36.49
CA GLN A 1144 -6.94 19.36 37.67
C GLN A 1144 -8.16 20.25 37.34
N THR A 1145 -8.56 20.37 36.08
CA THR A 1145 -9.67 21.26 35.69
C THR A 1145 -11.05 20.64 35.99
N SER A 1146 -11.93 21.38 36.67
CA SER A 1146 -13.33 20.97 36.90
C SER A 1146 -14.19 21.21 35.65
N VAL A 1147 -15.31 20.49 35.53
CA VAL A 1147 -16.27 20.67 34.43
C VAL A 1147 -16.80 22.10 34.38
N GLU A 1148 -17.09 22.70 35.53
CA GLU A 1148 -17.55 24.09 35.64
C GLU A 1148 -16.51 25.06 35.08
N ALA A 1149 -15.22 24.85 35.38
CA ALA A 1149 -14.15 25.69 34.85
C ALA A 1149 -14.03 25.56 33.32
N VAL A 1150 -14.26 24.36 32.75
CA VAL A 1150 -14.28 24.16 31.31
C VAL A 1150 -15.50 24.83 30.66
N LEU A 1151 -16.68 24.73 31.29
CA LEU A 1151 -17.90 25.39 30.82
C LEU A 1151 -17.78 26.91 30.86
N ASP A 1152 -17.17 27.47 31.89
CA ASP A 1152 -16.89 28.91 31.98
C ASP A 1152 -15.92 29.37 30.87
N GLN A 1153 -14.89 28.58 30.58
CA GLN A 1153 -13.96 28.86 29.47
C GLN A 1153 -14.65 28.78 28.10
N ILE A 1154 -15.55 27.81 27.90
CA ILE A 1154 -16.40 27.71 26.71
C ILE A 1154 -17.28 28.97 26.59
N GLY A 1155 -17.96 29.36 27.68
CA GLY A 1155 -18.78 30.56 27.71
C GLY A 1155 -17.99 31.84 27.39
N ALA A 1156 -16.79 32.00 27.95
CA ALA A 1156 -15.91 33.13 27.69
C ALA A 1156 -15.44 33.17 26.23
N ARG A 1157 -15.10 32.02 25.63
CA ARG A 1157 -14.69 31.94 24.22
C ARG A 1157 -15.86 32.18 23.26
N VAL A 1158 -17.04 31.63 23.54
CA VAL A 1158 -18.28 31.90 22.77
C VAL A 1158 -18.65 33.38 22.82
N ALA A 1159 -18.44 34.05 23.96
CA ALA A 1159 -18.68 35.49 24.09
C ALA A 1159 -17.65 36.35 23.34
N ALA A 1160 -16.39 35.91 23.25
CA ALA A 1160 -15.30 36.62 22.59
C ALA A 1160 -15.32 36.46 21.06
N ASP A 1161 -15.59 35.25 20.58
CA ASP A 1161 -15.75 34.93 19.17
C ASP A 1161 -16.74 33.76 19.04
N PRO A 1162 -18.03 34.04 18.75
CA PRO A 1162 -19.06 33.02 18.61
C PRO A 1162 -18.76 31.97 17.53
N ALA A 1163 -17.85 32.25 16.58
CA ALA A 1163 -17.45 31.33 15.53
C ALA A 1163 -16.22 30.48 15.90
N SER A 1164 -15.52 30.78 17.01
CA SER A 1164 -14.31 30.09 17.44
C SER A 1164 -14.56 28.80 18.24
N VAL A 1165 -15.79 28.60 18.73
CA VAL A 1165 -16.17 27.44 19.53
C VAL A 1165 -17.26 26.66 18.82
N PRO A 1166 -17.04 25.36 18.52
CA PRO A 1166 -17.96 24.57 17.72
C PRO A 1166 -19.24 24.13 18.46
N VAL A 1167 -19.36 24.44 19.75
CA VAL A 1167 -20.54 24.19 20.59
C VAL A 1167 -20.89 25.44 21.39
N SER A 1168 -22.17 25.76 21.50
CA SER A 1168 -22.65 26.83 22.38
C SER A 1168 -22.49 26.44 23.86
N GLY A 1169 -22.47 27.44 24.75
CA GLY A 1169 -22.43 27.19 26.20
C GLY A 1169 -23.63 26.36 26.69
N ALA A 1170 -24.80 26.51 26.07
CA ALA A 1170 -26.00 25.72 26.39
C ALA A 1170 -25.86 24.26 25.94
N GLU A 1171 -25.31 24.00 24.76
CA GLU A 1171 -25.06 22.64 24.26
C GLU A 1171 -23.96 21.93 25.06
N ALA A 1172 -22.88 22.64 25.40
CA ALA A 1172 -21.83 22.10 26.25
C ALA A 1172 -22.37 21.72 27.65
N ALA A 1173 -23.24 22.54 28.23
CA ALA A 1173 -23.90 22.24 29.49
C ALA A 1173 -24.86 21.04 29.38
N ALA A 1174 -25.60 20.90 28.28
CA ALA A 1174 -26.47 19.76 28.02
C ALA A 1174 -25.68 18.45 27.88
N ILE A 1175 -24.58 18.46 27.11
CA ILE A 1175 -23.67 17.31 26.97
C ILE A 1175 -23.09 16.91 28.33
N ALA A 1176 -22.65 17.89 29.13
CA ALA A 1176 -22.13 17.65 30.48
C ALA A 1176 -23.18 16.99 31.39
N ALA A 1177 -24.40 17.53 31.41
CA ALA A 1177 -25.50 17.01 32.22
C ALA A 1177 -25.91 15.58 31.82
N VAL A 1178 -25.99 15.31 30.51
CA VAL A 1178 -26.30 13.98 29.97
C VAL A 1178 -25.20 12.98 30.30
N MET A 1179 -23.93 13.32 30.11
CA MET A 1179 -22.82 12.41 30.38
C MET A 1179 -22.68 12.08 31.87
N ARG A 1180 -22.81 13.09 32.75
CA ARG A 1180 -22.89 12.87 34.21
C ARG A 1180 -24.03 11.92 34.56
N ASN A 1181 -25.21 12.14 33.98
CA ASN A 1181 -26.37 11.30 34.25
C ASN A 1181 -26.16 9.86 33.75
N ASN A 1182 -25.64 9.68 32.54
CA ASN A 1182 -25.41 8.36 31.96
C ASN A 1182 -24.38 7.57 32.76
N LEU A 1183 -23.25 8.19 33.15
CA LEU A 1183 -22.23 7.55 33.98
C LEU A 1183 -22.74 7.21 35.39
N ARG A 1184 -23.61 8.05 35.97
CA ARG A 1184 -24.32 7.77 37.24
C ARG A 1184 -25.26 6.57 37.13
N ILE A 1185 -25.97 6.43 36.01
CA ILE A 1185 -26.95 5.36 35.79
C ILE A 1185 -26.27 4.07 35.32
N ALA A 1186 -25.08 4.13 34.69
CA ALA A 1186 -24.39 2.98 34.10
C ALA A 1186 -24.33 1.74 35.04
N PRO A 1187 -23.94 1.88 36.33
CA PRO A 1187 -23.89 0.75 37.25
C PRO A 1187 -25.24 0.10 37.57
N HIS A 1188 -26.36 0.78 37.24
CA HIS A 1188 -27.72 0.33 37.53
C HIS A 1188 -28.36 -0.45 36.37
N PHE A 1189 -27.68 -0.58 35.22
CA PHE A 1189 -28.10 -1.48 34.14
C PHE A 1189 -27.74 -2.92 34.51
N THR A 1190 -28.59 -3.57 35.31
CA THR A 1190 -28.46 -5.01 35.56
C THR A 1190 -28.80 -5.77 34.28
N PRO A 1191 -27.84 -6.47 33.64
CA PRO A 1191 -28.10 -7.17 32.38
C PRO A 1191 -29.10 -8.32 32.60
N GLY A 1192 -30.13 -8.39 31.75
CA GLY A 1192 -30.99 -9.57 31.65
C GLY A 1192 -30.34 -10.69 30.82
N THR A 1193 -31.07 -11.78 30.57
CA THR A 1193 -30.62 -12.79 29.61
C THR A 1193 -31.27 -12.53 28.25
N TYR A 1194 -30.48 -12.12 27.26
CA TYR A 1194 -30.94 -11.97 25.88
C TYR A 1194 -30.92 -13.32 25.17
N ARG A 1195 -32.04 -13.71 24.55
CA ARG A 1195 -32.18 -15.00 23.83
C ARG A 1195 -31.89 -14.80 22.34
N GLY A 1196 -30.67 -15.09 21.90
CA GLY A 1196 -30.25 -14.89 20.52
C GLY A 1196 -28.74 -14.65 20.38
N ASP A 1197 -28.24 -14.69 19.15
CA ASP A 1197 -26.83 -14.41 18.86
C ASP A 1197 -26.54 -12.90 19.00
N VAL A 1198 -25.34 -12.56 19.48
CA VAL A 1198 -24.88 -11.17 19.66
C VAL A 1198 -23.59 -10.96 18.89
N LEU A 1199 -23.53 -9.89 18.10
CA LEU A 1199 -22.27 -9.41 17.52
C LEU A 1199 -21.60 -8.48 18.52
N PHE A 1200 -20.53 -8.94 19.15
CA PHE A 1200 -19.73 -8.13 20.06
C PHE A 1200 -18.47 -7.68 19.33
N PHE A 1201 -18.10 -6.40 19.40
CA PHE A 1201 -16.87 -5.90 18.78
C PHE A 1201 -15.90 -5.44 19.87
N SER A 1202 -14.79 -6.13 20.07
CA SER A 1202 -13.80 -5.81 21.10
C SER A 1202 -12.68 -4.93 20.52
N ALA A 1203 -12.40 -3.79 21.15
CA ALA A 1203 -11.19 -3.03 20.91
C ALA A 1203 -9.97 -3.81 21.46
N VAL A 1204 -8.91 -3.99 20.67
CA VAL A 1204 -7.76 -4.84 21.07
C VAL A 1204 -6.43 -4.11 21.27
N GLU A 1205 -6.37 -2.80 21.05
CA GLU A 1205 -5.16 -2.01 21.33
C GLU A 1205 -5.24 -1.35 22.71
N GLU A 1206 -4.18 -1.54 23.52
CA GLU A 1206 -4.04 -0.84 24.80
C GLU A 1206 -3.60 0.59 24.55
N GLN A 1207 -4.51 1.56 24.71
CA GLN A 1207 -4.07 2.93 24.95
C GLN A 1207 -3.32 2.97 26.28
N ARG A 1208 -2.10 3.53 26.29
CA ARG A 1208 -1.38 3.91 27.52
C ARG A 1208 -2.15 5.03 28.22
N THR A 1209 -3.27 4.73 28.86
CA THR A 1209 -4.02 5.69 29.66
C THR A 1209 -3.31 5.84 31.02
N ARG A 1210 -3.17 7.08 31.51
CA ARG A 1210 -2.52 7.39 32.81
C ARG A 1210 -3.39 7.01 34.03
N HIS A 1211 -4.56 6.39 33.82
CA HIS A 1211 -5.56 6.18 34.87
C HIS A 1211 -6.09 4.73 34.90
N PRO A 1212 -5.63 3.90 35.86
CA PRO A 1212 -6.01 2.49 35.98
C PRO A 1212 -7.48 2.21 36.39
N ALA A 1213 -8.35 3.23 36.39
CA ALA A 1213 -9.76 3.14 36.79
C ALA A 1213 -10.76 3.42 35.65
N ASP A 1214 -10.29 3.65 34.41
CA ASP A 1214 -11.20 3.87 33.28
C ASP A 1214 -11.81 2.53 32.82
N LEU A 1215 -13.09 2.33 33.15
CA LEU A 1215 -13.87 1.13 32.83
C LEU A 1215 -13.96 0.85 31.32
N ALA A 1216 -13.77 1.89 30.50
CA ALA A 1216 -13.78 1.79 29.05
C ALA A 1216 -12.55 1.08 28.47
N VAL A 1217 -11.50 0.81 29.26
CA VAL A 1217 -10.25 0.17 28.77
C VAL A 1217 -9.88 -1.12 29.51
N LEU A 1218 -10.77 -1.64 30.36
CA LEU A 1218 -10.55 -2.93 31.04
C LEU A 1218 -10.57 -4.10 30.04
N PRO A 1219 -9.65 -5.08 30.14
CA PRO A 1219 -9.64 -6.25 29.27
C PRO A 1219 -10.81 -7.20 29.57
N GLY A 1220 -11.06 -8.18 28.69
CA GLY A 1220 -12.01 -9.27 28.93
C GLY A 1220 -13.50 -8.89 28.87
N LYS A 1221 -13.85 -7.79 28.20
CA LYS A 1221 -15.24 -7.30 28.12
C LYS A 1221 -16.18 -8.31 27.48
N ALA A 1222 -15.85 -8.88 26.32
CA ALA A 1222 -16.69 -9.88 25.65
C ALA A 1222 -17.02 -11.06 26.58
N ASP A 1223 -16.04 -11.58 27.31
CA ASP A 1223 -16.23 -12.71 28.24
C ASP A 1223 -17.15 -12.35 29.41
N SER A 1224 -17.11 -11.10 29.90
CA SER A 1224 -18.02 -10.62 30.95
C SER A 1224 -19.49 -10.53 30.52
N TRP A 1225 -19.75 -10.44 29.21
CA TRP A 1225 -21.09 -10.40 28.63
C TRP A 1225 -21.66 -11.77 28.26
N ARG A 1226 -20.82 -12.80 28.07
CA ARG A 1226 -21.25 -14.16 27.71
C ARG A 1226 -22.35 -14.74 28.62
N PRO A 1227 -22.34 -14.58 29.96
CA PRO A 1227 -23.40 -15.11 30.83
C PRO A 1227 -24.79 -14.49 30.60
N HIS A 1228 -24.87 -13.37 29.88
CA HIS A 1228 -26.10 -12.59 29.64
C HIS A 1228 -26.66 -12.79 28.23
N VAL A 1229 -26.11 -13.76 27.50
CA VAL A 1229 -26.50 -14.13 26.14
C VAL A 1229 -26.81 -15.62 26.10
N ASP A 1230 -28.09 -15.97 25.91
CA ASP A 1230 -28.59 -17.32 25.66
C ASP A 1230 -28.61 -17.55 24.13
N GLY A 1231 -27.41 -17.68 23.58
CA GLY A 1231 -27.08 -17.73 22.16
C GLY A 1231 -25.57 -17.61 21.96
N THR A 1232 -25.11 -17.46 20.72
CA THR A 1232 -23.68 -17.29 20.42
C THR A 1232 -23.28 -15.83 20.50
N LEU A 1233 -22.37 -15.48 21.42
CA LEU A 1233 -21.68 -14.19 21.39
C LEU A 1233 -20.48 -14.29 20.44
N HIS A 1234 -20.63 -13.70 19.25
CA HIS A 1234 -19.60 -13.59 18.22
C HIS A 1234 -18.69 -12.40 18.53
N ASP A 1235 -17.50 -12.65 19.05
CA ASP A 1235 -16.52 -11.61 19.36
C ASP A 1235 -15.66 -11.27 18.12
N HIS A 1236 -15.82 -10.05 17.62
CA HIS A 1236 -15.10 -9.46 16.50
C HIS A 1236 -14.03 -8.51 17.04
N ARG A 1237 -12.76 -8.90 16.90
CA ARG A 1237 -11.63 -8.07 17.35
C ARG A 1237 -11.32 -6.96 16.36
N VAL A 1238 -11.36 -5.72 16.82
CA VAL A 1238 -11.11 -4.50 16.03
C VAL A 1238 -9.78 -3.88 16.49
N PRO A 1239 -8.76 -3.76 15.62
CA PRO A 1239 -7.43 -3.23 15.97
C PRO A 1239 -7.49 -1.71 16.10
N CYS A 1240 -8.01 -1.26 17.24
CA CYS A 1240 -8.08 0.13 17.64
C CYS A 1240 -8.25 0.21 19.17
N GLY A 1241 -8.10 1.40 19.73
CA GLY A 1241 -8.51 1.73 21.09
C GLY A 1241 -10.03 1.94 21.23
N HIS A 1242 -10.52 2.00 22.47
CA HIS A 1242 -11.95 2.18 22.77
C HIS A 1242 -12.56 3.41 22.07
N TYR A 1243 -11.86 4.53 22.10
CA TYR A 1243 -12.34 5.81 21.57
C TYR A 1243 -12.24 5.92 20.04
N GLU A 1244 -11.52 4.99 19.40
CA GLU A 1244 -11.28 4.96 17.95
C GLU A 1244 -12.28 4.04 17.21
N MET A 1245 -13.10 3.28 17.95
CA MET A 1245 -14.12 2.37 17.40
C MET A 1245 -15.10 3.00 16.40
N THR A 1246 -15.23 4.33 16.40
CA THR A 1246 -16.11 5.09 15.48
C THR A 1246 -15.36 5.93 14.45
N GLU A 1247 -14.04 5.77 14.35
CA GLU A 1247 -13.21 6.40 13.32
C GLU A 1247 -13.30 5.63 11.99
N PRO A 1248 -12.97 6.24 10.84
CA PRO A 1248 -13.30 5.72 9.51
C PRO A 1248 -12.88 4.27 9.24
N GLU A 1249 -11.66 3.87 9.63
CA GLU A 1249 -11.18 2.51 9.41
C GLU A 1249 -11.86 1.47 10.34
N PRO A 1250 -11.90 1.65 11.67
CA PRO A 1250 -12.62 0.74 12.56
C PRO A 1250 -14.11 0.62 12.24
N ILE A 1251 -14.79 1.74 11.97
CA ILE A 1251 -16.23 1.75 11.70
C ILE A 1251 -16.57 1.08 10.37
N ALA A 1252 -15.67 1.12 9.38
CA ALA A 1252 -15.82 0.40 8.12
C ALA A 1252 -15.82 -1.12 8.33
N ARG A 1253 -14.87 -1.65 9.12
CA ARG A 1253 -14.78 -3.08 9.46
C ARG A 1253 -16.02 -3.55 10.24
N ILE A 1254 -16.50 -2.73 11.17
CA ILE A 1254 -17.75 -2.99 11.90
C ILE A 1254 -18.93 -2.99 10.92
N GLY A 1255 -18.99 -2.01 10.02
CA GLY A 1255 -19.99 -1.89 8.97
C GLY A 1255 -20.07 -3.12 8.07
N GLU A 1256 -18.93 -3.69 7.66
CA GLU A 1256 -18.87 -4.93 6.87
C GLU A 1256 -19.43 -6.13 7.62
N ALA A 1257 -19.06 -6.31 8.89
CA ALA A 1257 -19.54 -7.41 9.72
C ALA A 1257 -21.05 -7.31 9.98
N VAL A 1258 -21.53 -6.11 10.30
CA VAL A 1258 -22.97 -5.83 10.47
C VAL A 1258 -23.71 -6.09 9.15
N THR A 1259 -23.18 -5.63 8.01
CA THR A 1259 -23.78 -5.86 6.69
C THR A 1259 -23.86 -7.34 6.34
N LYS A 1260 -22.82 -8.11 6.66
CA LYS A 1260 -22.81 -9.56 6.47
C LYS A 1260 -23.91 -10.24 7.29
N ALA A 1261 -24.10 -9.83 8.54
CA ALA A 1261 -25.17 -10.34 9.38
C ALA A 1261 -26.56 -9.95 8.86
N LEU A 1262 -26.73 -8.70 8.42
CA LEU A 1262 -27.99 -8.22 7.83
C LEU A 1262 -28.35 -8.97 6.54
N ARG A 1263 -27.38 -9.26 5.67
CA ARG A 1263 -27.61 -10.07 4.45
C ARG A 1263 -28.02 -11.50 4.78
N ALA A 1264 -27.37 -12.13 5.76
CA ALA A 1264 -27.71 -13.48 6.20
C ALA A 1264 -29.15 -13.57 6.76
N LEU A 1265 -29.67 -12.50 7.36
CA LEU A 1265 -31.06 -12.41 7.80
C LEU A 1265 -32.04 -12.26 6.62
N GLY A 1266 -31.69 -11.45 5.61
CA GLY A 1266 -32.48 -11.29 4.38
C GLY A 1266 -32.63 -12.58 3.57
N ASP A 1267 -31.56 -13.37 3.47
CA ASP A 1267 -31.58 -14.66 2.76
C ASP A 1267 -32.47 -15.71 3.47
N ARG A 1268 -32.55 -15.67 4.81
CA ARG A 1268 -33.44 -16.54 5.59
C ARG A 1268 -34.92 -16.19 5.39
N ALA A 1269 -35.26 -14.93 5.18
CA ALA A 1269 -36.63 -14.47 4.92
C ALA A 1269 -37.16 -14.87 3.52
N CYS A 1270 -36.27 -15.16 2.57
CA CYS A 1270 -36.63 -15.58 1.20
C CYS A 1270 -36.81 -17.10 1.02
N THR A 1271 -36.69 -17.89 2.09
CA THR A 1271 -36.97 -19.34 2.06
C THR A 1271 -38.37 -19.58 2.61
N PRO A 1272 -39.33 -20.15 1.86
CA PRO A 1272 -40.65 -20.45 2.42
C PRO A 1272 -40.49 -21.48 3.54
N PRO A 1273 -41.31 -21.41 4.62
CA PRO A 1273 -41.27 -22.41 5.67
C PRO A 1273 -41.59 -23.77 5.06
N SER A 1274 -40.70 -24.75 5.25
CA SER A 1274 -41.03 -26.15 4.94
C SER A 1274 -42.13 -26.63 5.91
N PRO A 1275 -43.14 -27.37 5.41
CA PRO A 1275 -44.28 -27.80 6.21
C PRO A 1275 -43.92 -28.74 7.37
#